data_AF-A0A9W9S8J5-F1
#
_entry.id   AF-A0A9W9S8J5-F1
#
_cell.length_a   1.000
_cell.length_b   1.000
_cell.length_c   1.000
_cell.angle_alpha   90.00
_cell.angle_beta   90.00
_cell.angle_gamma   90.00
#
_symmetry.space_group_name_H-M   'P 1'
#
loop_
_entity.id
_entity.type
_entity.pdbx_description
1 polymer ?
#
loop_
_entity_poly.entity_id
_entity_poly.type
_entity_poly.pdbx_seq_one_letter_code
_entity_poly.pdbx_strand_id
1 'polypeptide(L)'
;MPGNKHNTPSTPSTFLAGLLTQPLIPSPVINWILPARLRDKHHNDVVFIGERRIQIKEALPSGHLRDVVEKSDLEGSLIGAKVINVSTQLPWETQDPSSSGVHPYNQNNLPPQILFLAMDSNELLFMYCSEMGDSPFVSYNRALPRDINIADKYGRHIAVDPKSRAVAVSASRNFFGVLWLKPPGELQMQMAQGKLNPLSSESFFQVDGDILFMEFLYPKDTNDKRVILLLIVHKRGTTRSMVFEWDGVSILNRMTPKRTSTSLPQQDQLPSMVIPLAKESSYLLVTTNSMAMYTPNSSSRPMRYPPIIPDAESSEAGLWTRWARPSRNRMYSQRYDGIFLCQEKGWIYYLEFGNDGELETQTSLGQLHCDVDTAFDILDMGHEGGDFILAAGSQGDGGLFVQEARDHPRCVQRFLNWAPVPDAVVIPSNPMSTPFRRNLSRDRDRLFVCSTSASGNGAITELRHGVEAQIGVAATLGGFSSIRGMWAVSLGTKDSIYLVASDPLSSLLLHTTPDMRDGITALEDDTGLDVQQTLAMDCTPSGAIVRVTERAVHFFVPADFSLNSSIQHDPHVFVTAAIVDGPSSTVIMTTRTKEGNFLHFLRIIATEGCVTLSNHEAPYPLQKEPICISHQNWGKVGFIFLGTDDGTVLSFEVDNEAGGIRQHADTRISVNTEDDISKTIESLAVIRAPSDGRMNPFLLCGLRSGILVPFEIDTDAVNFRGGPVFGFKCLKQRVPRRYGKTSLNLKAHDTFALFTCGDDFWRVSYAPGGNDCDYFLSRVWITDQNCPAYFPTRFDSFDLVDIRDQESGIATTYLFCFADGQLLVCSLDQEAKAVPRRIDIPGNPSKLTYSKHLRTLIVSYSVVQNGNQARPLDISRTACIEFVDPDTQLPVVPTDMDMVAEGLLPWRPHGVSGEKIKCILDWMPYKNGHEYHLIAIGTSLNLPHQPNNRQGRLMLIQASRDANSPRQITCIDKHTQWFKDPIYAMAAYEDSVIVASGKRFFAVTSRNSRTIWNRNITALLPSPAVAMTVVGTMIYVTSSRHSVLTYTIVNGDILESGFDAVARDGLSHAMMPGFGVEPDRILVSSRGGAARIFTIKTPDPPVNLEACPVAALPVSLIKVTKGCKSPASLMAHCTYYGFGINGSVYRLLALHAKECRLLQLLLNICLRDEVICPSLSRRHRYLDAISQVENSMHIDGTILARLVSRDSTYLDKVLMACDRNQFKDLTTETVQVFIEAIEETLRVDVNHTQALFTWLRRVLHIEI
;
A
#
# COMPACT_ATOMS: atom_id res chain seq x y z
N MET A 1 -30.67 4.57 66.67
CA MET A 1 -29.32 4.30 66.11
C MET A 1 -29.25 2.87 65.63
N PRO A 2 -29.13 2.64 64.32
CA PRO A 2 -28.45 1.46 63.79
C PRO A 2 -27.30 1.88 62.83
N GLY A 3 -26.23 1.10 62.86
CA GLY A 3 -24.93 1.42 62.26
C GLY A 3 -24.84 1.21 60.75
N ASN A 4 -24.09 2.11 60.12
CA ASN A 4 -23.68 2.11 58.73
C ASN A 4 -22.95 0.82 58.33
N LYS A 5 -23.45 0.14 57.29
CA LYS A 5 -22.63 -0.69 56.41
C LYS A 5 -22.08 0.21 55.30
N HIS A 6 -20.78 0.44 55.31
CA HIS A 6 -20.07 1.05 54.20
C HIS A 6 -20.19 0.14 52.96
N ASN A 7 -20.92 0.61 51.95
CA ASN A 7 -20.76 0.13 50.58
C ASN A 7 -19.39 0.62 50.08
N THR A 8 -18.40 -0.26 50.09
CA THR A 8 -17.20 -0.10 49.27
C THR A 8 -17.63 -0.21 47.80
N PRO A 9 -17.30 0.77 46.92
CA PRO A 9 -17.58 0.64 45.50
C PRO A 9 -16.75 -0.53 44.96
N SER A 10 -17.43 -1.53 44.38
CA SER A 10 -16.78 -2.55 43.58
C SER A 10 -16.07 -1.86 42.42
N THR A 11 -14.74 -1.91 42.43
CA THR A 11 -13.90 -1.53 41.28
C THR A 11 -14.40 -2.26 40.02
N PRO A 12 -14.63 -1.57 38.89
CA PRO A 12 -15.09 -2.19 37.67
C PRO A 12 -14.04 -3.19 37.17
N SER A 13 -14.45 -4.42 36.90
CA SER A 13 -13.59 -5.50 36.46
C SER A 13 -12.97 -5.21 35.08
N THR A 14 -11.64 -5.19 35.00
CA THR A 14 -10.78 -4.80 33.87
C THR A 14 -10.53 -5.89 32.82
N PHE A 15 -11.42 -6.87 32.67
CA PHE A 15 -11.12 -8.06 31.86
C PHE A 15 -11.17 -7.80 30.33
N LEU A 16 -10.09 -8.22 29.65
CA LEU A 16 -10.07 -8.96 28.38
C LEU A 16 -11.43 -9.42 27.82
N ALA A 17 -12.11 -8.64 26.97
CA ALA A 17 -13.42 -9.04 26.43
C ALA A 17 -13.46 -9.32 24.93
N GLY A 18 -12.65 -8.62 24.11
CA GLY A 18 -12.72 -8.76 22.66
C GLY A 18 -11.41 -8.47 21.92
N LEU A 19 -11.42 -8.74 20.62
CA LEU A 19 -10.29 -8.52 19.73
C LEU A 19 -10.75 -7.72 18.50
N LEU A 20 -10.20 -6.51 18.33
CA LEU A 20 -10.34 -5.72 17.11
C LEU A 20 -9.20 -6.05 16.15
N THR A 21 -9.54 -6.42 14.92
CA THR A 21 -8.56 -6.63 13.85
C THR A 21 -8.73 -5.60 12.76
N GLN A 22 -7.63 -5.02 12.29
CA GLN A 22 -7.65 -4.02 11.23
C GLN A 22 -6.49 -4.26 10.26
N PRO A 23 -6.71 -4.38 8.94
CA PRO A 23 -5.63 -4.39 7.98
C PRO A 23 -4.96 -3.01 7.96
N LEU A 24 -3.64 -2.97 8.13
CA LEU A 24 -2.83 -1.75 8.02
C LEU A 24 -2.22 -1.60 6.63
N ILE A 25 -1.70 -2.71 6.11
CA ILE A 25 -1.04 -2.77 4.82
C ILE A 25 -1.68 -3.92 4.03
N PRO A 26 -2.27 -3.66 2.86
CA PRO A 26 -2.85 -4.71 2.04
C PRO A 26 -1.75 -5.59 1.41
N SER A 27 -2.16 -6.76 0.93
CA SER A 27 -1.29 -7.67 0.16
C SER A 27 -0.77 -6.94 -1.10
N PRO A 28 0.55 -6.89 -1.36
CA PRO A 28 1.11 -6.36 -2.60
C PRO A 28 0.84 -7.25 -3.81
N VAL A 29 0.46 -8.51 -3.61
CA VAL A 29 0.30 -9.51 -4.67
C VAL A 29 -0.66 -9.02 -5.75
N ILE A 30 -0.22 -9.17 -7.01
CA ILE A 30 -1.02 -8.91 -8.20
C ILE A 30 -1.29 -10.25 -8.87
N ASN A 31 -2.55 -10.69 -8.81
CA ASN A 31 -2.96 -11.95 -9.43
C ASN A 31 -3.28 -11.76 -10.92
N TRP A 32 -3.88 -10.64 -11.31
CA TRP A 32 -4.12 -10.34 -12.73
C TRP A 32 -3.84 -8.87 -13.02
N ILE A 33 -3.33 -8.60 -14.23
CA ILE A 33 -3.25 -7.27 -14.82
C ILE A 33 -3.96 -7.38 -16.16
N LEU A 34 -4.98 -6.55 -16.36
CA LEU A 34 -5.84 -6.59 -17.56
C LEU A 34 -5.98 -5.18 -18.13
N PRO A 35 -5.47 -4.89 -19.33
CA PRO A 35 -5.86 -3.72 -20.09
C PRO A 35 -7.37 -3.79 -20.37
N ALA A 36 -8.14 -2.89 -19.76
CA ALA A 36 -9.59 -2.91 -19.85
C ALA A 36 -10.16 -1.50 -19.70
N ARG A 37 -10.72 -0.95 -20.77
CA ARG A 37 -11.38 0.36 -20.87
C ARG A 37 -12.73 0.32 -20.15
N LEU A 38 -12.73 0.56 -18.84
CA LEU A 38 -13.90 0.42 -17.96
C LEU A 38 -14.66 1.73 -17.74
N ARG A 39 -14.05 2.88 -18.03
CA ARG A 39 -14.68 4.21 -17.94
C ARG A 39 -15.30 4.64 -19.26
N ASP A 40 -14.48 4.84 -20.28
CA ASP A 40 -14.92 5.13 -21.64
C ASP A 40 -13.89 4.62 -22.67
N LYS A 41 -14.10 4.94 -23.95
CA LYS A 41 -13.23 4.50 -25.04
C LYS A 41 -11.91 5.28 -25.17
N HIS A 42 -11.80 6.45 -24.54
CA HIS A 42 -10.69 7.39 -24.63
C HIS A 42 -9.64 7.16 -23.54
N HIS A 43 -10.04 6.60 -22.40
CA HIS A 43 -9.13 6.24 -21.31
C HIS A 43 -8.47 4.87 -21.52
N ASN A 44 -7.13 4.83 -21.53
CA ASN A 44 -6.36 3.58 -21.57
C ASN A 44 -6.23 2.99 -20.16
N ASP A 45 -7.34 2.47 -19.66
CA ASP A 45 -7.43 1.86 -18.34
C ASP A 45 -6.73 0.49 -18.28
N VAL A 46 -6.00 0.27 -17.19
CA VAL A 46 -5.34 -0.98 -16.81
C VAL A 46 -5.81 -1.37 -15.42
N VAL A 47 -6.35 -2.59 -15.29
CA VAL A 47 -6.94 -3.09 -14.06
C VAL A 47 -5.96 -4.03 -13.37
N PHE A 48 -5.51 -3.63 -12.19
CA PHE A 48 -4.68 -4.42 -11.28
C PHE A 48 -5.58 -5.14 -10.28
N ILE A 49 -5.52 -6.47 -10.28
CA ILE A 49 -6.42 -7.32 -9.49
C ILE A 49 -5.56 -8.10 -8.51
N GLY A 50 -5.66 -7.74 -7.23
CA GLY A 50 -5.03 -8.47 -6.14
C GLY A 50 -5.93 -9.58 -5.60
N GLU A 51 -5.63 -10.06 -4.39
CA GLU A 51 -6.45 -11.10 -3.75
C GLU A 51 -7.83 -10.59 -3.32
N ARG A 52 -7.93 -9.34 -2.85
CA ARG A 52 -9.17 -8.73 -2.32
C ARG A 52 -9.32 -7.25 -2.69
N ARG A 53 -8.59 -6.81 -3.72
CA ARG A 53 -8.54 -5.41 -4.14
C ARG A 53 -8.51 -5.32 -5.66
N ILE A 54 -9.12 -4.27 -6.20
CA ILE A 54 -9.09 -3.93 -7.62
C ILE A 54 -8.62 -2.47 -7.71
N GLN A 55 -7.53 -2.21 -8.40
CA GLN A 55 -7.04 -0.87 -8.65
C GLN A 55 -7.06 -0.59 -10.15
N ILE A 56 -7.72 0.49 -10.56
CA ILE A 56 -7.74 0.97 -11.93
C ILE A 56 -6.68 2.05 -12.05
N LYS A 57 -5.78 1.87 -13.01
CA LYS A 57 -4.78 2.84 -13.41
C LYS A 57 -5.01 3.27 -14.84
N GLU A 58 -4.65 4.50 -15.18
CA GLU A 58 -4.66 4.98 -16.56
C GLU A 58 -3.23 5.03 -17.08
N ALA A 59 -3.04 4.49 -18.28
CA ALA A 59 -1.78 4.60 -18.98
C ALA A 59 -1.70 5.93 -19.73
N LEU A 60 -0.75 6.77 -19.31
CA LEU A 60 -0.56 8.10 -19.86
C LEU A 60 0.36 8.06 -21.09
N PRO A 61 0.22 9.01 -22.04
CA PRO A 61 1.11 9.12 -23.19
C PRO A 61 2.61 9.26 -22.84
N SER A 62 2.92 9.70 -21.61
CA SER A 62 4.29 9.79 -21.08
C SER A 62 4.96 8.44 -20.82
N GLY A 63 4.23 7.31 -20.93
CA GLY A 63 4.79 5.97 -20.70
C GLY A 63 4.69 5.47 -19.26
N HIS A 64 3.85 6.10 -18.43
CA HIS A 64 3.65 5.73 -17.02
C HIS A 64 2.17 5.49 -16.68
N LEU A 65 1.92 4.75 -15.61
CA LEU A 65 0.59 4.48 -15.08
C LEU A 65 0.26 5.41 -13.93
N ARG A 66 -0.90 6.07 -13.99
CA ARG A 66 -1.47 6.91 -12.95
C ARG A 66 -2.62 6.21 -12.25
N ASP A 67 -2.67 6.25 -10.92
CA ASP A 67 -3.79 5.69 -10.15
C ASP A 67 -5.06 6.52 -10.39
N VAL A 68 -6.20 5.84 -10.63
CA VAL A 68 -7.50 6.47 -10.93
C VAL A 68 -8.49 6.21 -9.80
N VAL A 69 -8.76 4.92 -9.53
CA VAL A 69 -9.75 4.53 -8.53
C VAL A 69 -9.46 3.13 -8.00
N GLU A 70 -9.72 2.89 -6.72
CA GLU A 70 -9.59 1.59 -6.07
C GLU A 70 -10.94 1.09 -5.54
N LYS A 71 -11.15 -0.23 -5.62
CA LYS A 71 -12.23 -0.96 -4.96
C LYS A 71 -11.62 -1.99 -3.98
N SER A 72 -11.86 -1.80 -2.69
CA SER A 72 -11.32 -2.64 -1.61
C SER A 72 -12.41 -3.22 -0.67
N ASP A 73 -13.69 -2.91 -0.92
CA ASP A 73 -14.87 -3.37 -0.19
C ASP A 73 -15.39 -4.73 -0.70
N LEU A 74 -14.50 -5.62 -1.16
CA LEU A 74 -14.86 -6.93 -1.69
C LEU A 74 -15.01 -7.98 -0.59
N GLU A 75 -16.04 -8.81 -0.75
CA GLU A 75 -16.45 -9.83 0.22
C GLU A 75 -16.01 -11.20 -0.28
N GLY A 76 -14.81 -11.60 0.13
CA GLY A 76 -14.14 -12.81 -0.36
C GLY A 76 -12.90 -12.50 -1.19
N SER A 77 -12.14 -13.54 -1.50
CA SER A 77 -10.95 -13.46 -2.35
C SER A 77 -11.30 -13.72 -3.81
N LEU A 78 -10.66 -12.96 -4.71
CA LEU A 78 -10.80 -13.08 -6.15
C LEU A 78 -10.03 -14.31 -6.64
N ILE A 79 -10.71 -15.20 -7.36
CA ILE A 79 -10.16 -16.47 -7.86
C ILE A 79 -10.11 -16.55 -9.40
N GLY A 80 -10.71 -15.60 -10.10
CA GLY A 80 -10.60 -15.45 -11.55
C GLY A 80 -11.04 -14.09 -12.05
N ALA A 81 -10.39 -13.59 -13.10
CA ALA A 81 -10.72 -12.34 -13.77
C ALA A 81 -10.60 -12.43 -15.29
N LYS A 82 -11.57 -11.86 -16.02
CA LYS A 82 -11.58 -11.69 -17.49
C LYS A 82 -12.31 -10.39 -17.86
N VAL A 83 -12.14 -9.96 -19.10
CA VAL A 83 -12.81 -8.78 -19.68
C VAL A 83 -13.87 -9.24 -20.67
N ILE A 84 -15.03 -8.59 -20.67
CA ILE A 84 -16.13 -8.77 -21.63
C ILE A 84 -16.20 -7.53 -22.50
N ASN A 85 -16.20 -7.72 -23.82
CA ASN A 85 -16.33 -6.65 -24.80
C ASN A 85 -17.81 -6.36 -25.08
N VAL A 86 -18.22 -5.10 -24.96
CA VAL A 86 -19.58 -4.66 -25.30
C VAL A 86 -19.58 -4.02 -26.68
N SER A 87 -18.71 -3.03 -26.92
CA SER A 87 -18.71 -2.25 -28.16
C SER A 87 -17.36 -2.12 -28.86
N THR A 88 -16.33 -2.81 -28.37
CA THR A 88 -15.06 -2.95 -29.09
C THR A 88 -15.21 -3.97 -30.21
N GLN A 89 -15.01 -3.51 -31.46
CA GLN A 89 -14.93 -4.39 -32.62
C GLN A 89 -13.65 -5.23 -32.54
N LEU A 90 -13.73 -6.49 -32.98
CA LEU A 90 -12.53 -7.34 -33.04
C LEU A 90 -11.56 -6.81 -34.11
N PRO A 91 -10.22 -6.91 -33.93
CA PRO A 91 -9.23 -6.32 -34.86
C PRO A 91 -9.33 -6.77 -36.32
N TRP A 92 -10.03 -7.87 -36.58
CA TRP A 92 -10.20 -8.50 -37.90
C TRP A 92 -11.62 -8.38 -38.47
N GLU A 93 -12.55 -7.73 -37.76
CA GLU A 93 -13.90 -7.43 -38.27
C GLU A 93 -13.87 -6.24 -39.26
N THR A 94 -14.64 -6.35 -40.34
CA THR A 94 -14.70 -5.38 -41.45
C THR A 94 -15.30 -4.06 -40.99
N GLN A 95 -14.59 -2.93 -41.17
CA GLN A 95 -15.29 -1.66 -41.41
C GLN A 95 -15.92 -1.78 -42.81
N ASP A 96 -17.25 -1.93 -42.87
CA ASP A 96 -18.00 -1.70 -44.11
C ASP A 96 -18.15 -0.19 -44.31
N PRO A 97 -17.48 0.42 -45.31
CA PRO A 97 -17.59 1.86 -45.58
C PRO A 97 -19.00 2.27 -46.04
N SER A 98 -19.85 1.29 -46.37
CA SER A 98 -21.23 1.46 -46.84
C SER A 98 -22.27 1.44 -45.71
N SER A 99 -21.85 1.20 -44.46
CA SER A 99 -22.72 1.25 -43.28
C SER A 99 -22.63 2.60 -42.56
N SER A 100 -22.60 3.69 -43.32
CA SER A 100 -22.95 5.04 -42.84
C SER A 100 -24.46 5.16 -42.56
N GLY A 101 -25.06 4.13 -41.97
CA GLY A 101 -26.37 4.21 -41.35
C GLY A 101 -26.18 4.82 -39.98
N VAL A 102 -26.86 5.93 -39.72
CA VAL A 102 -26.92 6.59 -38.42
C VAL A 102 -27.16 5.55 -37.32
N HIS A 103 -26.11 5.11 -36.63
CA HIS A 103 -26.24 4.31 -35.41
C HIS A 103 -26.81 5.25 -34.33
N PRO A 104 -28.05 5.06 -33.84
CA PRO A 104 -28.72 6.05 -32.99
C PRO A 104 -28.14 6.17 -31.57
N TYR A 105 -27.05 5.46 -31.25
CA TYR A 105 -26.51 5.33 -29.89
C TYR A 105 -24.98 5.34 -29.83
N ASN A 106 -24.29 6.12 -30.68
CA ASN A 106 -22.90 6.51 -30.39
C ASN A 106 -22.90 7.62 -29.33
N GLN A 107 -23.37 7.31 -28.11
CA GLN A 107 -22.99 8.12 -26.96
C GLN A 107 -21.51 7.85 -26.72
N ASN A 108 -20.66 8.79 -27.10
CA ASN A 108 -19.20 8.63 -27.12
C ASN A 108 -18.57 8.33 -25.75
N ASN A 109 -19.34 8.37 -24.66
CA ASN A 109 -18.86 8.32 -23.28
C ASN A 109 -19.32 7.06 -22.52
N LEU A 110 -19.86 6.03 -23.20
CA LEU A 110 -20.21 4.76 -22.52
C LEU A 110 -19.00 3.82 -22.44
N PRO A 111 -18.83 3.07 -21.33
CA PRO A 111 -17.81 2.06 -21.18
C PRO A 111 -17.89 0.98 -22.29
N PRO A 112 -16.80 0.74 -23.03
CA PRO A 112 -16.80 -0.28 -24.07
C PRO A 112 -16.63 -1.71 -23.54
N GLN A 113 -16.21 -1.88 -22.28
CA GLN A 113 -15.88 -3.16 -21.67
C GLN A 113 -16.43 -3.30 -20.25
N ILE A 114 -16.66 -4.55 -19.84
CA ILE A 114 -17.11 -4.94 -18.49
C ILE A 114 -16.08 -5.88 -17.88
N LEU A 115 -15.72 -5.66 -16.62
CA LEU A 115 -14.90 -6.57 -15.85
C LEU A 115 -15.76 -7.73 -15.31
N PHE A 116 -15.30 -8.96 -15.50
CA PHE A 116 -15.95 -10.18 -15.02
C PHE A 116 -15.05 -10.93 -14.03
N LEU A 117 -15.57 -11.17 -12.84
CA LEU A 117 -14.83 -11.70 -11.70
C LEU A 117 -15.54 -12.92 -11.10
N ALA A 118 -14.76 -13.89 -10.64
CA ALA A 118 -15.20 -15.00 -9.83
C ALA A 118 -14.60 -14.89 -8.42
N MET A 119 -15.43 -15.08 -7.39
CA MET A 119 -15.05 -14.93 -5.98
C MET A 119 -15.14 -16.26 -5.23
N ASP A 120 -14.29 -16.44 -4.22
CA ASP A 120 -14.35 -17.59 -3.32
C ASP A 120 -15.61 -17.56 -2.41
N SER A 121 -16.40 -16.49 -2.40
CA SER A 121 -17.69 -16.43 -1.72
C SER A 121 -18.83 -17.10 -2.50
N ASN A 122 -18.51 -17.84 -3.59
CA ASN A 122 -19.46 -18.46 -4.51
C ASN A 122 -20.34 -17.41 -5.22
N GLU A 123 -19.73 -16.33 -5.67
CA GLU A 123 -20.41 -15.24 -6.37
C GLU A 123 -19.61 -14.83 -7.61
N LEU A 124 -20.33 -14.49 -8.68
CA LEU A 124 -19.77 -13.89 -9.88
C LEU A 124 -20.15 -12.42 -9.89
N LEU A 125 -19.18 -11.56 -10.22
CA LEU A 125 -19.33 -10.12 -10.20
C LEU A 125 -19.04 -9.57 -11.60
N PHE A 126 -19.98 -8.77 -12.12
CA PHE A 126 -19.82 -7.99 -13.35
C PHE A 126 -19.77 -6.52 -12.97
N MET A 127 -18.84 -5.76 -13.54
CA MET A 127 -18.62 -4.37 -13.12
C MET A 127 -18.08 -3.47 -14.23
N TYR A 128 -18.50 -2.21 -14.23
CA TYR A 128 -17.90 -1.13 -15.03
C TYR A 128 -17.82 0.17 -14.20
N CYS A 129 -17.13 1.20 -14.71
CA CYS A 129 -17.01 2.49 -14.04
C CYS A 129 -17.97 3.52 -14.63
N SER A 130 -18.68 4.25 -13.79
CA SER A 130 -19.58 5.32 -14.20
C SER A 130 -19.26 6.61 -13.47
N GLU A 131 -19.32 7.73 -14.19
CA GLU A 131 -19.28 9.08 -13.59
C GLU A 131 -20.64 9.50 -13.01
N MET A 132 -21.68 8.69 -13.21
CA MET A 132 -23.05 8.98 -12.75
C MET A 132 -23.31 8.37 -11.37
N GLY A 133 -23.38 9.19 -10.32
CA GLY A 133 -23.80 8.81 -8.97
C GLY A 133 -22.72 8.90 -7.89
N ASP A 134 -23.05 8.52 -6.65
CA ASP A 134 -22.15 8.63 -5.48
C ASP A 134 -21.04 7.57 -5.42
N SER A 135 -21.09 6.54 -6.27
CA SER A 135 -20.10 5.44 -6.33
C SER A 135 -19.58 5.27 -7.76
N PRO A 136 -18.25 5.22 -7.97
CA PRO A 136 -17.67 5.12 -9.30
C PRO A 136 -17.93 3.76 -9.95
N PHE A 137 -18.32 2.74 -9.20
CA PHE A 137 -18.56 1.39 -9.72
C PHE A 137 -20.05 1.05 -9.79
N VAL A 138 -20.48 0.58 -10.96
CA VAL A 138 -21.77 -0.08 -11.16
C VAL A 138 -21.54 -1.57 -11.28
N SER A 139 -22.22 -2.37 -10.45
CA SER A 139 -21.99 -3.81 -10.35
C SER A 139 -23.25 -4.66 -10.39
N TYR A 140 -23.10 -5.90 -10.87
CA TYR A 140 -24.13 -6.95 -10.85
C TYR A 140 -23.55 -8.23 -10.28
N ASN A 141 -24.21 -8.79 -9.26
CA ASN A 141 -23.78 -10.00 -8.56
C ASN A 141 -24.69 -11.20 -8.89
N ARG A 142 -24.06 -12.33 -9.24
CA ARG A 142 -24.74 -13.60 -9.49
C ARG A 142 -24.23 -14.66 -8.51
N ALA A 143 -25.09 -15.08 -7.59
CA ALA A 143 -24.76 -16.13 -6.62
C ALA A 143 -24.75 -17.53 -7.27
N LEU A 144 -23.73 -18.32 -6.91
CA LEU A 144 -23.56 -19.71 -7.29
C LEU A 144 -23.95 -20.65 -6.12
N PRO A 145 -24.16 -21.96 -6.36
CA PRO A 145 -24.48 -22.92 -5.30
C PRO A 145 -23.48 -22.90 -4.15
N ARG A 146 -23.99 -22.92 -2.92
CA ARG A 146 -23.22 -22.93 -1.66
C ARG A 146 -23.24 -24.34 -1.04
N ASP A 147 -22.39 -24.58 -0.05
CA ASP A 147 -22.31 -25.85 0.72
C ASP A 147 -21.93 -27.10 -0.09
N ILE A 148 -21.15 -26.88 -1.15
CA ILE A 148 -20.55 -27.94 -1.96
C ILE A 148 -19.10 -28.15 -1.57
N ASN A 149 -18.57 -29.34 -1.88
CA ASN A 149 -17.15 -29.64 -1.67
C ASN A 149 -16.28 -28.61 -2.44
N ILE A 150 -15.12 -28.25 -1.89
CA ILE A 150 -14.17 -27.30 -2.48
C ILE A 150 -13.85 -27.67 -3.94
N ALA A 151 -13.73 -28.98 -4.25
CA ALA A 151 -13.44 -29.44 -5.61
C ALA A 151 -14.58 -29.18 -6.62
N ASP A 152 -15.84 -29.17 -6.15
CA ASP A 152 -17.04 -28.95 -6.97
C ASP A 152 -17.44 -27.47 -7.00
N LYS A 153 -16.69 -26.59 -6.32
CA LYS A 153 -16.91 -25.15 -6.28
C LYS A 153 -16.58 -24.47 -7.61
N TYR A 154 -17.59 -23.85 -8.22
CA TYR A 154 -17.44 -23.05 -9.44
C TYR A 154 -16.54 -21.82 -9.24
N GLY A 155 -15.91 -21.37 -10.33
CA GLY A 155 -15.07 -20.18 -10.37
C GLY A 155 -13.57 -20.47 -10.45
N ARG A 156 -13.16 -21.75 -10.43
CA ARG A 156 -11.75 -22.15 -10.56
C ARG A 156 -11.17 -21.79 -11.93
N HIS A 157 -11.95 -22.01 -12.97
CA HIS A 157 -11.63 -21.57 -14.33
C HIS A 157 -12.79 -20.74 -14.87
N ILE A 158 -12.45 -19.68 -15.59
CA ILE A 158 -13.40 -18.83 -16.29
C ILE A 158 -12.89 -18.53 -17.69
N ALA A 159 -13.81 -18.44 -18.66
CA ALA A 159 -13.49 -18.13 -20.05
C ALA A 159 -14.56 -17.21 -20.64
N VAL A 160 -14.17 -16.40 -21.62
CA VAL A 160 -15.06 -15.47 -22.33
C VAL A 160 -14.99 -15.79 -23.82
N ASP A 161 -16.13 -15.91 -24.49
CA ASP A 161 -16.21 -16.09 -25.93
C ASP A 161 -15.51 -14.91 -26.63
N PRO A 162 -14.68 -15.12 -27.68
CA PRO A 162 -13.98 -14.03 -28.35
C PRO A 162 -14.90 -12.90 -28.84
N LYS A 163 -16.14 -13.22 -29.24
CA LYS A 163 -17.18 -12.26 -29.64
C LYS A 163 -18.05 -11.78 -28.47
N SER A 164 -17.68 -12.11 -27.23
CA SER A 164 -18.37 -11.75 -25.98
C SER A 164 -19.87 -12.09 -25.96
N ARG A 165 -20.24 -13.24 -26.54
CA ARG A 165 -21.63 -13.73 -26.54
C ARG A 165 -21.98 -14.58 -25.32
N ALA A 166 -20.98 -15.18 -24.69
CA ALA A 166 -21.13 -16.04 -23.53
C ALA A 166 -19.88 -16.00 -22.65
N VAL A 167 -20.07 -16.31 -21.37
CA VAL A 167 -18.99 -16.61 -20.44
C VAL A 167 -19.18 -18.02 -19.89
N ALA A 168 -18.08 -18.72 -19.64
CA ALA A 168 -18.09 -20.05 -19.05
C ALA A 168 -17.40 -20.01 -17.69
N VAL A 169 -17.94 -20.73 -16.72
CA VAL A 169 -17.40 -20.87 -15.36
C VAL A 169 -17.37 -22.34 -14.98
N SER A 170 -16.28 -22.83 -14.42
CA SER A 170 -16.19 -24.23 -14.01
C SER A 170 -15.65 -24.41 -12.60
N ALA A 171 -16.00 -25.56 -12.03
CA ALA A 171 -15.36 -26.08 -10.85
C ALA A 171 -14.01 -26.71 -11.19
N SER A 172 -13.25 -27.11 -10.17
CA SER A 172 -12.00 -27.87 -10.38
C SER A 172 -12.30 -29.27 -10.94
N ARG A 173 -13.50 -29.78 -10.66
CA ARG A 173 -13.91 -31.12 -11.05
C ARG A 173 -15.39 -31.17 -11.41
N ASN A 174 -15.73 -32.07 -12.32
CA ASN A 174 -17.08 -32.55 -12.65
C ASN A 174 -18.07 -31.53 -13.25
N PHE A 175 -17.97 -30.23 -12.98
CA PHE A 175 -19.04 -29.30 -13.28
C PHE A 175 -18.53 -28.04 -13.99
N PHE A 176 -19.28 -27.61 -15.00
CA PHE A 176 -19.11 -26.31 -15.64
C PHE A 176 -20.47 -25.72 -16.02
N GLY A 177 -20.50 -24.40 -16.20
CA GLY A 177 -21.68 -23.66 -16.60
C GLY A 177 -21.34 -22.65 -17.68
N VAL A 178 -22.30 -22.39 -18.57
CA VAL A 178 -22.24 -21.37 -19.61
C VAL A 178 -23.34 -20.37 -19.32
N LEU A 179 -22.96 -19.10 -19.17
CA LEU A 179 -23.85 -17.97 -18.97
C LEU A 179 -23.88 -17.15 -20.26
N TRP A 180 -25.06 -17.04 -20.85
CA TRP A 180 -25.27 -16.32 -22.10
C TRP A 180 -25.46 -14.84 -21.81
N LEU A 181 -24.73 -14.00 -22.56
CA LEU A 181 -24.76 -12.56 -22.39
C LEU A 181 -25.89 -11.95 -23.22
N LYS A 182 -26.37 -10.78 -22.80
CA LYS A 182 -27.30 -9.97 -23.59
C LYS A 182 -26.57 -9.29 -24.76
N PRO A 183 -27.27 -8.96 -25.85
CA PRO A 183 -26.66 -8.26 -26.98
C PRO A 183 -26.08 -6.90 -26.56
N PRO A 184 -24.98 -6.44 -27.21
CA PRO A 184 -24.36 -5.15 -26.94
C PRO A 184 -25.30 -3.95 -26.83
N GLY A 185 -26.26 -3.83 -27.75
CA GLY A 185 -27.20 -2.70 -27.76
C GLY A 185 -28.08 -2.65 -26.51
N GLU A 186 -28.45 -3.80 -25.92
CA GLU A 186 -29.21 -3.83 -24.66
C GLU A 186 -28.34 -3.45 -23.47
N LEU A 187 -27.09 -3.92 -23.44
CA LEU A 187 -26.11 -3.57 -22.41
C LEU A 187 -25.82 -2.06 -22.39
N GLN A 188 -25.59 -1.46 -23.57
CA GLN A 188 -25.34 -0.02 -23.70
C GLN A 188 -26.54 0.80 -23.22
N MET A 189 -27.77 0.38 -23.53
CA MET A 189 -28.98 1.05 -23.01
C MET A 189 -29.06 0.97 -21.47
N GLN A 190 -28.68 -0.15 -20.86
CA GLN A 190 -28.63 -0.26 -19.40
C GLN A 190 -27.54 0.62 -18.79
N MET A 191 -26.35 0.66 -19.40
CA MET A 191 -25.23 1.49 -18.97
C MET A 191 -25.56 2.98 -18.99
N ALA A 192 -26.25 3.44 -20.04
CA ALA A 192 -26.74 4.81 -20.15
C ALA A 192 -27.73 5.20 -19.02
N GLN A 193 -28.33 4.22 -18.35
CA GLN A 193 -29.22 4.40 -17.21
C GLN A 193 -28.52 4.14 -15.85
N GLY A 194 -27.20 3.91 -15.85
CA GLY A 194 -26.46 3.57 -14.63
C GLY A 194 -26.80 2.18 -14.06
N LYS A 195 -27.23 1.23 -14.90
CA LYS A 195 -27.65 -0.11 -14.49
C LYS A 195 -26.84 -1.20 -15.19
N LEU A 196 -26.78 -2.38 -14.55
CA LEU A 196 -26.12 -3.55 -15.11
C LEU A 196 -26.90 -4.82 -14.81
N ASN A 197 -27.30 -5.54 -15.86
CA ASN A 197 -27.76 -6.93 -15.79
C ASN A 197 -27.36 -7.64 -17.10
N PRO A 198 -26.18 -8.29 -17.13
CA PRO A 198 -25.60 -8.75 -18.38
C PRO A 198 -26.12 -10.11 -18.85
N LEU A 199 -26.84 -10.85 -18.00
CA LEU A 199 -27.20 -12.24 -18.25
C LEU A 199 -28.55 -12.35 -18.97
N SER A 200 -28.62 -13.21 -19.98
CA SER A 200 -29.86 -13.59 -20.67
C SER A 200 -30.37 -14.97 -20.25
N SER A 201 -29.47 -15.95 -20.11
CA SER A 201 -29.79 -17.30 -19.67
C SER A 201 -28.55 -18.06 -19.20
N GLU A 202 -28.76 -19.22 -18.57
CA GLU A 202 -27.70 -20.03 -17.95
C GLU A 202 -27.91 -21.51 -18.25
N SER A 203 -26.82 -22.26 -18.38
CA SER A 203 -26.84 -23.70 -18.61
C SER A 203 -25.68 -24.36 -17.88
N PHE A 204 -25.97 -25.36 -17.04
CA PHE A 204 -24.97 -26.09 -16.27
C PHE A 204 -24.85 -27.53 -16.78
N PHE A 205 -23.63 -28.01 -16.87
CA PHE A 205 -23.27 -29.30 -17.45
C PHE A 205 -22.37 -30.09 -16.51
N GLN A 206 -22.47 -31.42 -16.62
CA GLN A 206 -21.59 -32.34 -15.94
C GLN A 206 -20.59 -32.96 -16.92
N VAL A 207 -19.33 -32.96 -16.51
CA VAL A 207 -18.22 -33.68 -17.13
C VAL A 207 -17.65 -34.65 -16.09
N ASP A 208 -16.82 -35.59 -16.52
CA ASP A 208 -16.28 -36.62 -15.62
C ASP A 208 -14.76 -36.54 -15.62
N GLY A 209 -14.19 -36.10 -14.49
CA GLY A 209 -12.75 -35.87 -14.31
C GLY A 209 -12.42 -34.48 -13.77
N ASP A 210 -11.13 -34.25 -13.58
CA ASP A 210 -10.57 -32.97 -13.14
C ASP A 210 -10.43 -32.06 -14.37
N ILE A 211 -10.99 -30.86 -14.31
CA ILE A 211 -10.91 -29.88 -15.39
C ILE A 211 -9.58 -29.14 -15.20
N LEU A 212 -8.69 -29.25 -16.18
CA LEU A 212 -7.37 -28.60 -16.14
C LEU A 212 -7.41 -27.22 -16.80
N PHE A 213 -8.09 -27.12 -17.94
CA PHE A 213 -8.26 -25.87 -18.68
C PHE A 213 -9.66 -25.79 -19.29
N MET A 214 -10.16 -24.57 -19.42
CA MET A 214 -11.41 -24.25 -20.09
C MET A 214 -11.21 -22.92 -20.83
N GLU A 215 -11.30 -22.94 -22.15
CA GLU A 215 -11.10 -21.75 -22.99
C GLU A 215 -12.07 -21.78 -24.19
N PHE A 216 -12.52 -20.61 -24.64
CA PHE A 216 -13.26 -20.51 -25.91
C PHE A 216 -12.29 -20.45 -27.08
N LEU A 217 -12.62 -21.16 -28.16
CA LEU A 217 -11.85 -21.13 -29.41
C LEU A 217 -12.39 -20.06 -30.36
N TYR A 218 -11.50 -19.52 -31.19
CA TYR A 218 -11.90 -18.54 -32.19
C TYR A 218 -12.72 -19.21 -33.31
N PRO A 219 -13.78 -18.55 -33.81
CA PRO A 219 -14.48 -19.03 -35.00
C PRO A 219 -13.55 -18.98 -36.23
N LYS A 220 -13.81 -19.82 -37.23
CA LYS A 220 -12.90 -19.96 -38.39
C LYS A 220 -12.78 -18.66 -39.20
N ASP A 221 -13.89 -17.96 -39.36
CA ASP A 221 -13.97 -16.67 -40.03
C ASP A 221 -15.09 -15.80 -39.42
N THR A 222 -15.28 -14.59 -39.96
CA THR A 222 -16.28 -13.63 -39.46
C THR A 222 -17.71 -14.17 -39.59
N ASN A 223 -17.98 -14.99 -40.60
CA ASN A 223 -19.30 -15.57 -40.89
C ASN A 223 -19.62 -16.79 -40.02
N ASP A 224 -18.60 -17.43 -39.42
CA ASP A 224 -18.79 -18.51 -38.48
C ASP A 224 -19.43 -17.97 -37.18
N LYS A 225 -20.72 -18.32 -37.02
CA LYS A 225 -21.57 -17.94 -35.89
C LYS A 225 -21.50 -18.93 -34.74
N ARG A 226 -20.70 -19.99 -34.84
CA ARG A 226 -20.59 -20.99 -33.77
C ARG A 226 -19.93 -20.40 -32.54
N VAL A 227 -20.32 -20.92 -31.38
CA VAL A 227 -19.63 -20.74 -30.10
C VAL A 227 -18.96 -22.07 -29.79
N ILE A 228 -17.64 -22.05 -29.56
CA ILE A 228 -16.83 -23.27 -29.41
C ILE A 228 -16.10 -23.20 -28.08
N LEU A 229 -16.45 -24.08 -27.14
CA LEU A 229 -15.82 -24.18 -25.82
C LEU A 229 -14.95 -25.44 -25.76
N LEU A 230 -13.67 -25.27 -25.42
CA LEU A 230 -12.70 -26.34 -25.22
C LEU A 230 -12.51 -26.59 -23.72
N LEU A 231 -12.58 -27.85 -23.31
CA LEU A 231 -12.17 -28.33 -21.98
C LEU A 231 -11.04 -29.36 -22.12
N ILE A 232 -9.98 -29.19 -21.33
CA ILE A 232 -8.96 -30.23 -21.13
C ILE A 232 -9.25 -30.92 -19.80
N VAL A 233 -9.54 -32.21 -19.83
CA VAL A 233 -10.00 -32.97 -18.66
C VAL A 233 -9.07 -34.15 -18.40
N HIS A 234 -8.61 -34.28 -17.16
CA HIS A 234 -7.83 -35.43 -16.71
C HIS A 234 -8.70 -36.42 -15.93
N LYS A 235 -8.62 -37.70 -16.28
CA LYS A 235 -9.33 -38.76 -15.58
C LYS A 235 -8.55 -40.07 -15.64
N ARG A 236 -8.34 -40.70 -14.48
CA ARG A 236 -7.75 -42.05 -14.33
C ARG A 236 -6.45 -42.22 -15.13
N GLY A 237 -5.56 -41.22 -15.10
CA GLY A 237 -4.27 -41.27 -15.80
C GLY A 237 -4.34 -40.97 -17.31
N THR A 238 -5.48 -40.49 -17.83
CA THR A 238 -5.60 -40.07 -19.24
C THR A 238 -6.11 -38.64 -19.32
N THR A 239 -5.50 -37.83 -20.19
CA THR A 239 -5.94 -36.45 -20.47
C THR A 239 -6.68 -36.40 -21.79
N ARG A 240 -7.85 -35.75 -21.82
CA ARG A 240 -8.72 -35.65 -23.00
C ARG A 240 -9.02 -34.20 -23.33
N SER A 241 -9.05 -33.89 -24.62
CA SER A 241 -9.61 -32.67 -25.16
C SER A 241 -11.11 -32.90 -25.45
N MET A 242 -11.97 -32.04 -24.93
CA MET A 242 -13.42 -32.08 -25.14
C MET A 242 -13.89 -30.75 -25.71
N VAL A 243 -14.56 -30.78 -26.85
CA VAL A 243 -15.05 -29.59 -27.56
C VAL A 243 -16.58 -29.60 -27.55
N PHE A 244 -17.16 -28.48 -27.12
CA PHE A 244 -18.61 -28.24 -27.10
C PHE A 244 -18.94 -27.12 -28.10
N GLU A 245 -19.80 -27.41 -29.07
CA GLU A 245 -20.17 -26.49 -30.14
C GLU A 245 -21.66 -26.15 -30.07
N TRP A 246 -21.97 -24.84 -30.15
CA TRP A 246 -23.32 -24.31 -30.30
C TRP A 246 -23.44 -23.52 -31.60
N ASP A 247 -24.36 -23.94 -32.47
CA ASP A 247 -24.75 -23.22 -33.69
C ASP A 247 -25.73 -22.07 -33.38
N GLY A 248 -25.85 -21.08 -34.28
CA GLY A 248 -26.70 -19.89 -34.05
C GLY A 248 -28.17 -20.19 -33.69
N VAL A 249 -28.76 -21.25 -34.24
CA VAL A 249 -30.12 -21.71 -33.91
C VAL A 249 -30.18 -22.41 -32.55
N SER A 250 -29.12 -23.13 -32.17
CA SER A 250 -29.04 -23.84 -30.89
C SER A 250 -28.88 -22.89 -29.69
N ILE A 251 -28.26 -21.72 -29.90
CA ILE A 251 -28.13 -20.64 -28.90
C ILE A 251 -29.51 -20.04 -28.60
N LEU A 252 -30.31 -19.78 -29.63
CA LEU A 252 -31.66 -19.20 -29.47
C LEU A 252 -32.65 -20.19 -28.83
N ASN A 253 -32.53 -21.48 -29.17
CA ASN A 253 -33.44 -22.54 -28.74
C ASN A 253 -32.98 -23.33 -27.50
N ARG A 254 -31.86 -22.94 -26.87
CA ARG A 254 -31.33 -23.58 -25.65
C ARG A 254 -31.09 -25.11 -25.82
N MET A 255 -30.66 -25.54 -27.00
CA MET A 255 -30.39 -26.95 -27.29
C MET A 255 -29.06 -27.42 -26.69
N THR A 256 -28.94 -28.72 -26.44
CA THR A 256 -27.69 -29.35 -25.97
C THR A 256 -26.57 -29.20 -27.00
N PRO A 257 -25.34 -28.86 -26.60
CA PRO A 257 -24.21 -28.68 -27.52
C PRO A 257 -23.84 -29.98 -28.23
N LYS A 258 -23.28 -29.86 -29.44
CA LYS A 258 -22.55 -30.95 -30.07
C LYS A 258 -21.24 -31.16 -29.31
N ARG A 259 -20.97 -32.39 -28.88
CA ARG A 259 -19.80 -32.74 -28.07
C ARG A 259 -18.86 -33.67 -28.83
N THR A 260 -17.60 -33.27 -28.96
CA THR A 260 -16.50 -34.11 -29.48
C THR A 260 -15.49 -34.35 -28.35
N SER A 261 -14.92 -35.56 -28.26
CA SER A 261 -13.87 -35.88 -27.28
C SER A 261 -12.73 -36.68 -27.91
N THR A 262 -11.50 -36.21 -27.71
CA THR A 262 -10.27 -36.81 -28.26
C THR A 262 -9.27 -37.06 -27.12
N SER A 263 -8.66 -38.24 -27.08
CA SER A 263 -7.61 -38.56 -26.10
C SER A 263 -6.28 -37.94 -26.53
N LEU A 264 -5.59 -37.28 -25.62
CA LEU A 264 -4.27 -36.74 -25.87
C LEU A 264 -3.20 -37.86 -25.74
N PRO A 265 -2.15 -37.84 -26.59
CA PRO A 265 -1.05 -38.78 -26.47
C PRO A 265 -0.22 -38.51 -25.20
N GLN A 266 0.60 -39.49 -24.79
CA GLN A 266 1.34 -39.45 -23.51
C GLN A 266 2.18 -38.18 -23.30
N GLN A 267 2.83 -37.70 -24.36
CA GLN A 267 3.68 -36.51 -24.32
C GLN A 267 2.93 -35.17 -24.18
N ASP A 268 1.62 -35.17 -24.42
CA ASP A 268 0.77 -33.96 -24.35
C ASP A 268 -0.23 -34.04 -23.17
N GLN A 269 -0.01 -34.99 -22.25
CA GLN A 269 -0.81 -35.09 -21.03
C GLN A 269 -0.37 -34.05 -20.00
N LEU A 270 -1.33 -33.58 -19.19
CA LEU A 270 -1.10 -32.57 -18.14
C LEU A 270 -0.36 -31.32 -18.68
N PRO A 271 -0.91 -30.63 -19.69
CA PRO A 271 -0.28 -29.43 -20.22
C PRO A 271 -0.11 -28.36 -19.16
N SER A 272 0.93 -27.52 -19.31
CA SER A 272 1.12 -26.33 -18.50
C SER A 272 0.30 -25.14 -19.02
N MET A 273 -0.03 -25.13 -20.31
CA MET A 273 -0.76 -24.03 -20.94
C MET A 273 -1.58 -24.48 -22.14
N VAL A 274 -2.71 -23.81 -22.36
CA VAL A 274 -3.55 -23.93 -23.55
C VAL A 274 -3.78 -22.53 -24.11
N ILE A 275 -3.50 -22.35 -25.40
CA ILE A 275 -3.61 -21.05 -26.09
C ILE A 275 -4.58 -21.18 -27.26
N PRO A 276 -5.77 -20.56 -27.22
CA PRO A 276 -6.65 -20.48 -28.38
C PRO A 276 -6.00 -19.59 -29.45
N LEU A 277 -5.85 -20.13 -30.66
CA LEU A 277 -5.30 -19.41 -31.81
C LEU A 277 -6.43 -18.74 -32.58
N ALA A 278 -6.18 -17.55 -33.13
CA ALA A 278 -7.15 -16.79 -33.90
C ALA A 278 -7.38 -17.35 -35.32
N LYS A 279 -6.71 -18.45 -35.68
CA LYS A 279 -6.71 -19.07 -37.00
C LYS A 279 -7.23 -20.50 -36.94
N GLU A 280 -8.03 -20.88 -37.93
CA GLU A 280 -8.54 -22.26 -38.13
C GLU A 280 -9.27 -22.90 -36.92
N SER A 281 -9.84 -22.09 -36.01
CA SER A 281 -10.43 -22.58 -34.74
C SER A 281 -9.50 -23.51 -33.95
N SER A 282 -8.19 -23.31 -34.08
CA SER A 282 -7.16 -24.18 -33.52
C SER A 282 -6.72 -23.72 -32.13
N TYR A 283 -5.98 -24.59 -31.44
CA TYR A 283 -5.37 -24.28 -30.15
C TYR A 283 -3.97 -24.89 -30.05
N LEU A 284 -3.06 -24.16 -29.40
CA LEU A 284 -1.74 -24.64 -29.04
C LEU A 284 -1.77 -25.23 -27.63
N LEU A 285 -1.19 -26.41 -27.49
CA LEU A 285 -0.98 -27.08 -26.22
C LEU A 285 0.52 -27.08 -25.90
N VAL A 286 0.87 -26.54 -24.74
CA VAL A 286 2.26 -26.42 -24.27
C VAL A 286 2.45 -27.31 -23.05
N THR A 287 3.51 -28.12 -23.07
CA THR A 287 3.99 -28.90 -21.93
C THR A 287 5.42 -28.46 -21.57
N THR A 288 6.02 -29.05 -20.54
CA THR A 288 7.42 -28.78 -20.21
C THR A 288 8.40 -29.19 -21.32
N ASN A 289 8.00 -30.12 -22.19
CA ASN A 289 8.90 -30.77 -23.15
C ASN A 289 8.43 -30.68 -24.61
N SER A 290 7.22 -30.17 -24.88
CA SER A 290 6.64 -30.13 -26.22
C SER A 290 5.66 -28.97 -26.41
N MET A 291 5.53 -28.53 -27.67
CA MET A 291 4.42 -27.69 -28.12
C MET A 291 3.72 -28.38 -29.29
N ALA A 292 2.40 -28.44 -29.25
CA ALA A 292 1.60 -29.10 -30.29
C ALA A 292 0.32 -28.32 -30.59
N MET A 293 0.05 -28.09 -31.88
CA MET A 293 -1.14 -27.41 -32.36
C MET A 293 -2.20 -28.42 -32.80
N TYR A 294 -3.43 -28.18 -32.36
CA TYR A 294 -4.59 -29.02 -32.59
C TYR A 294 -5.72 -28.25 -33.25
N THR A 295 -6.33 -28.84 -34.27
CA THR A 295 -7.56 -28.34 -34.89
C THR A 295 -8.72 -29.26 -34.54
N PRO A 296 -9.78 -28.75 -33.88
CA PRO A 296 -10.98 -29.53 -33.57
C PRO A 296 -11.57 -30.23 -34.79
N ASN A 297 -11.99 -31.48 -34.62
CA ASN A 297 -12.60 -32.31 -35.66
C ASN A 297 -11.72 -32.59 -36.92
N SER A 298 -10.42 -32.24 -36.89
CA SER A 298 -9.49 -32.67 -37.94
C SER A 298 -9.07 -34.13 -37.76
N SER A 299 -8.99 -34.88 -38.85
CA SER A 299 -8.40 -36.23 -38.89
C SER A 299 -6.88 -36.21 -39.01
N SER A 300 -6.26 -35.04 -39.22
CA SER A 300 -4.81 -34.88 -39.31
C SER A 300 -4.12 -35.06 -37.95
N ARG A 301 -2.85 -35.51 -37.99
CA ARG A 301 -2.01 -35.53 -36.78
C ARG A 301 -1.76 -34.08 -36.32
N PRO A 302 -1.67 -33.83 -35.01
CA PRO A 302 -1.32 -32.49 -34.51
C PRO A 302 0.07 -32.09 -35.00
N MET A 303 0.21 -30.82 -35.37
CA MET A 303 1.50 -30.25 -35.76
C MET A 303 2.35 -30.01 -34.52
N ARG A 304 3.63 -30.36 -34.57
CA ARG A 304 4.52 -30.34 -33.40
C ARG A 304 5.70 -29.41 -33.63
N TYR A 305 6.04 -28.66 -32.59
CA TYR A 305 7.16 -27.74 -32.57
C TYR A 305 8.15 -28.16 -31.48
N PRO A 306 9.46 -27.92 -31.69
CA PRO A 306 10.46 -28.18 -30.65
C PRO A 306 10.18 -27.31 -29.41
N PRO A 307 10.55 -27.78 -28.20
CA PRO A 307 10.45 -26.94 -27.01
C PRO A 307 11.37 -25.71 -27.14
N ILE A 308 10.88 -24.57 -26.68
CA ILE A 308 11.69 -23.35 -26.59
C ILE A 308 12.57 -23.46 -25.36
N ILE A 309 13.89 -23.47 -25.56
CA ILE A 309 14.90 -23.49 -24.50
C ILE A 309 15.62 -22.13 -24.54
N PRO A 310 15.54 -21.31 -23.48
CA PRO A 310 16.30 -20.06 -23.41
C PRO A 310 17.82 -20.30 -23.52
N ASP A 311 18.55 -19.38 -24.16
CA ASP A 311 19.99 -19.52 -24.50
C ASP A 311 20.94 -19.56 -23.27
N ALA A 312 20.43 -19.59 -22.02
CA ALA A 312 21.24 -19.62 -20.82
C ALA A 312 21.73 -21.04 -20.46
N GLU A 313 23.02 -21.20 -20.18
CA GLU A 313 23.71 -22.45 -19.78
C GLU A 313 23.22 -23.10 -18.45
N SER A 314 22.03 -22.79 -17.93
CA SER A 314 21.61 -23.24 -16.60
C SER A 314 20.52 -24.32 -16.61
N SER A 315 20.88 -25.44 -15.96
CA SER A 315 20.13 -26.60 -15.45
C SER A 315 18.69 -26.44 -14.92
N GLU A 316 18.08 -25.24 -14.89
CA GLU A 316 16.71 -25.01 -14.44
C GLU A 316 15.93 -24.23 -15.52
N ALA A 317 15.49 -24.93 -16.57
CA ALA A 317 14.48 -24.41 -17.46
C ALA A 317 13.19 -24.19 -16.65
N GLY A 318 12.83 -22.93 -16.40
CA GLY A 318 11.59 -22.57 -15.70
C GLY A 318 10.34 -22.92 -16.51
N LEU A 319 9.18 -22.90 -15.87
CA LEU A 319 7.92 -23.22 -16.55
C LEU A 319 7.41 -22.02 -17.38
N TRP A 320 6.83 -22.31 -18.55
CA TRP A 320 6.02 -21.33 -19.28
C TRP A 320 4.72 -21.10 -18.51
N THR A 321 4.55 -19.90 -17.96
CA THR A 321 3.45 -19.59 -17.03
C THR A 321 2.33 -18.80 -17.70
N ARG A 322 2.65 -17.90 -18.63
CA ARG A 322 1.64 -17.02 -19.22
C ARG A 322 1.88 -16.66 -20.68
N TRP A 323 0.81 -16.21 -21.33
CA TRP A 323 0.80 -15.74 -22.71
C TRP A 323 -0.13 -14.54 -22.86
N ALA A 324 0.16 -13.68 -23.82
CA ALA A 324 -0.67 -12.54 -24.16
C ALA A 324 -0.66 -12.29 -25.68
N ARG A 325 -1.74 -11.70 -26.20
CA ARG A 325 -1.86 -11.37 -27.63
C ARG A 325 -1.79 -9.85 -27.77
N PRO A 326 -0.84 -9.31 -28.54
CA PRO A 326 -0.74 -7.88 -28.72
C PRO A 326 -1.86 -7.36 -29.63
N SER A 327 -2.21 -6.09 -29.45
CA SER A 327 -3.02 -5.37 -30.43
C SER A 327 -2.18 -5.12 -31.69
N ARG A 328 -2.76 -5.41 -32.85
CA ARG A 328 -2.11 -5.21 -34.15
C ARG A 328 -3.10 -4.62 -35.12
N ASN A 329 -2.59 -3.87 -36.09
CA ASN A 329 -3.42 -3.33 -37.14
C ASN A 329 -4.15 -4.45 -37.92
N ARG A 330 -5.24 -4.07 -38.58
CA ARG A 330 -6.10 -4.99 -39.32
C ARG A 330 -5.35 -5.80 -40.39
N MET A 331 -4.45 -5.15 -41.12
CA MET A 331 -3.70 -5.79 -42.22
C MET A 331 -2.81 -6.93 -41.72
N TYR A 332 -2.17 -6.74 -40.56
CA TYR A 332 -1.36 -7.76 -39.90
C TYR A 332 -2.24 -8.88 -39.35
N SER A 333 -3.30 -8.55 -38.59
CA SER A 333 -4.21 -9.54 -37.97
C SER A 333 -4.92 -10.45 -38.99
N GLN A 334 -5.10 -9.96 -40.22
CA GLN A 334 -5.64 -10.77 -41.33
C GLN A 334 -4.68 -11.86 -41.81
N ARG A 335 -3.36 -11.69 -41.64
CA ARG A 335 -2.34 -12.65 -42.09
C ARG A 335 -1.79 -13.49 -40.94
N TYR A 336 -1.55 -12.86 -39.80
CA TYR A 336 -0.81 -13.45 -38.70
C TYR A 336 -1.60 -13.39 -37.39
N ASP A 337 -1.37 -14.37 -36.53
CA ASP A 337 -1.70 -14.32 -35.11
C ASP A 337 -0.39 -14.25 -34.31
N GLY A 338 -0.14 -13.10 -33.68
CA GLY A 338 1.04 -12.85 -32.86
C GLY A 338 0.79 -13.19 -31.40
N ILE A 339 1.73 -13.88 -30.74
CA ILE A 339 1.58 -14.33 -29.35
C ILE A 339 2.89 -14.10 -28.59
N PHE A 340 2.80 -13.35 -27.49
CA PHE A 340 3.87 -13.28 -26.49
C PHE A 340 3.74 -14.47 -25.53
N LEU A 341 4.85 -15.16 -25.31
CA LEU A 341 4.98 -16.25 -24.35
C LEU A 341 5.99 -15.85 -23.27
N CYS A 342 5.62 -16.01 -22.00
CA CYS A 342 6.44 -15.62 -20.86
C CYS A 342 6.68 -16.80 -19.91
N GLN A 343 7.95 -16.96 -19.50
CA GLN A 343 8.38 -17.96 -18.52
C GLN A 343 8.35 -17.37 -17.10
N GLU A 344 8.28 -18.24 -16.09
CA GLU A 344 8.26 -17.85 -14.67
C GLU A 344 9.37 -16.89 -14.23
N LYS A 345 10.57 -17.00 -14.83
CA LYS A 345 11.75 -16.14 -14.55
C LYS A 345 11.82 -14.89 -15.44
N GLY A 346 10.74 -14.57 -16.16
CA GLY A 346 10.61 -13.38 -16.99
C GLY A 346 11.22 -13.47 -18.39
N TRP A 347 11.59 -14.66 -18.88
CA TRP A 347 12.01 -14.84 -20.28
C TRP A 347 10.82 -14.69 -21.23
N ILE A 348 11.00 -13.96 -22.33
CA ILE A 348 9.94 -13.69 -23.30
C ILE A 348 10.31 -14.15 -24.70
N TYR A 349 9.36 -14.79 -25.35
CA TYR A 349 9.38 -15.10 -26.77
C TYR A 349 8.15 -14.53 -27.48
N TYR A 350 8.35 -14.15 -28.74
CA TYR A 350 7.28 -13.78 -29.66
C TYR A 350 7.12 -14.88 -30.71
N LEU A 351 5.88 -15.34 -30.88
CA LEU A 351 5.47 -16.39 -31.81
C LEU A 351 4.51 -15.80 -32.84
N GLU A 352 4.73 -16.09 -34.12
CA GLU A 352 3.85 -15.66 -35.22
C GLU A 352 3.26 -16.88 -35.93
N PHE A 353 1.93 -16.98 -35.97
CA PHE A 353 1.21 -18.04 -36.65
C PHE A 353 0.55 -17.54 -37.94
N GLY A 354 0.70 -18.27 -39.04
CA GLY A 354 0.11 -17.99 -40.34
C GLY A 354 -1.39 -18.30 -40.43
N ASN A 355 -1.98 -18.10 -41.61
CA ASN A 355 -3.41 -18.31 -41.85
C ASN A 355 -3.85 -19.78 -41.85
N ASP A 356 -2.93 -20.68 -42.17
CA ASP A 356 -3.08 -22.13 -41.99
C ASP A 356 -2.98 -22.56 -40.51
N GLY A 357 -2.67 -21.62 -39.63
CA GLY A 357 -2.45 -21.81 -38.21
C GLY A 357 -1.02 -22.23 -37.88
N GLU A 358 -0.12 -22.41 -38.86
CA GLU A 358 1.24 -22.90 -38.64
C GLU A 358 2.16 -21.83 -38.03
N LEU A 359 3.09 -22.25 -37.16
CA LEU A 359 4.12 -21.36 -36.62
C LEU A 359 5.13 -20.99 -37.72
N GLU A 360 5.15 -19.73 -38.14
CA GLU A 360 6.06 -19.21 -39.16
C GLU A 360 7.34 -18.62 -38.55
N THR A 361 7.21 -17.84 -37.47
CA THR A 361 8.33 -17.15 -36.83
C THR A 361 8.36 -17.40 -35.33
N GLN A 362 9.57 -17.56 -34.78
CA GLN A 362 9.86 -17.58 -33.35
C GLN A 362 11.03 -16.62 -33.07
N THR A 363 10.87 -15.68 -32.14
CA THR A 363 11.90 -14.70 -31.78
C THR A 363 12.07 -14.58 -30.27
N SER A 364 13.31 -14.66 -29.78
CA SER A 364 13.65 -14.37 -28.37
C SER A 364 13.75 -12.86 -28.17
N LEU A 365 13.06 -12.33 -27.16
CA LEU A 365 13.11 -10.90 -26.82
C LEU A 365 14.00 -10.60 -25.62
N GLY A 366 14.46 -11.62 -24.90
CA GLY A 366 15.29 -11.46 -23.69
C GLY A 366 14.50 -11.69 -22.40
N GLN A 367 14.95 -11.07 -21.31
CA GLN A 367 14.44 -11.31 -19.95
C GLN A 367 13.99 -10.02 -19.27
N LEU A 368 12.83 -10.05 -18.61
CA LEU A 368 12.29 -8.92 -17.85
C LEU A 368 12.93 -8.71 -16.46
N HIS A 369 13.70 -9.69 -15.97
CA HIS A 369 14.24 -9.72 -14.60
C HIS A 369 13.17 -9.55 -13.49
N CYS A 370 11.95 -10.04 -13.73
CA CYS A 370 10.88 -10.15 -12.73
C CYS A 370 10.30 -11.58 -12.72
N ASP A 371 9.62 -11.92 -11.62
CA ASP A 371 8.94 -13.19 -11.48
C ASP A 371 7.50 -13.06 -12.03
N VAL A 372 7.14 -13.92 -12.98
CA VAL A 372 5.85 -13.84 -13.71
C VAL A 372 4.99 -15.07 -13.45
N ASP A 373 3.79 -14.83 -12.91
CA ASP A 373 2.79 -15.87 -12.63
C ASP A 373 1.57 -15.70 -13.55
N THR A 374 0.41 -15.31 -13.00
CA THR A 374 -0.83 -15.11 -13.76
C THR A 374 -0.99 -13.70 -14.34
N ALA A 375 -0.26 -12.72 -13.82
CA ALA A 375 -0.34 -11.31 -14.18
C ALA A 375 0.65 -10.95 -15.31
N PHE A 376 0.23 -11.17 -16.56
CA PHE A 376 1.00 -10.77 -17.73
C PHE A 376 0.04 -10.39 -18.87
N ASP A 377 0.24 -9.21 -19.46
CA ASP A 377 -0.54 -8.74 -20.60
C ASP A 377 0.22 -7.68 -21.43
N ILE A 378 -0.27 -7.40 -22.64
CA ILE A 378 0.30 -6.39 -23.54
C ILE A 378 -0.65 -5.19 -23.63
N LEU A 379 -0.10 -4.00 -23.42
CA LEU A 379 -0.83 -2.75 -23.47
C LEU A 379 -0.57 -2.03 -24.80
N ASP A 380 -1.64 -1.59 -25.45
CA ASP A 380 -1.59 -0.75 -26.65
C ASP A 380 -1.88 0.70 -26.29
N MET A 381 -0.85 1.55 -26.36
CA MET A 381 -0.97 3.00 -26.15
C MET A 381 -0.93 3.81 -27.45
N GLY A 382 -0.91 3.16 -28.62
CA GLY A 382 -0.80 3.86 -29.90
C GLY A 382 0.52 4.63 -30.09
N HIS A 383 1.58 4.29 -29.33
CA HIS A 383 2.89 4.93 -29.45
C HIS A 383 3.66 4.38 -30.65
N GLU A 384 4.24 5.25 -31.46
CA GLU A 384 5.11 4.84 -32.57
C GLU A 384 6.47 4.37 -32.02
N GLY A 385 6.70 3.05 -31.96
CA GLY A 385 8.06 2.52 -31.72
C GLY A 385 8.23 1.23 -30.90
N GLY A 386 7.20 0.75 -30.19
CA GLY A 386 7.34 -0.47 -29.37
C GLY A 386 6.06 -0.92 -28.65
N ASP A 387 6.06 -2.16 -28.16
CA ASP A 387 4.97 -2.72 -27.35
C ASP A 387 5.21 -2.45 -25.86
N PHE A 388 4.14 -2.19 -25.11
CA PHE A 388 4.20 -2.11 -23.65
C PHE A 388 3.83 -3.44 -23.02
N ILE A 389 4.72 -3.99 -22.22
CA ILE A 389 4.55 -5.28 -21.55
C ILE A 389 4.27 -5.02 -20.07
N LEU A 390 3.16 -5.56 -19.58
CA LEU A 390 2.81 -5.55 -18.16
C LEU A 390 3.12 -6.93 -17.61
N ALA A 391 3.96 -7.02 -16.58
CA ALA A 391 4.32 -8.28 -15.96
C ALA A 391 4.39 -8.14 -14.43
N ALA A 392 3.80 -9.07 -13.72
CA ALA A 392 3.88 -9.19 -12.27
C ALA A 392 3.61 -10.64 -11.84
N GLY A 393 3.64 -10.86 -10.53
CA GLY A 393 3.36 -12.17 -9.97
C GLY A 393 3.06 -12.16 -8.48
N SER A 394 2.98 -13.37 -7.93
CA SER A 394 2.78 -13.63 -6.51
C SER A 394 4.06 -13.56 -5.69
N GLN A 395 5.22 -13.48 -6.35
CA GLN A 395 6.55 -13.41 -5.73
C GLN A 395 7.35 -12.31 -6.41
N GLY A 396 8.12 -11.52 -5.65
CA GLY A 396 9.03 -10.52 -6.22
C GLY A 396 8.34 -9.38 -6.98
N ASP A 397 9.13 -8.38 -7.36
CA ASP A 397 8.64 -7.18 -8.05
C ASP A 397 8.16 -7.51 -9.47
N GLY A 398 7.17 -6.75 -9.96
CA GLY A 398 6.77 -6.69 -11.37
C GLY A 398 7.15 -5.36 -12.01
N GLY A 399 6.64 -5.08 -13.21
CA GLY A 399 6.80 -3.79 -13.86
C GLY A 399 6.01 -3.59 -15.16
N LEU A 400 6.03 -2.34 -15.61
CA LEU A 400 5.72 -1.91 -16.96
C LEU A 400 7.04 -1.83 -17.74
N PHE A 401 7.10 -2.52 -18.86
CA PHE A 401 8.28 -2.59 -19.72
C PHE A 401 7.95 -2.07 -21.11
N VAL A 402 8.94 -1.48 -21.77
CA VAL A 402 8.87 -1.07 -23.18
C VAL A 402 9.73 -2.01 -23.99
N GLN A 403 9.13 -2.65 -24.99
CA GLN A 403 9.81 -3.49 -25.98
C GLN A 403 9.93 -2.71 -27.29
N GLU A 404 11.09 -2.09 -27.51
CA GLU A 404 11.42 -1.45 -28.78
C GLU A 404 11.88 -2.48 -29.81
N ALA A 405 11.79 -2.14 -31.09
CA ALA A 405 12.18 -3.07 -32.15
C ALA A 405 13.69 -3.37 -32.08
N ARG A 406 14.04 -4.65 -32.01
CA ARG A 406 15.43 -5.17 -31.99
C ARG A 406 16.25 -4.84 -30.73
N ASP A 407 15.61 -4.33 -29.68
CA ASP A 407 16.25 -4.11 -28.38
C ASP A 407 15.66 -5.05 -27.31
N HIS A 408 16.26 -5.10 -26.13
CA HIS A 408 15.72 -5.84 -24.98
C HIS A 408 14.63 -5.03 -24.26
N PRO A 409 13.67 -5.68 -23.58
CA PRO A 409 12.66 -5.00 -22.80
C PRO A 409 13.28 -4.12 -21.71
N ARG A 410 12.91 -2.84 -21.66
CA ARG A 410 13.34 -1.89 -20.63
C ARG A 410 12.22 -1.64 -19.62
N CYS A 411 12.50 -1.83 -18.33
CA CYS A 411 11.55 -1.46 -17.27
C CYS A 411 11.44 0.07 -17.16
N VAL A 412 10.22 0.62 -17.31
CA VAL A 412 9.93 2.05 -17.16
C VAL A 412 9.22 2.40 -15.86
N GLN A 413 8.52 1.43 -15.26
CA GLN A 413 7.89 1.60 -13.95
C GLN A 413 7.88 0.26 -13.22
N ARG A 414 8.30 0.25 -11.96
CA ARG A 414 8.36 -0.97 -11.14
C ARG A 414 7.12 -1.12 -10.26
N PHE A 415 6.59 -2.33 -10.17
CA PHE A 415 5.51 -2.70 -9.26
C PHE A 415 6.13 -3.44 -8.07
N LEU A 416 6.40 -2.72 -6.98
CA LEU A 416 7.04 -3.29 -5.80
C LEU A 416 6.15 -4.35 -5.15
N ASN A 417 6.71 -5.54 -4.93
CA ASN A 417 6.01 -6.64 -4.28
C ASN A 417 6.93 -7.38 -3.32
N TRP A 418 6.67 -7.18 -2.02
CA TRP A 418 7.42 -7.77 -0.92
C TRP A 418 6.90 -9.16 -0.51
N ALA A 419 5.95 -9.73 -1.25
CA ALA A 419 5.53 -11.11 -1.04
C ALA A 419 6.48 -12.08 -1.80
N PRO A 420 6.65 -13.31 -1.29
CA PRO A 420 6.14 -13.80 -0.03
C PRO A 420 7.03 -13.39 1.14
N VAL A 421 6.42 -13.26 2.33
CA VAL A 421 7.09 -12.89 3.57
C VAL A 421 7.37 -14.14 4.42
N PRO A 422 8.64 -14.56 4.58
CA PRO A 422 9.01 -15.72 5.41
C PRO A 422 9.23 -15.39 6.89
N ASP A 423 9.55 -14.13 7.23
CA ASP A 423 9.71 -13.65 8.60
C ASP A 423 9.57 -12.13 8.66
N ALA A 424 9.33 -11.60 9.86
CA ALA A 424 9.14 -10.18 10.11
C ALA A 424 9.63 -9.79 11.51
N VAL A 425 10.01 -8.52 11.66
CA VAL A 425 10.39 -7.93 12.94
C VAL A 425 9.82 -6.52 13.08
N VAL A 426 9.49 -6.16 14.32
CA VAL A 426 9.10 -4.80 14.68
C VAL A 426 10.26 -4.18 15.44
N ILE A 427 10.77 -3.05 14.96
CA ILE A 427 11.72 -2.24 15.72
C ILE A 427 10.91 -1.25 16.55
N PRO A 428 10.88 -1.42 17.89
CA PRO A 428 10.11 -0.55 18.74
C PRO A 428 10.71 0.85 18.81
N SER A 429 9.83 1.86 18.94
CA SER A 429 10.24 3.20 19.34
C SER A 429 11.00 3.16 20.66
N ASN A 430 12.21 3.71 20.73
CA ASN A 430 13.02 3.63 21.94
C ASN A 430 12.67 4.79 22.91
N PRO A 431 12.07 4.53 24.09
CA PRO A 431 11.79 5.57 25.08
C PRO A 431 13.07 6.11 25.75
N MET A 432 14.21 5.42 25.61
CA MET A 432 15.50 5.73 26.27
C MET A 432 16.56 6.36 25.35
N SER A 433 16.19 7.01 24.23
CA SER A 433 17.15 7.95 23.64
C SER A 433 17.42 9.07 24.65
N THR A 434 18.70 9.38 24.88
CA THR A 434 19.16 10.40 25.82
C THR A 434 18.35 11.72 25.68
N PRO A 435 18.17 12.50 26.76
CA PRO A 435 17.27 13.68 26.78
C PRO A 435 17.52 14.70 25.66
N PHE A 436 18.71 14.69 25.05
CA PHE A 436 19.11 15.54 23.94
C PHE A 436 18.57 15.13 22.54
N ARG A 437 18.01 13.93 22.34
CA ARG A 437 17.44 13.47 21.05
C ARG A 437 16.04 12.86 21.17
N ARG A 438 15.16 13.48 21.98
CA ARG A 438 13.70 13.28 21.83
C ARG A 438 13.20 14.00 20.58
N ASN A 439 13.34 13.38 19.41
CA ASN A 439 12.55 13.73 18.23
C ASN A 439 11.36 12.77 18.19
N LEU A 440 10.13 13.27 18.24
CA LEU A 440 8.89 12.49 18.11
C LEU A 440 8.82 11.72 16.78
N SER A 441 9.66 12.11 15.80
CA SER A 441 9.82 11.44 14.50
C SER A 441 10.24 9.97 14.57
N ARG A 442 10.97 9.58 15.62
CA ARG A 442 11.40 8.17 15.85
C ARG A 442 10.51 7.44 16.86
N ASP A 443 9.37 8.02 17.19
CA ASP A 443 8.46 7.52 18.20
C ASP A 443 7.34 6.64 17.60
N ARG A 444 7.62 5.92 16.50
CA ARG A 444 6.71 4.93 15.88
C ARG A 444 7.36 3.56 15.72
N ASP A 445 6.54 2.52 15.70
CA ASP A 445 7.00 1.14 15.47
C ASP A 445 7.35 0.98 14.00
N ARG A 446 8.60 0.62 13.69
CA ARG A 446 9.04 0.39 12.31
C ARG A 446 8.89 -1.08 11.97
N LEU A 447 8.20 -1.37 10.88
CA LEU A 447 7.87 -2.73 10.46
C LEU A 447 8.84 -3.18 9.36
N PHE A 448 9.57 -4.27 9.59
CA PHE A 448 10.47 -4.84 8.59
C PHE A 448 10.07 -6.28 8.28
N VAL A 449 10.07 -6.62 7.00
CA VAL A 449 9.77 -7.96 6.49
C VAL A 449 10.91 -8.48 5.63
N CYS A 450 11.09 -9.79 5.61
CA CYS A 450 11.85 -10.45 4.56
C CYS A 450 10.98 -10.58 3.30
N SER A 451 11.60 -10.42 2.14
CA SER A 451 10.96 -10.53 0.83
C SER A 451 11.79 -11.49 -0.02
N THR A 452 11.18 -12.52 -0.60
CA THR A 452 11.90 -13.49 -1.45
C THR A 452 11.49 -13.37 -2.91
N SER A 453 12.38 -13.75 -3.82
CA SER A 453 12.12 -13.80 -5.26
C SER A 453 12.50 -15.18 -5.84
N ALA A 454 11.79 -15.62 -6.88
CA ALA A 454 12.11 -16.86 -7.58
C ALA A 454 13.44 -16.74 -8.35
N SER A 455 13.80 -15.54 -8.80
CA SER A 455 15.10 -15.20 -9.38
C SER A 455 16.29 -15.27 -8.39
N GLY A 456 16.02 -15.33 -7.08
CA GLY A 456 17.05 -15.34 -6.03
C GLY A 456 17.40 -13.96 -5.46
N ASN A 457 16.85 -12.88 -6.02
CA ASN A 457 17.08 -11.50 -5.60
C ASN A 457 16.11 -11.08 -4.47
N GLY A 458 16.36 -11.59 -3.27
CA GLY A 458 15.58 -11.27 -2.07
C GLY A 458 15.89 -9.88 -1.50
N ALA A 459 15.10 -9.43 -0.53
CA ALA A 459 15.27 -8.14 0.10
C ALA A 459 14.74 -8.08 1.54
N ILE A 460 15.15 -7.06 2.28
CA ILE A 460 14.47 -6.62 3.51
C ILE A 460 13.63 -5.41 3.14
N THR A 461 12.33 -5.45 3.41
CA THR A 461 11.43 -4.34 3.11
C THR A 461 10.93 -3.70 4.39
N GLU A 462 11.15 -2.39 4.55
CA GLU A 462 10.48 -1.56 5.55
C GLU A 462 9.10 -1.18 5.03
N LEU A 463 8.06 -1.51 5.79
CA LEU A 463 6.68 -1.22 5.43
C LEU A 463 6.22 0.05 6.12
N ARG A 464 5.88 1.07 5.32
CA ARG A 464 5.47 2.40 5.78
C ARG A 464 4.07 2.72 5.25
N HIS A 465 3.38 3.65 5.91
CA HIS A 465 2.09 4.16 5.42
C HIS A 465 2.14 5.68 5.25
N GLY A 466 1.59 6.20 4.17
CA GLY A 466 1.58 7.63 3.88
C GLY A 466 1.31 7.95 2.42
N VAL A 467 1.46 9.22 2.06
CA VAL A 467 1.38 9.70 0.69
C VAL A 467 2.74 9.51 0.02
N GLU A 468 2.77 8.87 -1.14
CA GLU A 468 4.00 8.71 -1.92
C GLU A 468 4.30 9.99 -2.72
N ALA A 469 5.56 10.40 -2.70
CA ALA A 469 6.13 11.43 -3.57
C ALA A 469 7.22 10.77 -4.41
N GLN A 470 6.84 10.25 -5.58
CA GLN A 470 7.75 9.48 -6.41
C GLN A 470 8.67 10.40 -7.21
N ILE A 471 9.99 10.21 -7.09
CA ILE A 471 10.99 10.94 -7.88
C ILE A 471 10.86 10.55 -9.35
N GLY A 472 10.65 11.55 -10.20
CA GLY A 472 10.76 11.43 -11.66
C GLY A 472 12.13 11.90 -12.16
N VAL A 473 12.65 12.99 -11.59
CA VAL A 473 13.94 13.59 -11.98
C VAL A 473 14.72 13.99 -10.73
N ALA A 474 16.03 13.71 -10.74
CA ALA A 474 16.96 14.16 -9.72
C ALA A 474 18.14 14.90 -10.37
N ALA A 475 18.49 16.08 -9.85
CA ALA A 475 19.58 16.91 -10.36
C ALA A 475 20.42 17.46 -9.21
N THR A 476 21.74 17.43 -9.34
CA THR A 476 22.65 18.08 -8.38
C THR A 476 22.77 19.56 -8.70
N LEU A 477 22.47 20.43 -7.73
CA LEU A 477 22.66 21.88 -7.87
C LEU A 477 24.06 22.25 -7.37
N GLY A 478 24.99 22.49 -8.29
CA GLY A 478 26.35 22.93 -7.95
C GLY A 478 26.32 24.23 -7.14
N GLY A 479 27.07 24.28 -6.03
CA GLY A 479 27.18 25.46 -5.17
C GLY A 479 26.27 25.49 -3.94
N PHE A 480 25.19 24.70 -3.91
CA PHE A 480 24.28 24.63 -2.76
C PHE A 480 24.49 23.36 -1.93
N SER A 481 24.72 23.52 -0.63
CA SER A 481 24.72 22.41 0.34
C SER A 481 23.47 22.36 1.22
N SER A 482 22.67 23.43 1.18
CA SER A 482 21.38 23.59 1.85
C SER A 482 20.66 24.78 1.24
N ILE A 483 19.32 24.73 1.22
CA ILE A 483 18.47 25.79 0.68
C ILE A 483 17.49 26.22 1.78
N ARG A 484 17.29 27.53 1.95
CA ARG A 484 16.36 28.08 2.94
C ARG A 484 14.93 28.18 2.40
N GLY A 485 14.79 28.50 1.12
CA GLY A 485 13.51 28.69 0.47
C GLY A 485 13.55 28.29 -0.99
N MET A 486 12.41 27.81 -1.48
CA MET A 486 12.24 27.43 -2.87
C MET A 486 10.88 27.90 -3.35
N TRP A 487 10.81 28.38 -4.60
CA TRP A 487 9.58 28.86 -5.23
C TRP A 487 9.51 28.38 -6.67
N ALA A 488 8.35 27.93 -7.11
CA ALA A 488 8.14 27.36 -8.43
C ALA A 488 6.85 27.93 -9.05
N VAL A 489 6.90 28.28 -10.34
CA VAL A 489 5.78 28.92 -11.06
C VAL A 489 5.65 28.37 -12.48
N SER A 490 4.44 28.39 -13.04
CA SER A 490 4.18 27.97 -14.42
C SER A 490 3.56 29.09 -15.25
N LEU A 491 4.08 29.30 -16.48
CA LEU A 491 3.50 30.23 -17.44
C LEU A 491 2.56 29.45 -18.37
N GLY A 492 1.24 29.63 -18.19
CA GLY A 492 0.19 28.87 -18.89
C GLY A 492 0.13 28.96 -20.42
N THR A 493 1.04 29.68 -21.07
CA THR A 493 1.07 29.85 -22.53
C THR A 493 2.09 28.95 -23.24
N LYS A 494 2.97 28.24 -22.53
CA LYS A 494 4.05 27.43 -23.14
C LYS A 494 4.51 26.20 -22.36
N ASP A 495 3.76 25.71 -21.37
CA ASP A 495 4.20 24.54 -20.58
C ASP A 495 5.67 24.71 -20.13
N SER A 496 5.95 25.80 -19.40
CA SER A 496 7.28 26.08 -18.85
C SER A 496 7.17 26.33 -17.36
N ILE A 497 8.14 25.83 -16.61
CA ILE A 497 8.23 25.92 -15.16
C ILE A 497 9.53 26.67 -14.83
N TYR A 498 9.40 27.70 -14.00
CA TYR A 498 10.53 28.45 -13.46
C TYR A 498 10.64 28.19 -11.97
N LEU A 499 11.84 27.91 -11.50
CA LEU A 499 12.13 27.51 -10.12
C LEU A 499 13.25 28.39 -9.57
N VAL A 500 13.07 28.95 -8.38
CA VAL A 500 14.12 29.66 -7.65
C VAL A 500 14.49 28.88 -6.40
N ALA A 501 15.77 28.58 -6.28
CA ALA A 501 16.42 28.01 -5.10
C ALA A 501 17.23 29.10 -4.40
N SER A 502 17.01 29.35 -3.10
CA SER A 502 17.75 30.39 -2.37
C SER A 502 18.35 29.88 -1.05
N ASP A 503 19.63 30.15 -0.85
CA ASP A 503 20.30 30.05 0.44
C ASP A 503 20.48 31.46 1.06
N PRO A 504 21.07 31.59 2.26
CA PRO A 504 21.25 32.90 2.89
C PRO A 504 22.18 33.87 2.14
N LEU A 505 22.96 33.39 1.16
CA LEU A 505 23.99 34.18 0.47
C LEU A 505 23.68 34.38 -1.04
N SER A 506 22.88 33.50 -1.63
CA SER A 506 22.66 33.41 -3.07
C SER A 506 21.27 32.88 -3.44
N SER A 507 20.81 33.20 -4.66
CA SER A 507 19.66 32.56 -5.30
C SER A 507 20.03 32.09 -6.69
N LEU A 508 19.47 30.96 -7.12
CA LEU A 508 19.63 30.38 -8.46
C LEU A 508 18.27 30.23 -9.12
N LEU A 509 18.12 30.76 -10.34
CA LEU A 509 16.95 30.61 -11.18
C LEU A 509 17.16 29.46 -12.17
N LEU A 510 16.18 28.55 -12.20
CA LEU A 510 16.17 27.34 -12.99
C LEU A 510 14.93 27.35 -13.90
N HIS A 511 15.05 26.73 -15.07
CA HIS A 511 14.00 26.60 -16.06
C HIS A 511 13.86 25.13 -16.49
N THR A 512 12.63 24.69 -16.70
CA THR A 512 12.32 23.36 -17.25
C THR A 512 10.91 23.33 -17.87
N THR A 513 10.58 22.22 -18.55
CA THR A 513 9.26 21.95 -19.14
C THR A 513 8.53 20.86 -18.33
N PRO A 514 7.18 20.77 -18.33
CA PRO A 514 6.41 19.73 -17.63
C PRO A 514 6.78 18.30 -18.01
N ASP A 515 7.16 18.08 -19.28
CA ASP A 515 7.62 16.79 -19.77
C ASP A 515 9.11 16.53 -19.46
N MET A 516 9.82 17.54 -18.97
CA MET A 516 11.22 17.51 -18.53
C MET A 516 12.18 16.97 -19.60
N ARG A 517 11.78 16.92 -20.88
CA ARG A 517 12.59 16.35 -21.98
C ARG A 517 13.87 17.13 -22.20
N ASP A 518 13.80 18.44 -22.02
CA ASP A 518 14.93 19.36 -22.18
C ASP A 518 15.81 19.44 -20.92
N GLY A 519 15.47 18.68 -19.87
CA GLY A 519 16.15 18.71 -18.57
C GLY A 519 15.88 19.99 -17.76
N ILE A 520 16.66 20.18 -16.70
CA ILE A 520 16.61 21.37 -15.84
C ILE A 520 17.84 22.22 -16.16
N THR A 521 17.61 23.45 -16.65
CA THR A 521 18.69 24.37 -17.03
C THR A 521 18.76 25.55 -16.07
N ALA A 522 19.98 25.96 -15.71
CA ALA A 522 20.20 27.21 -15.00
C ALA A 522 20.19 28.37 -16.00
N LEU A 523 19.49 29.45 -15.68
CA LEU A 523 19.53 30.67 -16.48
C LEU A 523 20.73 31.51 -16.03
N GLU A 524 21.63 31.86 -16.96
CA GLU A 524 22.87 32.60 -16.68
C GLU A 524 22.63 34.03 -16.13
N ASP A 525 23.61 34.56 -15.38
CA ASP A 525 23.59 35.83 -14.64
C ASP A 525 23.40 37.11 -15.50
N ASP A 526 23.45 37.01 -16.84
CA ASP A 526 23.25 38.14 -17.76
C ASP A 526 21.79 38.67 -17.79
N THR A 527 20.90 38.10 -16.97
CA THR A 527 19.48 38.49 -16.85
C THR A 527 19.21 39.68 -15.93
N GLY A 528 20.23 40.22 -15.24
CA GLY A 528 20.09 41.38 -14.33
C GLY A 528 19.35 41.08 -13.01
N LEU A 529 19.22 39.79 -12.67
CA LEU A 529 18.60 39.31 -11.44
C LEU A 529 19.68 39.18 -10.37
N ASP A 530 19.64 40.06 -9.38
CA ASP A 530 20.59 40.09 -8.27
C ASP A 530 20.65 38.74 -7.51
N VAL A 531 21.84 38.39 -7.02
CA VAL A 531 22.17 37.15 -6.30
C VAL A 531 21.55 37.13 -4.90
N GLN A 532 20.84 38.18 -4.49
CA GLN A 532 20.26 38.32 -3.14
C GLN A 532 19.27 37.20 -2.76
N GLN A 533 19.07 37.01 -1.45
CA GLN A 533 18.11 36.06 -0.92
C GLN A 533 16.68 36.40 -1.40
N THR A 534 15.97 35.39 -1.90
CA THR A 534 14.56 35.52 -2.30
C THR A 534 13.63 35.32 -1.10
N LEU A 535 12.57 36.13 -1.01
CA LEU A 535 11.56 36.04 0.06
C LEU A 535 10.20 35.56 -0.46
N ALA A 536 9.82 35.95 -1.67
CA ALA A 536 8.60 35.51 -2.33
C ALA A 536 8.76 35.54 -3.86
N MET A 537 8.05 34.65 -4.54
CA MET A 537 7.97 34.65 -6.00
C MET A 537 6.62 34.06 -6.45
N ASP A 538 6.01 34.66 -7.47
CA ASP A 538 4.87 34.11 -8.20
C ASP A 538 4.80 34.71 -9.63
N CYS A 539 3.89 34.23 -10.48
CA CYS A 539 3.69 34.73 -11.85
C CYS A 539 2.31 35.35 -12.07
N THR A 540 2.26 36.48 -12.76
CA THR A 540 1.00 37.15 -13.13
C THR A 540 0.31 36.47 -14.32
N PRO A 541 -1.01 36.66 -14.53
CA PRO A 541 -1.71 36.20 -15.73
C PRO A 541 -1.14 36.74 -17.05
N SER A 542 -0.42 37.87 -17.00
CA SER A 542 0.26 38.44 -18.16
C SER A 542 1.60 37.76 -18.48
N GLY A 543 2.01 36.74 -17.72
CA GLY A 543 3.26 36.02 -17.90
C GLY A 543 4.50 36.74 -17.35
N ALA A 544 4.34 37.67 -16.41
CA ALA A 544 5.46 38.30 -15.70
C ALA A 544 5.72 37.57 -14.38
N ILE A 545 6.96 37.10 -14.18
CA ILE A 545 7.42 36.53 -12.92
C ILE A 545 7.85 37.68 -12.01
N VAL A 546 7.30 37.71 -10.79
CA VAL A 546 7.61 38.72 -9.78
C VAL A 546 8.37 38.07 -8.65
N ARG A 547 9.54 38.60 -8.33
CA ARG A 547 10.43 38.11 -7.28
C ARG A 547 10.70 39.23 -6.28
N VAL A 548 10.46 38.98 -5.00
CA VAL A 548 10.73 39.93 -3.91
C VAL A 548 11.98 39.48 -3.16
N THR A 549 12.95 40.38 -3.02
CA THR A 549 14.17 40.21 -2.22
C THR A 549 14.13 41.15 -1.01
N GLU A 550 15.15 41.11 -0.17
CA GLU A 550 15.24 42.00 0.99
C GLU A 550 15.30 43.50 0.59
N ARG A 551 15.85 43.80 -0.59
CA ARG A 551 16.13 45.18 -1.03
C ARG A 551 15.40 45.62 -2.30
N ALA A 552 14.76 44.71 -3.03
CA ALA A 552 14.08 45.07 -4.28
C ALA A 552 12.93 44.13 -4.64
N VAL A 553 12.06 44.63 -5.52
CA VAL A 553 11.09 43.81 -6.26
C VAL A 553 11.53 43.74 -7.71
N HIS A 554 11.75 42.52 -8.22
CA HIS A 554 12.20 42.25 -9.57
C HIS A 554 11.04 41.71 -10.42
N PHE A 555 10.99 42.14 -11.67
CA PHE A 555 10.05 41.69 -12.68
C PHE A 555 10.83 41.05 -13.83
N PHE A 556 10.49 39.80 -14.13
CA PHE A 556 11.10 39.04 -15.20
C PHE A 556 10.00 38.57 -16.17
N VAL A 557 10.12 38.96 -17.44
CA VAL A 557 9.15 38.63 -18.49
C VAL A 557 9.83 37.72 -19.50
N PRO A 558 9.65 36.39 -19.42
CA PRO A 558 10.41 35.46 -20.26
C PRO A 558 10.16 35.61 -21.76
N ALA A 559 8.99 36.15 -22.13
CA ALA A 559 8.65 36.40 -23.53
C ALA A 559 9.38 37.60 -24.13
N ASP A 560 9.84 38.54 -23.30
CA ASP A 560 10.50 39.77 -23.74
C ASP A 560 11.42 40.32 -22.62
N PHE A 561 12.70 39.91 -22.68
CA PHE A 561 13.71 40.32 -21.71
C PHE A 561 13.92 41.84 -21.63
N SER A 562 13.49 42.62 -22.65
CA SER A 562 13.60 44.09 -22.61
C SER A 562 12.65 44.73 -21.60
N LEU A 563 11.60 44.00 -21.18
CA LEU A 563 10.63 44.43 -20.17
C LEU A 563 11.08 44.09 -18.74
N ASN A 564 12.23 43.42 -18.57
CA ASN A 564 12.75 43.11 -17.24
C ASN A 564 13.09 44.39 -16.49
N SER A 565 12.59 44.53 -15.27
CA SER A 565 12.80 45.72 -14.45
C SER A 565 13.02 45.33 -12.99
N SER A 566 13.62 46.25 -12.21
CA SER A 566 13.70 46.10 -10.76
C SER A 566 13.38 47.42 -10.07
N ILE A 567 12.64 47.33 -8.97
CA ILE A 567 12.28 48.46 -8.12
C ILE A 567 13.08 48.30 -6.83
N GLN A 568 14.12 49.11 -6.67
CA GLN A 568 14.97 49.12 -5.49
C GLN A 568 14.30 49.89 -4.34
N HIS A 569 14.40 49.36 -3.13
CA HIS A 569 13.98 50.06 -1.91
C HIS A 569 15.06 51.03 -1.43
N ASP A 570 14.67 51.98 -0.58
CA ASP A 570 15.63 52.87 0.09
C ASP A 570 16.66 52.03 0.88
N PRO A 571 17.95 52.41 0.90
CA PRO A 571 18.99 51.68 1.62
C PRO A 571 18.69 51.36 3.10
N HIS A 572 17.81 52.12 3.75
CA HIS A 572 17.41 51.97 5.16
C HIS A 572 16.12 51.17 5.35
N VAL A 573 15.51 50.70 4.27
CA VAL A 573 14.26 49.93 4.26
C VAL A 573 14.62 48.49 3.90
N PHE A 574 14.19 47.56 4.76
CA PHE A 574 14.43 46.13 4.56
C PHE A 574 13.10 45.38 4.55
N VAL A 575 12.87 44.54 3.55
CA VAL A 575 11.69 43.67 3.52
C VAL A 575 11.88 42.54 4.52
N THR A 576 10.98 42.41 5.50
CA THR A 576 11.05 41.40 6.56
C THR A 576 10.30 40.12 6.19
N ALA A 577 9.18 40.26 5.48
CA ALA A 577 8.39 39.15 4.97
C ALA A 577 7.56 39.61 3.77
N ALA A 578 7.33 38.73 2.80
CA ALA A 578 6.58 39.03 1.59
C ALA A 578 5.77 37.83 1.10
N ILE A 579 4.72 38.10 0.32
CA ILE A 579 3.98 37.13 -0.47
C ILE A 579 3.56 37.80 -1.78
N VAL A 580 3.63 37.06 -2.88
CA VAL A 580 3.11 37.49 -4.19
C VAL A 580 1.89 36.62 -4.48
N ASP A 581 0.76 37.25 -4.78
CA ASP A 581 -0.43 36.60 -5.32
C ASP A 581 -0.48 36.91 -6.81
N GLY A 582 0.13 36.01 -7.58
CA GLY A 582 0.29 36.09 -9.02
C GLY A 582 -1.04 36.24 -9.75
N PRO A 583 -2.04 35.35 -9.56
CA PRO A 583 -3.36 35.45 -10.18
C PRO A 583 -4.06 36.79 -9.99
N SER A 584 -3.88 37.40 -8.82
CA SER A 584 -4.46 38.72 -8.49
C SER A 584 -3.54 39.89 -8.85
N SER A 585 -2.35 39.62 -9.40
CA SER A 585 -1.30 40.61 -9.69
C SER A 585 -1.01 41.52 -8.49
N THR A 586 -0.87 40.93 -7.30
CA THR A 586 -0.73 41.66 -6.03
C THR A 586 0.54 41.25 -5.29
N VAL A 587 1.26 42.23 -4.72
CA VAL A 587 2.43 42.03 -3.86
C VAL A 587 2.10 42.56 -2.47
N ILE A 588 2.28 41.72 -1.46
CA ILE A 588 2.07 42.09 -0.06
C ILE A 588 3.39 41.88 0.65
N MET A 589 3.89 42.93 1.30
CA MET A 589 5.17 42.86 1.96
C MET A 589 5.19 43.70 3.23
N THR A 590 6.06 43.32 4.15
CA THR A 590 6.33 44.06 5.37
C THR A 590 7.73 44.62 5.33
N THR A 591 7.89 45.87 5.73
CA THR A 591 9.20 46.54 5.72
C THR A 591 9.57 47.03 7.10
N ARG A 592 10.84 46.89 7.46
CA ARG A 592 11.46 47.50 8.62
C ARG A 592 12.19 48.78 8.22
N THR A 593 11.90 49.86 8.92
CA THR A 593 12.60 51.14 8.81
C THR A 593 13.07 51.59 10.20
N LYS A 594 13.77 52.74 10.28
CA LYS A 594 14.09 53.36 11.58
C LYS A 594 12.85 53.83 12.35
N GLU A 595 11.74 54.05 11.65
CA GLU A 595 10.49 54.58 12.22
C GLU A 595 9.54 53.49 12.73
N GLY A 596 9.75 52.24 12.31
CA GLY A 596 8.95 51.10 12.73
C GLY A 596 8.80 50.04 11.64
N ASN A 597 7.82 49.15 11.82
CA ASN A 597 7.45 48.14 10.84
C ASN A 597 6.18 48.60 10.11
N PHE A 598 6.10 48.34 8.80
CA PHE A 598 4.95 48.74 7.97
C PHE A 598 4.49 47.60 7.08
N LEU A 599 3.18 47.47 6.86
CA LEU A 599 2.54 46.56 5.91
C LEU A 599 2.18 47.32 4.63
N HIS A 600 2.57 46.77 3.49
CA HIS A 600 2.29 47.31 2.16
C HIS A 600 1.41 46.33 1.38
N PHE A 601 0.39 46.87 0.71
CA PHE A 601 -0.46 46.16 -0.24
C PHE A 601 -0.35 46.85 -1.59
N LEU A 602 0.34 46.20 -2.52
CA LEU A 602 0.77 46.79 -3.79
C LEU A 602 0.16 46.02 -4.97
N ARG A 603 -0.29 46.73 -6.00
CA ARG A 603 -0.80 46.11 -7.22
C ARG A 603 0.18 46.26 -8.37
N ILE A 604 0.42 45.16 -9.07
CA ILE A 604 1.27 45.09 -10.25
C ILE A 604 0.48 45.61 -11.45
N ILE A 605 0.99 46.67 -12.08
CA ILE A 605 0.41 47.24 -13.29
C ILE A 605 1.40 47.05 -14.42
N ALA A 606 1.00 46.27 -15.42
CA ALA A 606 1.71 46.13 -16.69
C ALA A 606 1.14 47.14 -17.70
N THR A 607 1.98 48.06 -18.18
CA THR A 607 1.70 48.99 -19.29
C THR A 607 2.56 48.63 -20.49
N GLU A 608 2.20 49.08 -21.70
CA GLU A 608 3.01 48.88 -22.91
C GLU A 608 4.43 49.42 -22.70
N GLY A 609 5.39 48.53 -22.39
CA GLY A 609 6.79 48.85 -22.19
C GLY A 609 7.31 48.87 -20.75
N CYS A 610 6.47 48.72 -19.70
CA CYS A 610 6.96 48.70 -18.31
C CYS A 610 6.00 48.02 -17.32
N VAL A 611 6.55 47.26 -16.38
CA VAL A 611 5.84 46.74 -15.19
C VAL A 611 6.19 47.60 -13.99
N THR A 612 5.17 48.17 -13.33
CA THR A 612 5.32 49.06 -12.17
C THR A 612 4.46 48.58 -11.00
N LEU A 613 4.80 49.04 -9.78
CA LEU A 613 3.99 48.85 -8.58
C LEU A 613 3.19 50.12 -8.31
N SER A 614 1.88 49.94 -8.13
CA SER A 614 1.01 50.99 -7.62
C SER A 614 0.67 50.72 -6.16
N ASN A 615 0.85 51.74 -5.32
CA ASN A 615 0.35 51.71 -3.95
C ASN A 615 -1.15 51.99 -4.00
N HIS A 616 -1.96 51.06 -3.48
CA HIS A 616 -3.39 51.30 -3.33
C HIS A 616 -3.65 52.38 -2.25
N GLU A 617 -2.90 52.32 -1.14
CA GLU A 617 -2.98 53.27 -0.01
C GLU A 617 -1.60 53.48 0.66
N ALA A 618 -1.54 54.34 1.68
CA ALA A 618 -0.35 54.52 2.50
C ALA A 618 -0.04 53.25 3.34
N PRO A 619 1.25 52.97 3.63
CA PRO A 619 1.64 51.78 4.39
C PRO A 619 1.00 51.75 5.78
N TYR A 620 0.50 50.59 6.21
CA TYR A 620 -0.13 50.42 7.52
C TYR A 620 0.93 50.18 8.61
N PRO A 621 1.03 50.99 9.68
CA PRO A 621 2.04 50.82 10.72
C PRO A 621 1.74 49.59 11.59
N LEU A 622 2.74 48.74 11.79
CA LEU A 622 2.66 47.53 12.59
C LEU A 622 3.29 47.73 13.98
N GLN A 623 2.58 47.29 15.03
CA GLN A 623 3.06 47.38 16.42
C GLN A 623 3.98 46.24 16.83
N LYS A 624 4.01 45.15 16.04
CA LYS A 624 4.80 43.94 16.31
C LYS A 624 5.68 43.62 15.12
N GLU A 625 6.72 42.82 15.34
CA GLU A 625 7.62 42.37 14.27
C GLU A 625 6.98 41.22 13.48
N PRO A 626 6.67 41.41 12.18
CA PRO A 626 6.15 40.34 11.33
C PRO A 626 7.28 39.41 10.90
N ILE A 627 7.02 38.10 10.95
CA ILE A 627 7.95 37.03 10.57
C ILE A 627 7.50 36.34 9.27
N CYS A 628 6.19 36.13 9.10
CA CYS A 628 5.63 35.46 7.94
C CYS A 628 4.25 36.03 7.56
N ILE A 629 3.84 35.83 6.31
CA ILE A 629 2.60 36.37 5.73
C ILE A 629 1.85 35.25 5.01
N SER A 630 0.53 35.24 5.15
CA SER A 630 -0.37 34.47 4.29
C SER A 630 -1.49 35.37 3.77
N HIS A 631 -1.80 35.27 2.48
CA HIS A 631 -2.86 36.03 1.81
C HIS A 631 -3.89 35.08 1.19
N GLN A 632 -5.16 35.46 1.26
CA GLN A 632 -6.27 34.73 0.66
C GLN A 632 -7.21 35.69 -0.06
N ASN A 633 -7.29 35.56 -1.39
CA ASN A 633 -8.27 36.30 -2.20
C ASN A 633 -9.58 35.50 -2.33
N TRP A 634 -10.68 36.02 -1.76
CA TRP A 634 -12.01 35.44 -1.87
C TRP A 634 -12.98 36.36 -2.65
N GLY A 635 -12.47 37.00 -3.70
CA GLY A 635 -13.21 37.89 -4.58
C GLY A 635 -13.02 39.35 -4.18
N LYS A 636 -14.09 40.05 -3.80
CA LYS A 636 -14.01 41.46 -3.38
C LYS A 636 -13.26 41.67 -2.06
N VAL A 637 -13.30 40.66 -1.20
CA VAL A 637 -12.68 40.70 0.11
C VAL A 637 -11.51 39.71 0.12
N GLY A 638 -10.35 40.20 0.54
CA GLY A 638 -9.15 39.43 0.82
C GLY A 638 -8.81 39.43 2.30
N PHE A 639 -8.06 38.42 2.74
CA PHE A 639 -7.57 38.32 4.12
C PHE A 639 -6.05 38.21 4.14
N ILE A 640 -5.42 38.99 5.02
CA ILE A 640 -3.98 38.91 5.30
C ILE A 640 -3.80 38.46 6.74
N PHE A 641 -3.01 37.40 6.93
CA PHE A 641 -2.59 36.92 8.24
C PHE A 641 -1.08 37.13 8.38
N LEU A 642 -0.66 37.83 9.43
CA LEU A 642 0.75 38.01 9.78
C LEU A 642 1.09 37.22 11.05
N GLY A 643 2.13 36.41 10.97
CA GLY A 643 2.72 35.74 12.12
C GLY A 643 3.81 36.63 12.73
N THR A 644 3.88 36.68 14.06
CA THR A 644 4.83 37.54 14.79
C THR A 644 5.81 36.73 15.65
N ASP A 645 6.86 37.39 16.11
CA ASP A 645 7.89 36.85 16.98
C ASP A 645 7.37 36.41 18.37
N ASP A 646 6.36 37.11 18.89
CA ASP A 646 5.77 36.89 20.22
C ASP A 646 4.63 35.85 20.27
N GLY A 647 4.30 35.24 19.12
CA GLY A 647 3.24 34.25 19.00
C GLY A 647 1.83 34.81 18.82
N THR A 648 1.71 35.98 18.19
CA THR A 648 0.42 36.59 17.84
C THR A 648 0.16 36.51 16.33
N VAL A 649 -1.06 36.13 15.95
CA VAL A 649 -1.56 36.23 14.58
C VAL A 649 -2.29 37.57 14.44
N LEU A 650 -1.77 38.46 13.60
CA LEU A 650 -2.44 39.71 13.23
C LEU A 650 -3.30 39.45 11.99
N SER A 651 -4.60 39.74 12.08
CA SER A 651 -5.57 39.49 11.01
C SER A 651 -6.07 40.80 10.41
N PHE A 652 -5.96 40.92 9.09
CA PHE A 652 -6.43 42.08 8.32
C PHE A 652 -7.41 41.64 7.25
N GLU A 653 -8.40 42.47 7.00
CA GLU A 653 -9.28 42.39 5.83
C GLU A 653 -8.87 43.47 4.84
N VAL A 654 -8.83 43.11 3.56
CA VAL A 654 -8.48 44.01 2.47
C VAL A 654 -9.60 43.98 1.44
N ASP A 655 -9.99 45.16 0.96
CA ASP A 655 -10.82 45.26 -0.24
C ASP A 655 -9.91 45.08 -1.47
N ASN A 656 -10.09 44.01 -2.23
CA ASN A 656 -9.22 43.72 -3.38
C ASN A 656 -9.43 44.68 -4.56
N GLU A 657 -10.55 45.41 -4.61
CA GLU A 657 -10.83 46.40 -5.64
C GLU A 657 -10.34 47.80 -5.23
N ALA A 658 -10.71 48.24 -4.02
CA ALA A 658 -10.35 49.57 -3.50
C ALA A 658 -8.96 49.62 -2.84
N GLY A 659 -8.47 48.49 -2.34
CA GLY A 659 -7.16 48.32 -1.71
C GLY A 659 -7.05 48.79 -0.25
N GLY A 660 -8.17 49.09 0.40
CA GLY A 660 -8.19 49.53 1.80
C GLY A 660 -7.84 48.40 2.77
N ILE A 661 -6.87 48.62 3.66
CA ILE A 661 -6.46 47.65 4.68
C ILE A 661 -7.12 47.98 6.02
N ARG A 662 -7.81 47.01 6.62
CA ARG A 662 -8.40 47.14 7.96
C ARG A 662 -7.97 45.99 8.87
N GLN A 663 -7.30 46.33 9.97
CA GLN A 663 -6.98 45.36 11.03
C GLN A 663 -8.26 44.98 11.80
N HIS A 664 -8.46 43.69 12.03
CA HIS A 664 -9.61 43.16 12.77
C HIS A 664 -9.25 42.62 14.14
N ALA A 665 -8.22 41.77 14.24
CA ALA A 665 -7.94 41.04 15.46
C ALA A 665 -6.47 40.68 15.65
N ASP A 666 -6.05 40.71 16.91
CA ASP A 666 -4.76 40.20 17.40
C ASP A 666 -5.02 38.93 18.21
N THR A 667 -4.75 37.78 17.61
CA THR A 667 -5.04 36.48 18.24
C THR A 667 -3.75 35.91 18.81
N ARG A 668 -3.62 35.90 20.15
CA ARG A 668 -2.44 35.33 20.83
C ARG A 668 -2.56 33.83 20.98
N ILE A 669 -1.53 33.09 20.58
CA ILE A 669 -1.49 31.64 20.67
C ILE A 669 -1.37 31.18 22.13
N SER A 670 -2.22 30.23 22.51
CA SER A 670 -2.17 29.51 23.77
C SER A 670 -1.62 28.09 23.56
N VAL A 671 -0.54 27.74 24.25
CA VAL A 671 0.08 26.40 24.19
C VAL A 671 0.19 25.87 25.61
N ASN A 672 -0.34 24.67 25.86
CA ASN A 672 -0.40 24.07 27.19
C ASN A 672 0.88 23.32 27.60
N THR A 673 2.00 23.44 26.86
CA THR A 673 3.23 22.71 27.17
C THR A 673 4.23 23.62 27.90
N GLU A 674 4.58 23.28 29.15
CA GLU A 674 5.64 23.95 29.94
C GLU A 674 7.03 23.93 29.25
N ASP A 675 7.22 23.07 28.25
CA ASP A 675 8.46 22.90 27.47
C ASP A 675 8.52 23.75 26.17
N ASP A 676 7.71 24.80 26.01
CA ASP A 676 7.74 25.65 24.80
C ASP A 676 8.85 26.72 24.85
N ILE A 677 9.90 26.51 24.05
CA ILE A 677 11.11 27.35 24.06
C ILE A 677 10.90 28.64 23.24
N SER A 678 9.99 28.63 22.26
CA SER A 678 9.72 29.78 21.39
C SER A 678 8.30 29.74 20.83
N LYS A 679 7.55 30.81 21.04
CA LYS A 679 6.20 31.00 20.47
C LYS A 679 6.21 31.67 19.09
N THR A 680 7.39 31.93 18.52
CA THR A 680 7.51 32.60 17.23
C THR A 680 6.82 31.80 16.13
N ILE A 681 5.99 32.49 15.35
CA ILE A 681 5.27 31.90 14.21
C ILE A 681 6.19 31.97 13.00
N GLU A 682 6.62 30.81 12.50
CA GLU A 682 7.57 30.71 11.40
C GLU A 682 6.85 30.66 10.04
N SER A 683 5.69 30.00 9.96
CA SER A 683 4.94 29.86 8.71
C SER A 683 3.43 29.83 8.94
N LEU A 684 2.69 30.23 7.90
CA LEU A 684 1.23 30.29 7.87
C LEU A 684 0.72 29.68 6.57
N ALA A 685 -0.32 28.86 6.65
CA ALA A 685 -0.97 28.27 5.49
C ALA A 685 -2.49 28.25 5.70
N VAL A 686 -3.27 28.59 4.68
CA VAL A 686 -4.73 28.49 4.72
C VAL A 686 -5.19 27.38 3.79
N ILE A 687 -6.01 26.47 4.30
CA ILE A 687 -6.65 25.40 3.52
C ILE A 687 -8.17 25.61 3.51
N ARG A 688 -8.84 25.18 2.45
CA ARG A 688 -10.29 25.30 2.26
C ARG A 688 -10.92 23.92 2.12
N ALA A 689 -11.97 23.66 2.88
CA ALA A 689 -12.67 22.39 2.84
C ALA A 689 -14.14 22.57 2.40
N PRO A 690 -14.62 21.81 1.41
CA PRO A 690 -16.04 21.79 1.07
C PRO A 690 -16.81 21.02 2.15
N SER A 691 -17.81 21.66 2.78
CA SER A 691 -18.71 21.06 3.76
C SER A 691 -20.12 21.60 3.54
N ASP A 692 -21.11 20.71 3.32
CA ASP A 692 -22.53 21.07 3.16
C ASP A 692 -22.81 22.19 2.14
N GLY A 693 -22.04 22.22 1.04
CA GLY A 693 -22.16 23.25 0.00
C GLY A 693 -21.55 24.62 0.35
N ARG A 694 -20.88 24.76 1.50
CA ARG A 694 -20.04 25.92 1.87
C ARG A 694 -18.56 25.53 1.92
N MET A 695 -17.67 26.50 1.67
CA MET A 695 -16.23 26.33 1.86
C MET A 695 -15.85 26.83 3.26
N ASN A 696 -15.31 25.93 4.10
CA ASN A 696 -14.83 26.27 5.44
C ASN A 696 -13.30 26.46 5.41
N PRO A 697 -12.80 27.67 5.69
CA PRO A 697 -11.37 27.96 5.67
C PRO A 697 -10.69 27.74 7.02
N PHE A 698 -9.49 27.16 7.00
CA PHE A 698 -8.66 26.88 8.18
C PHE A 698 -7.29 27.50 8.04
N LEU A 699 -6.86 28.25 9.05
CA LEU A 699 -5.51 28.77 9.15
C LEU A 699 -4.65 27.83 10.00
N LEU A 700 -3.53 27.41 9.45
CA LEU A 700 -2.52 26.59 10.09
C LEU A 700 -1.31 27.46 10.43
N CYS A 701 -0.92 27.49 11.70
CA CYS A 701 0.22 28.24 12.19
C CYS A 701 1.33 27.29 12.63
N GLY A 702 2.49 27.37 11.96
CA GLY A 702 3.68 26.59 12.29
C GLY A 702 4.60 27.39 13.21
N LEU A 703 4.83 26.90 14.42
CA LEU A 703 5.75 27.53 15.37
C LEU A 703 7.20 27.08 15.15
N ARG A 704 8.14 27.95 15.51
CA ARG A 704 9.58 27.65 15.51
C ARG A 704 9.96 26.49 16.44
N SER A 705 9.16 26.24 17.48
CA SER A 705 9.34 25.14 18.43
C SER A 705 8.86 23.76 17.94
N GLY A 706 8.33 23.67 16.72
CA GLY A 706 7.84 22.41 16.14
C GLY A 706 6.40 22.07 16.51
N ILE A 707 5.59 23.08 16.86
CA ILE A 707 4.18 22.95 17.23
C ILE A 707 3.30 23.53 16.13
N LEU A 708 2.32 22.75 15.66
CA LEU A 708 1.28 23.21 14.74
C LEU A 708 0.07 23.66 15.54
N VAL A 709 -0.41 24.86 15.25
CA VAL A 709 -1.59 25.46 15.88
C VAL A 709 -2.64 25.71 14.80
N PRO A 710 -3.76 24.96 14.81
CA PRO A 710 -4.85 25.19 13.87
C PRO A 710 -5.81 26.27 14.38
N PHE A 711 -6.38 27.04 13.46
CA PHE A 711 -7.44 28.00 13.68
C PHE A 711 -8.56 27.80 12.66
N GLU A 712 -9.80 27.80 13.15
CA GLU A 712 -10.98 27.95 12.29
C GLU A 712 -11.19 29.45 12.01
N ILE A 713 -11.37 29.79 10.73
CA ILE A 713 -11.67 31.16 10.31
C ILE A 713 -13.19 31.33 10.25
N ASP A 714 -13.77 32.09 11.18
CA ASP A 714 -15.19 32.41 11.19
C ASP A 714 -15.47 33.58 10.24
N THR A 715 -16.19 33.31 9.15
CA THR A 715 -16.49 34.26 8.06
C THR A 715 -17.93 34.81 8.08
N ASP A 716 -18.72 34.43 9.10
CA ASP A 716 -20.11 34.90 9.26
C ASP A 716 -20.15 36.26 9.96
N ALA A 717 -19.72 37.31 9.25
CA ALA A 717 -19.78 38.69 9.74
C ALA A 717 -21.20 39.28 9.63
N VAL A 718 -21.43 40.39 10.34
CA VAL A 718 -22.72 41.09 10.36
C VAL A 718 -22.49 42.54 9.96
N ASN A 719 -23.30 43.08 9.05
CA ASN A 719 -23.20 44.48 8.65
C ASN A 719 -23.79 45.43 9.72
N PHE A 720 -23.60 46.74 9.53
CA PHE A 720 -24.13 47.79 10.42
C PHE A 720 -25.66 47.78 10.60
N ARG A 721 -26.41 47.09 9.72
CA ARG A 721 -27.87 46.92 9.81
C ARG A 721 -28.29 45.59 10.43
N GLY A 722 -27.36 44.78 10.92
CA GLY A 722 -27.64 43.48 11.53
C GLY A 722 -27.86 42.32 10.54
N GLY A 723 -27.63 42.53 9.24
CA GLY A 723 -27.73 41.49 8.22
C GLY A 723 -26.43 40.69 8.05
N PRO A 724 -26.50 39.38 7.75
CA PRO A 724 -25.32 38.55 7.51
C PRO A 724 -24.58 39.01 6.25
N VAL A 725 -23.26 39.15 6.34
CA VAL A 725 -22.36 39.48 5.23
C VAL A 725 -21.11 38.62 5.35
N PHE A 726 -20.56 38.20 4.21
CA PHE A 726 -19.28 37.51 4.17
C PHE A 726 -18.16 38.46 4.59
N GLY A 727 -17.45 38.15 5.68
CA GLY A 727 -16.39 39.00 6.22
C GLY A 727 -15.73 38.36 7.45
N PHE A 728 -14.58 38.85 7.89
CA PHE A 728 -13.89 38.23 9.01
C PHE A 728 -14.55 38.56 10.35
N LYS A 729 -14.79 37.53 11.16
CA LYS A 729 -15.32 37.69 12.54
C LYS A 729 -14.26 37.40 13.60
N CYS A 730 -13.68 36.19 13.59
CA CYS A 730 -12.64 35.81 14.55
C CYS A 730 -11.87 34.54 14.13
N LEU A 731 -10.73 34.31 14.77
CA LEU A 731 -10.01 33.05 14.73
C LEU A 731 -10.32 32.24 15.99
N LYS A 732 -10.79 30.99 15.81
CA LYS A 732 -11.02 30.06 16.93
C LYS A 732 -9.89 29.04 16.98
N GLN A 733 -9.03 29.17 17.99
CA GLN A 733 -7.89 28.27 18.16
C GLN A 733 -8.36 26.85 18.50
N ARG A 734 -7.76 25.85 17.85
CA ARG A 734 -7.93 24.42 18.15
C ARG A 734 -6.71 23.87 18.89
N VAL A 735 -6.77 22.58 19.26
CA VAL A 735 -5.75 21.94 20.10
C VAL A 735 -4.38 21.94 19.40
N PRO A 736 -3.36 22.62 19.95
CA PRO A 736 -2.00 22.57 19.43
C PRO A 736 -1.40 21.17 19.54
N ARG A 737 -0.58 20.77 18.56
CA ARG A 737 0.14 19.49 18.60
C ARG A 737 1.61 19.70 18.26
N ARG A 738 2.49 19.07 19.03
CA ARG A 738 3.95 19.10 18.80
C ARG A 738 4.35 17.93 17.89
N TYR A 739 5.07 18.22 16.81
CA TYR A 739 5.59 17.23 15.87
C TYR A 739 7.11 17.08 15.93
N GLY A 740 7.82 18.11 16.37
CA GLY A 740 9.26 18.05 16.56
C GLY A 740 9.76 19.14 17.47
N LYS A 741 11.02 19.53 17.26
CA LYS A 741 11.72 20.56 18.04
C LYS A 741 12.34 21.65 17.16
N THR A 742 12.07 21.59 15.86
CA THR A 742 12.59 22.47 14.82
C THR A 742 11.45 23.27 14.22
N SER A 743 11.76 24.29 13.43
CA SER A 743 10.76 25.10 12.75
C SER A 743 9.85 24.28 11.84
N LEU A 744 8.56 24.62 11.86
CA LEU A 744 7.58 24.14 10.90
C LEU A 744 7.53 25.08 9.70
N ASN A 745 7.79 24.55 8.49
CA ASN A 745 7.63 25.27 7.24
C ASN A 745 6.41 24.73 6.50
N LEU A 746 5.34 25.53 6.39
CA LEU A 746 4.05 25.19 5.82
C LEU A 746 3.85 25.83 4.44
N LYS A 747 3.29 25.06 3.50
CA LYS A 747 2.78 25.58 2.22
C LYS A 747 1.42 24.97 1.90
N ALA A 748 0.47 25.83 1.54
CA ALA A 748 -0.89 25.43 1.20
C ALA A 748 -1.02 25.02 -0.27
N HIS A 749 -1.90 24.06 -0.53
CA HIS A 749 -2.40 23.65 -1.84
C HIS A 749 -3.91 23.44 -1.73
N ASP A 750 -4.65 24.54 -1.95
CA ASP A 750 -6.12 24.67 -1.87
C ASP A 750 -6.84 23.88 -0.76
N THR A 751 -6.96 22.56 -0.90
CA THR A 751 -7.64 21.64 0.01
C THR A 751 -6.75 21.01 1.10
N PHE A 752 -5.43 21.06 0.95
CA PHE A 752 -4.47 20.53 1.93
C PHE A 752 -3.24 21.45 2.06
N ALA A 753 -2.38 21.17 3.02
CA ALA A 753 -1.06 21.80 3.11
C ALA A 753 0.01 20.75 3.33
N LEU A 754 1.24 21.05 2.90
CA LEU A 754 2.42 20.26 3.22
C LEU A 754 3.26 21.01 4.25
N PHE A 755 3.97 20.26 5.10
CA PHE A 755 4.95 20.86 5.98
C PHE A 755 6.12 19.96 6.32
N THR A 756 7.24 20.58 6.66
CA THR A 756 8.42 19.91 7.20
C THR A 756 8.64 20.27 8.65
N CYS A 757 9.17 19.32 9.43
CA CYS A 757 9.63 19.54 10.81
C CYS A 757 10.94 18.79 11.04
N GLY A 758 12.05 19.44 10.71
CA GLY A 758 13.34 18.75 10.62
C GLY A 758 13.34 17.89 9.36
N ASP A 759 13.75 16.63 9.46
CA ASP A 759 13.80 15.71 8.32
C ASP A 759 12.46 15.02 8.01
N ASP A 760 11.42 15.28 8.83
CA ASP A 760 10.09 14.73 8.59
C ASP A 760 9.28 15.61 7.64
N PHE A 761 8.56 14.95 6.73
CA PHE A 761 7.68 15.58 5.76
C PHE A 761 6.24 15.07 5.89
N TRP A 762 5.28 15.99 5.95
CA TRP A 762 3.89 15.71 6.29
C TRP A 762 2.92 16.44 5.37
N ARG A 763 1.76 15.84 5.18
CA ARG A 763 0.56 16.44 4.60
C ARG A 763 -0.49 16.59 5.67
N VAL A 764 -1.12 17.76 5.73
CA VAL A 764 -2.26 18.06 6.57
C VAL A 764 -3.49 18.36 5.70
N SER A 765 -4.58 17.62 5.95
CA SER A 765 -5.84 17.74 5.23
C SER A 765 -7.01 17.90 6.21
N TYR A 766 -8.13 18.45 5.76
CA TYR A 766 -9.33 18.58 6.59
C TYR A 766 -10.03 17.23 6.84
N ALA A 767 -10.60 17.02 8.04
CA ALA A 767 -11.44 15.85 8.31
C ALA A 767 -12.92 16.12 7.95
N PRO A 768 -13.53 15.36 7.02
CA PRO A 768 -14.94 15.56 6.67
C PRO A 768 -15.89 15.35 7.86
N GLY A 769 -16.89 16.23 8.02
CA GLY A 769 -18.05 16.00 8.89
C GLY A 769 -17.78 15.98 10.41
N GLY A 770 -17.08 16.98 10.96
CA GLY A 770 -17.03 17.16 12.42
C GLY A 770 -17.07 18.61 12.88
N ASN A 771 -17.93 18.90 13.87
CA ASN A 771 -18.03 20.22 14.54
C ASN A 771 -16.72 20.66 15.22
N ASP A 772 -15.78 19.72 15.45
CA ASP A 772 -14.48 20.00 16.07
C ASP A 772 -13.35 20.30 15.08
N CYS A 773 -13.61 20.27 13.77
CA CYS A 773 -12.62 20.57 12.73
C CYS A 773 -11.26 19.89 12.97
N ASP A 774 -11.29 18.58 13.27
CA ASP A 774 -10.07 17.78 13.37
C ASP A 774 -9.39 17.75 11.98
N TYR A 775 -8.07 17.67 11.95
CA TYR A 775 -7.30 17.56 10.70
C TYR A 775 -6.62 16.20 10.66
N PHE A 776 -6.45 15.66 9.46
CA PHE A 776 -5.71 14.44 9.21
C PHE A 776 -4.27 14.75 8.84
N LEU A 777 -3.37 13.96 9.38
CA LEU A 777 -1.97 13.97 8.99
C LEU A 777 -1.63 12.69 8.28
N SER A 778 -0.96 12.83 7.15
CA SER A 778 -0.35 11.73 6.44
C SER A 778 1.12 12.05 6.28
N ARG A 779 1.98 11.07 6.54
CA ARG A 779 3.41 11.24 6.25
C ARG A 779 3.61 11.26 4.74
N VAL A 780 4.48 12.11 4.25
CA VAL A 780 4.87 12.13 2.83
C VAL A 780 6.21 11.43 2.70
N TRP A 781 6.27 10.42 1.84
CA TRP A 781 7.45 9.59 1.64
C TRP A 781 8.00 9.82 0.25
N ILE A 782 9.23 10.34 0.17
CA ILE A 782 9.95 10.47 -1.10
C ILE A 782 10.59 9.13 -1.46
N THR A 783 10.28 8.64 -2.66
CA THR A 783 10.71 7.33 -3.16
C THR A 783 11.46 7.45 -4.47
N ASP A 784 12.46 6.60 -4.67
CA ASP A 784 13.17 6.41 -5.94
C ASP A 784 12.96 4.97 -6.41
N GLN A 785 12.39 4.78 -7.60
CA GLN A 785 12.17 3.44 -8.16
C GLN A 785 13.49 2.78 -8.61
N ASN A 786 14.52 3.56 -8.94
CA ASN A 786 15.84 3.08 -9.32
C ASN A 786 16.68 2.74 -8.09
N CYS A 787 16.46 3.45 -6.97
CA CYS A 787 17.05 3.15 -5.68
C CYS A 787 15.96 2.92 -4.60
N PRO A 788 15.31 1.75 -4.54
CA PRO A 788 14.21 1.48 -3.59
C PRO A 788 14.58 1.58 -2.11
N ALA A 789 15.89 1.64 -1.78
CA ALA A 789 16.41 1.82 -0.43
C ALA A 789 16.54 3.30 -0.04
N TYR A 790 16.47 4.21 -1.01
CA TYR A 790 16.60 5.65 -0.82
C TYR A 790 15.45 6.21 0.03
N PHE A 791 15.79 7.17 0.87
CA PHE A 791 14.87 8.08 1.53
C PHE A 791 15.65 9.31 1.97
N PRO A 792 15.06 10.51 1.98
CA PRO A 792 15.76 11.71 2.44
C PRO A 792 16.32 11.56 3.86
N THR A 793 17.62 11.77 4.04
CA THR A 793 18.22 11.86 5.40
C THR A 793 18.26 13.29 5.92
N ARG A 794 18.32 14.25 4.99
CA ARG A 794 18.25 15.68 5.24
C ARG A 794 17.25 16.29 4.27
N PHE A 795 16.27 16.99 4.82
CA PHE A 795 15.27 17.71 4.04
C PHE A 795 15.39 19.20 4.31
N ASP A 796 15.55 20.03 3.26
CA ASP A 796 15.76 21.47 3.43
C ASP A 796 14.52 22.29 3.04
N SER A 797 13.99 22.17 1.82
CA SER A 797 12.89 23.01 1.31
C SER A 797 12.08 22.33 0.20
N PHE A 798 10.86 22.82 -0.05
CA PHE A 798 9.96 22.31 -1.10
C PHE A 798 9.05 23.39 -1.69
N ASP A 799 8.47 23.14 -2.87
CA ASP A 799 7.35 23.90 -3.43
C ASP A 799 6.47 23.08 -4.37
N LEU A 800 5.25 23.57 -4.64
CA LEU A 800 4.24 22.91 -5.47
C LEU A 800 3.86 23.79 -6.67
N VAL A 801 3.68 23.17 -7.84
CA VAL A 801 3.18 23.84 -9.06
C VAL A 801 2.09 23.01 -9.70
N ASP A 802 0.98 23.66 -10.03
CA ASP A 802 -0.08 23.06 -10.83
C ASP A 802 0.09 23.44 -12.30
N ILE A 803 0.04 22.43 -13.17
CA ILE A 803 0.14 22.59 -14.63
C ILE A 803 -1.13 22.06 -15.24
N ARG A 804 -1.88 22.95 -15.88
CA ARG A 804 -3.15 22.59 -16.53
C ARG A 804 -2.89 22.17 -17.95
N ASP A 805 -3.22 20.92 -18.25
CA ASP A 805 -3.27 20.47 -19.63
C ASP A 805 -4.42 21.18 -20.36
N GLN A 806 -4.12 21.79 -21.50
CA GLN A 806 -5.10 22.53 -22.30
C GLN A 806 -6.14 21.61 -22.94
N GLU A 807 -5.82 20.33 -23.18
CA GLU A 807 -6.73 19.38 -23.82
C GLU A 807 -7.67 18.71 -22.82
N SER A 808 -7.16 18.21 -21.69
CA SER A 808 -7.98 17.54 -20.67
C SER A 808 -8.57 18.48 -19.62
N GLY A 809 -8.03 19.69 -19.45
CA GLY A 809 -8.41 20.62 -18.39
C GLY A 809 -8.03 20.15 -16.98
N ILE A 810 -7.34 19.01 -16.84
CA ILE A 810 -6.89 18.45 -15.57
C ILE A 810 -5.56 19.12 -15.18
N ALA A 811 -5.50 19.63 -13.96
CA ALA A 811 -4.25 20.14 -13.38
C ALA A 811 -3.41 18.96 -12.86
N THR A 812 -2.15 18.88 -13.29
CA THR A 812 -1.14 17.99 -12.73
C THR A 812 -0.27 18.77 -11.76
N THR A 813 -0.22 18.31 -10.50
CA THR A 813 0.60 18.93 -9.46
C THR A 813 1.99 18.31 -9.42
N TYR A 814 3.03 19.14 -9.58
CA TYR A 814 4.42 18.76 -9.43
C TYR A 814 4.96 19.25 -8.08
N LEU A 815 5.66 18.38 -7.36
CA LEU A 815 6.35 18.71 -6.12
C LEU A 815 7.85 18.85 -6.42
N PHE A 816 8.40 20.03 -6.19
CA PHE A 816 9.84 20.25 -6.17
C PHE A 816 10.32 20.16 -4.73
N CYS A 817 11.38 19.39 -4.45
CA CYS A 817 12.00 19.34 -3.13
C CYS A 817 13.52 19.34 -3.22
N PHE A 818 14.18 19.92 -2.23
CA PHE A 818 15.63 19.86 -2.08
C PHE A 818 15.98 19.03 -0.85
N ALA A 819 16.63 17.90 -1.10
CA ALA A 819 16.98 16.91 -0.08
C ALA A 819 18.34 16.29 -0.39
N ASP A 820 19.12 15.98 0.65
CA ASP A 820 20.45 15.37 0.54
C ASP A 820 21.41 16.06 -0.46
N GLY A 821 21.25 17.37 -0.68
CA GLY A 821 22.06 18.15 -1.64
C GLY A 821 21.62 18.05 -3.11
N GLN A 822 20.43 17.52 -3.37
CA GLN A 822 19.87 17.33 -4.71
C GLN A 822 18.50 18.00 -4.83
N LEU A 823 18.23 18.54 -6.02
CA LEU A 823 16.88 18.93 -6.44
C LEU A 823 16.16 17.70 -6.98
N LEU A 824 15.01 17.42 -6.39
CA LEU A 824 14.14 16.30 -6.72
C LEU A 824 12.82 16.84 -7.25
N VAL A 825 12.39 16.33 -8.40
CA VAL A 825 11.08 16.60 -8.98
C VAL A 825 10.23 15.35 -8.81
N CYS A 826 9.14 15.48 -8.05
CA CYS A 826 8.31 14.37 -7.63
C CYS A 826 6.87 14.52 -8.12
N SER A 827 6.25 13.40 -8.50
CA SER A 827 4.79 13.30 -8.61
C SER A 827 4.21 12.95 -7.24
N LEU A 828 3.22 13.73 -6.77
CA LEU A 828 2.58 13.52 -5.47
C LEU A 828 1.26 12.75 -5.62
N ASP A 829 1.10 11.70 -4.83
CA ASP A 829 -0.14 10.94 -4.80
C ASP A 829 -1.28 11.68 -4.08
N GLN A 830 -2.52 11.36 -4.47
CA GLN A 830 -3.72 11.97 -3.90
C GLN A 830 -4.13 11.35 -2.55
N GLU A 831 -3.89 10.04 -2.36
CA GLU A 831 -4.33 9.30 -1.18
C GLU A 831 -3.15 8.64 -0.45
N ALA A 832 -3.32 8.39 0.85
CA ALA A 832 -2.32 7.68 1.64
C ALA A 832 -2.43 6.16 1.38
N LYS A 833 -1.30 5.53 1.08
CA LYS A 833 -1.18 4.11 0.76
C LYS A 833 0.03 3.47 1.46
N ALA A 834 0.27 2.19 1.20
CA ALA A 834 1.50 1.54 1.64
C ALA A 834 2.67 2.00 0.75
N VAL A 835 3.75 2.48 1.37
CA VAL A 835 4.95 2.98 0.68
C VAL A 835 6.17 2.17 1.13
N PRO A 836 6.42 0.99 0.52
CA PRO A 836 7.51 0.11 0.93
C PRO A 836 8.88 0.72 0.59
N ARG A 837 9.88 0.53 1.46
CA ARG A 837 11.29 0.78 1.16
C ARG A 837 12.06 -0.54 1.18
N ARG A 838 12.82 -0.83 0.13
CA ARG A 838 13.43 -2.13 -0.11
C ARG A 838 14.96 -2.04 -0.05
N ILE A 839 15.58 -2.84 0.80
CA ILE A 839 17.04 -3.03 0.90
C ILE A 839 17.37 -4.40 0.32
N ASP A 840 18.03 -4.44 -0.84
CA ASP A 840 18.36 -5.69 -1.51
C ASP A 840 19.37 -6.54 -0.74
N ILE A 841 19.17 -7.85 -0.80
CA ILE A 841 20.01 -8.87 -0.17
C ILE A 841 20.52 -9.82 -1.26
N PRO A 842 21.77 -10.34 -1.18
CA PRO A 842 22.35 -11.19 -2.22
C PRO A 842 21.67 -12.54 -2.48
N GLY A 843 20.64 -12.88 -1.72
CA GLY A 843 19.95 -14.16 -1.78
C GLY A 843 18.60 -14.07 -1.10
N ASN A 844 17.89 -15.20 -1.01
CA ASN A 844 16.57 -15.22 -0.42
C ASN A 844 16.62 -15.22 1.12
N PRO A 845 16.13 -14.15 1.80
CA PRO A 845 16.11 -14.08 3.25
C PRO A 845 15.08 -15.04 3.84
N SER A 846 15.28 -15.46 5.09
CA SER A 846 14.54 -16.57 5.72
C SER A 846 14.23 -16.36 7.21
N LYS A 847 15.11 -15.64 7.94
CA LYS A 847 14.88 -15.22 9.32
C LYS A 847 15.35 -13.78 9.53
N LEU A 848 14.63 -13.07 10.38
CA LEU A 848 14.87 -11.67 10.70
C LEU A 848 14.73 -11.44 12.19
N THR A 849 15.72 -10.79 12.80
CA THR A 849 15.69 -10.41 14.22
C THR A 849 16.38 -9.07 14.38
N TYR A 850 15.95 -8.26 15.35
CA TYR A 850 16.58 -6.98 15.66
C TYR A 850 17.34 -7.09 16.98
N SER A 851 18.65 -6.79 16.96
CA SER A 851 19.44 -6.70 18.19
C SER A 851 19.39 -5.29 18.75
N LYS A 852 18.82 -5.14 19.95
CA LYS A 852 18.78 -3.85 20.66
C LYS A 852 20.18 -3.39 21.08
N HIS A 853 21.05 -4.35 21.42
CA HIS A 853 22.43 -4.09 21.82
C HIS A 853 23.26 -3.56 20.65
N LEU A 854 23.21 -4.25 19.51
CA LEU A 854 23.95 -3.85 18.31
C LEU A 854 23.27 -2.72 17.53
N ARG A 855 21.97 -2.50 17.72
CA ARG A 855 21.12 -1.58 16.92
C ARG A 855 21.14 -1.92 15.43
N THR A 856 21.13 -3.20 15.10
CA THR A 856 21.15 -3.70 13.71
C THR A 856 20.15 -4.85 13.52
N LEU A 857 19.73 -5.06 12.29
CA LEU A 857 18.99 -6.23 11.85
C LEU A 857 19.96 -7.39 11.65
N ILE A 858 19.64 -8.56 12.19
CA ILE A 858 20.32 -9.83 11.95
C ILE A 858 19.46 -10.61 10.97
N VAL A 859 20.01 -10.86 9.78
CA VAL A 859 19.26 -11.45 8.67
C VAL A 859 19.94 -12.73 8.25
N SER A 860 19.19 -13.84 8.17
CA SER A 860 19.67 -15.03 7.49
C SER A 860 19.10 -15.13 6.08
N TYR A 861 19.95 -15.42 5.12
CA TYR A 861 19.58 -15.59 3.72
C TYR A 861 20.28 -16.80 3.10
N SER A 862 19.74 -17.33 2.01
CA SER A 862 20.35 -18.45 1.29
C SER A 862 20.79 -18.03 -0.10
N VAL A 863 22.03 -18.33 -0.44
CA VAL A 863 22.62 -18.12 -1.76
C VAL A 863 22.71 -19.46 -2.48
N VAL A 864 22.41 -19.47 -3.77
CA VAL A 864 22.55 -20.64 -4.64
C VAL A 864 24.01 -20.74 -5.08
N GLN A 865 24.62 -21.91 -4.91
CA GLN A 865 25.95 -22.24 -5.41
C GLN A 865 25.82 -23.32 -6.49
N ASN A 866 26.39 -23.03 -7.66
CA ASN A 866 26.51 -24.00 -8.74
C ASN A 866 27.60 -25.02 -8.37
N GLY A 867 27.39 -26.28 -8.73
CA GLY A 867 28.35 -27.33 -8.48
C GLY A 867 29.67 -27.10 -9.22
N ASN A 868 30.74 -27.73 -8.73
CA ASN A 868 32.06 -27.66 -9.35
C ASN A 868 32.02 -28.05 -10.83
N GLN A 869 33.05 -27.68 -11.62
CA GLN A 869 33.15 -28.04 -13.06
C GLN A 869 32.94 -29.54 -13.37
N ALA A 870 33.18 -30.44 -12.41
CA ALA A 870 32.93 -31.87 -12.53
C ALA A 870 31.45 -32.29 -12.40
N ARG A 871 30.60 -31.45 -11.78
CA ARG A 871 29.15 -31.65 -11.59
C ARG A 871 28.41 -30.32 -11.69
N PRO A 872 28.36 -29.69 -12.88
CA PRO A 872 27.75 -28.37 -13.07
C PRO A 872 26.24 -28.34 -12.80
N LEU A 873 25.58 -29.51 -12.78
CA LEU A 873 24.15 -29.67 -12.49
C LEU A 873 23.83 -29.80 -10.99
N ASP A 874 24.83 -30.00 -10.11
CA ASP A 874 24.59 -30.10 -8.66
C ASP A 874 24.36 -28.69 -8.08
N ILE A 875 23.09 -28.32 -7.89
CA ILE A 875 22.73 -27.05 -7.26
C ILE A 875 22.68 -27.24 -5.74
N SER A 876 23.47 -26.46 -5.01
CA SER A 876 23.42 -26.44 -3.55
C SER A 876 23.09 -25.06 -3.01
N ARG A 877 22.56 -24.99 -1.78
CA ARG A 877 22.21 -23.72 -1.13
C ARG A 877 23.00 -23.59 0.15
N THR A 878 23.60 -22.42 0.34
CA THR A 878 24.38 -22.09 1.54
C THR A 878 23.65 -20.99 2.30
N ALA A 879 23.41 -21.21 3.59
CA ALA A 879 22.81 -20.22 4.46
C ALA A 879 23.88 -19.26 5.01
N CYS A 880 23.64 -17.96 4.96
CA CYS A 880 24.53 -16.91 5.42
C CYS A 880 23.82 -16.03 6.46
N ILE A 881 24.58 -15.31 7.29
CA ILE A 881 24.08 -14.31 8.22
C ILE A 881 24.77 -12.99 7.96
N GLU A 882 23.99 -11.91 7.86
CA GLU A 882 24.50 -10.55 7.75
C GLU A 882 23.86 -9.62 8.78
N PHE A 883 24.59 -8.55 9.12
CA PHE A 883 24.12 -7.49 10.00
C PHE A 883 23.84 -6.22 9.19
N VAL A 884 22.57 -5.85 9.12
CA VAL A 884 22.09 -4.75 8.27
C VAL A 884 21.67 -3.57 9.14
N ASP A 885 22.19 -2.38 8.85
CA ASP A 885 21.70 -1.14 9.46
C ASP A 885 20.28 -0.85 8.92
N PRO A 886 19.25 -0.70 9.77
CA PRO A 886 17.89 -0.37 9.31
C PRO A 886 17.81 0.90 8.44
N ASP A 887 18.75 1.82 8.60
CA ASP A 887 18.79 3.12 7.90
C ASP A 887 19.72 3.08 6.65
N THR A 888 20.27 1.92 6.27
CA THR A 888 21.14 1.81 5.07
C THR A 888 20.40 2.07 3.77
N GLN A 889 20.97 2.90 2.89
CA GLN A 889 20.42 3.17 1.56
C GLN A 889 21.12 2.37 0.46
N LEU A 890 22.06 1.51 0.85
CA LEU A 890 22.83 0.68 -0.07
C LEU A 890 22.37 -0.77 -0.01
N PRO A 891 22.39 -1.48 -1.15
CA PRO A 891 22.15 -2.92 -1.17
C PRO A 891 23.24 -3.64 -0.36
N VAL A 892 22.88 -4.77 0.23
CA VAL A 892 23.85 -5.64 0.89
C VAL A 892 24.63 -6.40 -0.17
N VAL A 893 25.95 -6.35 -0.08
CA VAL A 893 26.87 -7.02 -1.00
C VAL A 893 27.29 -8.35 -0.40
N PRO A 894 27.45 -9.44 -1.19
CA PRO A 894 28.01 -10.69 -0.68
C PRO A 894 29.38 -10.47 -0.03
N THR A 895 29.64 -11.15 1.09
CA THR A 895 30.98 -11.13 1.70
C THR A 895 31.99 -11.82 0.79
N ASP A 896 33.05 -11.10 0.41
CA ASP A 896 34.18 -11.68 -0.30
C ASP A 896 35.03 -12.51 0.67
N MET A 897 35.09 -13.82 0.44
CA MET A 897 35.79 -14.75 1.32
C MET A 897 37.31 -14.62 1.23
N ASP A 898 37.85 -14.16 0.09
CA ASP A 898 39.28 -13.94 -0.08
C ASP A 898 39.71 -12.72 0.75
N MET A 899 38.92 -11.64 0.71
CA MET A 899 39.13 -10.47 1.57
C MET A 899 38.98 -10.76 3.06
N VAL A 900 38.11 -11.71 3.46
CA VAL A 900 38.01 -12.18 4.85
C VAL A 900 39.28 -12.93 5.26
N ALA A 901 39.82 -13.78 4.39
CA ALA A 901 41.06 -14.52 4.66
C ALA A 901 42.28 -13.60 4.79
N GLU A 902 42.29 -12.48 4.05
CA GLU A 902 43.29 -11.41 4.15
C GLU A 902 43.07 -10.46 5.35
N GLY A 903 41.97 -10.63 6.10
CA GLY A 903 41.65 -9.81 7.28
C GLY A 903 41.11 -8.40 6.95
N LEU A 904 40.76 -8.14 5.69
CA LEU A 904 40.20 -6.85 5.24
C LEU A 904 38.70 -6.74 5.51
N LEU A 905 37.99 -7.88 5.63
CA LEU A 905 36.57 -7.96 5.99
C LEU A 905 36.34 -8.81 7.25
N PRO A 906 35.37 -8.45 8.11
CA PRO A 906 35.05 -9.23 9.29
C PRO A 906 34.36 -10.54 8.91
N TRP A 907 34.75 -11.64 9.57
CA TRP A 907 34.12 -12.95 9.37
C TRP A 907 32.62 -12.95 9.73
N ARG A 908 31.82 -13.72 8.98
CA ARG A 908 30.38 -13.90 9.17
C ARG A 908 30.01 -15.36 9.38
N PRO A 909 29.06 -15.67 10.29
CA PRO A 909 28.55 -17.03 10.43
C PRO A 909 27.86 -17.51 9.16
N HIS A 910 28.23 -18.69 8.68
CA HIS A 910 27.63 -19.32 7.52
C HIS A 910 27.45 -20.84 7.75
N GLY A 911 26.45 -21.40 7.06
CA GLY A 911 26.17 -22.82 7.03
C GLY A 911 27.07 -23.56 6.05
N VAL A 912 27.08 -24.89 6.15
CA VAL A 912 27.63 -25.75 5.09
C VAL A 912 26.61 -25.91 3.95
N SER A 913 27.07 -26.43 2.81
CA SER A 913 26.20 -26.72 1.66
C SER A 913 24.99 -27.59 2.05
N GLY A 914 23.78 -27.11 1.74
CA GLY A 914 22.52 -27.76 2.07
C GLY A 914 21.98 -27.49 3.48
N GLU A 915 22.73 -26.78 4.33
CA GLU A 915 22.30 -26.37 5.67
C GLU A 915 21.33 -25.18 5.61
N LYS A 916 20.29 -25.21 6.45
CA LYS A 916 19.28 -24.15 6.56
C LYS A 916 19.20 -23.64 7.98
N ILE A 917 19.26 -22.33 8.17
CA ILE A 917 18.97 -21.68 9.45
C ILE A 917 17.46 -21.75 9.72
N LYS A 918 17.08 -22.16 10.93
CA LYS A 918 15.69 -22.38 11.34
C LYS A 918 15.22 -21.41 12.40
N CYS A 919 16.08 -21.01 13.32
CA CYS A 919 15.78 -20.02 14.34
C CYS A 919 17.04 -19.24 14.75
N ILE A 920 16.84 -17.99 15.14
CA ILE A 920 17.86 -17.08 15.65
C ILE A 920 17.32 -16.50 16.96
N LEU A 921 18.17 -16.43 17.98
CA LEU A 921 17.84 -15.84 19.28
C LEU A 921 18.92 -14.82 19.64
N ASP A 922 18.53 -13.56 19.78
CA ASP A 922 19.34 -12.50 20.38
C ASP A 922 19.27 -12.62 21.90
N TRP A 923 20.41 -12.83 22.56
CA TRP A 923 20.46 -13.21 23.97
C TRP A 923 21.51 -12.42 24.74
N MET A 924 21.11 -11.85 25.87
CA MET A 924 21.99 -11.11 26.78
C MET A 924 22.03 -11.75 28.17
N PRO A 925 22.77 -12.86 28.37
CA PRO A 925 22.89 -13.45 29.69
C PRO A 925 23.62 -12.55 30.67
N TYR A 926 23.07 -12.44 31.88
CA TYR A 926 23.69 -11.78 33.02
C TYR A 926 24.50 -12.79 33.84
N LYS A 927 25.82 -12.59 33.95
CA LYS A 927 26.71 -13.48 34.69
C LYS A 927 27.77 -12.71 35.47
N ASN A 928 27.92 -13.01 36.76
CA ASN A 928 28.94 -12.42 37.65
C ASN A 928 29.00 -10.89 37.64
N GLY A 929 27.86 -10.20 37.51
CA GLY A 929 27.82 -8.73 37.45
C GLY A 929 27.95 -8.14 36.04
N HIS A 930 28.24 -8.96 35.03
CA HIS A 930 28.44 -8.54 33.65
C HIS A 930 27.40 -9.13 32.71
N GLU A 931 26.92 -8.32 31.77
CA GLU A 931 26.09 -8.76 30.64
C GLU A 931 26.98 -9.11 29.45
N TYR A 932 26.70 -10.26 28.83
CA TYR A 932 27.37 -10.69 27.61
C TYR A 932 26.36 -10.70 26.47
N HIS A 933 26.71 -10.20 25.29
CA HIS A 933 25.85 -10.26 24.12
C HIS A 933 26.20 -11.50 23.27
N LEU A 934 25.25 -12.44 23.16
CA LEU A 934 25.38 -13.69 22.41
C LEU A 934 24.21 -13.85 21.44
N ILE A 935 24.50 -14.41 20.27
CA ILE A 935 23.51 -14.77 19.26
C ILE A 935 23.52 -16.29 19.13
N ALA A 936 22.38 -16.92 19.41
CA ALA A 936 22.22 -18.37 19.23
C ALA A 936 21.52 -18.68 17.91
N ILE A 937 22.08 -19.59 17.13
CA ILE A 937 21.59 -19.99 15.80
C ILE A 937 21.32 -21.49 15.79
N GLY A 938 20.10 -21.88 15.46
CA GLY A 938 19.69 -23.28 15.28
C GLY A 938 19.50 -23.61 13.81
N THR A 939 20.08 -24.71 13.34
CA THR A 939 20.05 -25.10 11.92
C THR A 939 19.42 -26.48 11.67
N SER A 940 19.23 -26.79 10.39
CA SER A 940 18.83 -28.09 9.85
C SER A 940 19.72 -28.44 8.65
N LEU A 941 20.33 -29.62 8.67
CA LEU A 941 21.16 -30.14 7.60
C LEU A 941 20.55 -31.43 7.04
N ASN A 942 20.45 -31.54 5.71
CA ASN A 942 20.07 -32.79 5.05
C ASN A 942 21.32 -33.68 4.90
N LEU A 943 21.22 -34.96 5.26
CA LEU A 943 22.34 -35.90 5.11
C LEU A 943 22.40 -36.43 3.67
N PRO A 944 23.54 -36.32 2.95
CA PRO A 944 23.65 -36.67 1.52
C PRO A 944 23.24 -38.10 1.17
N HIS A 945 23.40 -39.05 2.11
CA HIS A 945 23.12 -40.47 1.90
C HIS A 945 21.84 -40.95 2.59
N GLN A 946 21.09 -40.05 3.24
CA GLN A 946 19.83 -40.35 3.92
C GLN A 946 18.88 -39.15 3.75
N PRO A 947 18.20 -38.99 2.61
CA PRO A 947 17.40 -37.79 2.31
C PRO A 947 16.24 -37.56 3.28
N ASN A 948 15.77 -38.62 3.96
CA ASN A 948 14.73 -38.54 4.97
C ASN A 948 15.25 -38.20 6.37
N ASN A 949 16.57 -38.20 6.58
CA ASN A 949 17.18 -38.00 7.88
C ASN A 949 17.89 -36.63 7.92
N ARG A 950 17.55 -35.83 8.93
CA ARG A 950 18.06 -34.46 9.08
C ARG A 950 18.69 -34.30 10.45
N GLN A 951 19.79 -33.56 10.52
CA GLN A 951 20.46 -33.22 11.76
C GLN A 951 20.34 -31.72 12.04
N GLY A 952 20.53 -31.34 13.31
CA GLY A 952 20.55 -29.95 13.74
C GLY A 952 21.90 -29.54 14.32
N ARG A 953 22.26 -28.27 14.15
CA ARG A 953 23.46 -27.67 14.76
C ARG A 953 23.07 -26.39 15.50
N LEU A 954 23.54 -26.26 16.73
CA LEU A 954 23.48 -25.03 17.53
C LEU A 954 24.82 -24.32 17.45
N MET A 955 24.80 -23.03 17.16
CA MET A 955 25.98 -22.15 17.21
C MET A 955 25.71 -20.99 18.17
N LEU A 956 26.64 -20.72 19.09
CA LEU A 956 26.62 -19.54 19.97
C LEU A 956 27.71 -18.59 19.53
N ILE A 957 27.32 -17.45 18.96
CA ILE A 957 28.22 -16.43 18.43
C ILE A 957 28.26 -15.25 19.39
N GLN A 958 29.44 -14.78 19.77
CA GLN A 958 29.59 -13.45 20.38
C GLN A 958 29.73 -12.42 19.27
N ALA A 959 28.90 -11.38 19.29
CA ALA A 959 28.95 -10.28 18.32
C ALA A 959 29.12 -8.93 19.02
N SER A 960 29.99 -8.08 18.49
CA SER A 960 30.29 -6.74 19.00
C SER A 960 30.60 -5.76 17.87
N ARG A 961 30.33 -4.47 18.06
CA ARG A 961 30.79 -3.43 17.13
C ARG A 961 32.30 -3.25 17.27
N ASP A 962 32.98 -3.08 16.13
CA ASP A 962 34.41 -2.75 16.13
C ASP A 962 34.63 -1.35 16.75
N ALA A 963 35.65 -1.21 17.58
CA ALA A 963 35.98 0.05 18.24
C ALA A 963 36.51 1.10 17.26
N ASN A 964 37.24 0.69 16.22
CA ASN A 964 37.82 1.58 15.20
C ASN A 964 36.83 1.89 14.08
N SER A 965 35.97 0.93 13.75
CA SER A 965 34.95 1.04 12.71
C SER A 965 33.57 0.69 13.26
N PRO A 966 32.88 1.60 13.98
CA PRO A 966 31.61 1.28 14.65
C PRO A 966 30.51 0.73 13.73
N ARG A 967 30.59 0.97 12.42
CA ARG A 967 29.69 0.40 11.40
C ARG A 967 29.91 -1.10 11.15
N GLN A 968 31.09 -1.62 11.44
CA GLN A 968 31.44 -3.03 11.29
C GLN A 968 31.12 -3.80 12.57
N ILE A 969 30.59 -5.01 12.39
CA ILE A 969 30.31 -5.96 13.48
C ILE A 969 31.26 -7.13 13.34
N THR A 970 31.95 -7.48 14.42
CA THR A 970 32.84 -8.63 14.52
C THR A 970 32.12 -9.79 15.20
N CYS A 971 32.37 -11.00 14.73
CA CYS A 971 31.75 -12.23 15.23
C CYS A 971 32.82 -13.23 15.67
N ILE A 972 32.59 -13.88 16.82
CA ILE A 972 33.47 -14.92 17.37
C ILE A 972 32.61 -16.13 17.74
N ASP A 973 32.90 -17.32 17.18
CA ASP A 973 32.27 -18.56 17.60
C ASP A 973 32.72 -18.94 19.02
N LYS A 974 31.76 -19.10 19.92
CA LYS A 974 32.00 -19.51 21.32
C LYS A 974 31.74 -20.97 21.56
N HIS A 975 30.74 -21.53 20.87
CA HIS A 975 30.29 -22.89 21.13
C HIS A 975 29.44 -23.41 19.97
N THR A 976 29.78 -24.60 19.49
CA THR A 976 29.00 -25.33 18.49
C THR A 976 28.65 -26.73 19.02
N GLN A 977 27.38 -27.13 18.92
CA GLN A 977 26.88 -28.43 19.36
C GLN A 977 25.97 -29.06 18.29
N TRP A 978 26.12 -30.37 18.07
CA TRP A 978 25.29 -31.13 17.12
C TRP A 978 24.16 -31.89 17.81
N PHE A 979 23.03 -32.00 17.13
CA PHE A 979 21.81 -32.67 17.57
C PHE A 979 21.35 -33.69 16.52
N LYS A 980 20.72 -34.76 16.99
CA LYS A 980 20.22 -35.85 16.12
C LYS A 980 19.12 -35.38 15.17
N ASP A 981 18.30 -34.43 15.62
CA ASP A 981 17.18 -33.86 14.87
C ASP A 981 17.40 -32.36 14.62
N PRO A 982 16.68 -31.73 13.67
CA PRO A 982 16.75 -30.29 13.45
C PRO A 982 16.29 -29.48 14.67
N ILE A 983 16.92 -28.32 14.86
CA ILE A 983 16.53 -27.35 15.88
C ILE A 983 15.50 -26.40 15.27
N TYR A 984 14.27 -26.42 15.74
CA TYR A 984 13.19 -25.60 15.16
C TYR A 984 12.89 -24.33 15.97
N ALA A 985 13.05 -24.38 17.30
CA ALA A 985 12.80 -23.25 18.18
C ALA A 985 13.75 -23.27 19.39
N MET A 986 14.04 -22.09 19.92
CA MET A 986 14.89 -21.89 21.09
C MET A 986 14.37 -20.72 21.92
N ALA A 987 14.64 -20.72 23.22
CA ALA A 987 14.32 -19.62 24.10
C ALA A 987 15.36 -19.50 25.21
N ALA A 988 15.65 -18.27 25.63
CA ALA A 988 16.52 -18.01 26.76
C ALA A 988 15.80 -18.31 28.08
N TYR A 989 16.51 -18.90 29.04
CA TYR A 989 16.08 -19.04 30.43
C TYR A 989 17.28 -18.71 31.33
N GLU A 990 17.25 -17.53 31.94
CA GLU A 990 18.36 -17.00 32.74
C GLU A 990 19.71 -17.04 31.97
N ASP A 991 20.67 -17.82 32.46
CA ASP A 991 22.00 -18.03 31.89
C ASP A 991 22.11 -19.28 30.99
N SER A 992 20.95 -19.84 30.62
CA SER A 992 20.79 -21.06 29.83
C SER A 992 19.94 -20.81 28.59
N VAL A 993 20.07 -21.67 27.57
CA VAL A 993 19.19 -21.70 26.40
C VAL A 993 18.46 -23.03 26.35
N ILE A 994 17.13 -22.98 26.29
CA ILE A 994 16.28 -24.16 26.05
C ILE A 994 16.12 -24.32 24.55
N VAL A 995 16.37 -25.53 24.05
CA VAL A 995 16.40 -25.89 22.64
C VAL A 995 15.36 -26.98 22.37
N ALA A 996 14.47 -26.74 21.42
CA ALA A 996 13.52 -27.73 20.93
C ALA A 996 14.06 -28.37 19.64
N SER A 997 14.63 -29.57 19.76
CA SER A 997 15.19 -30.35 18.65
C SER A 997 14.28 -31.54 18.34
N GLY A 998 13.73 -31.59 17.14
CA GLY A 998 12.71 -32.57 16.77
C GLY A 998 11.47 -32.46 17.66
N LYS A 999 11.26 -33.45 18.53
CA LYS A 999 10.15 -33.53 19.51
C LYS A 999 10.61 -33.46 20.97
N ARG A 1000 11.87 -33.10 21.22
CA ARG A 1000 12.47 -33.16 22.57
C ARG A 1000 13.04 -31.80 22.97
N PHE A 1001 13.02 -31.53 24.27
CA PHE A 1001 13.70 -30.39 24.86
C PHE A 1001 15.12 -30.75 25.29
N PHE A 1002 16.02 -29.80 25.13
CA PHE A 1002 17.39 -29.85 25.62
C PHE A 1002 17.72 -28.51 26.27
N ALA A 1003 18.57 -28.53 27.30
CA ALA A 1003 19.10 -27.31 27.90
C ALA A 1003 20.59 -27.21 27.59
N VAL A 1004 21.03 -26.04 27.14
CA VAL A 1004 22.44 -25.72 26.87
C VAL A 1004 22.85 -24.63 27.84
N THR A 1005 23.83 -24.96 28.70
CA THR A 1005 24.26 -24.09 29.80
C THR A 1005 25.76 -23.85 29.78
N SER A 1006 26.18 -22.73 30.40
CA SER A 1006 27.60 -22.49 30.68
C SER A 1006 28.08 -23.40 31.80
N ARG A 1007 29.38 -23.77 31.82
CA ARG A 1007 29.99 -24.63 32.86
C ARG A 1007 29.77 -24.14 34.31
N ASN A 1008 29.51 -22.84 34.50
CA ASN A 1008 29.27 -22.23 35.82
C ASN A 1008 27.84 -21.65 35.91
N SER A 1009 26.86 -22.28 35.25
CA SER A 1009 25.46 -21.86 35.31
C SER A 1009 24.89 -22.03 36.72
N ARG A 1010 24.03 -21.10 37.15
CA ARG A 1010 23.29 -21.21 38.42
C ARG A 1010 22.17 -22.25 38.32
N THR A 1011 21.66 -22.50 37.12
CA THR A 1011 20.55 -23.41 36.85
C THR A 1011 21.05 -24.83 36.65
N ILE A 1012 20.63 -25.73 37.55
CA ILE A 1012 20.96 -27.15 37.46
C ILE A 1012 19.85 -27.85 36.69
N TRP A 1013 20.13 -28.24 35.45
CA TRP A 1013 19.21 -28.99 34.60
C TRP A 1013 19.34 -30.51 34.80
N ASN A 1014 18.21 -31.21 34.73
CA ASN A 1014 18.22 -32.66 34.64
C ASN A 1014 18.82 -33.11 33.30
N ARG A 1015 19.71 -34.11 33.32
CA ARG A 1015 20.37 -34.62 32.09
C ARG A 1015 19.38 -35.26 31.11
N ASN A 1016 18.28 -35.81 31.64
CA ASN A 1016 17.23 -36.47 30.85
C ASN A 1016 15.89 -35.77 31.11
N ILE A 1017 15.66 -34.64 30.45
CA ILE A 1017 14.34 -33.97 30.46
C ILE A 1017 13.28 -34.94 29.96
N THR A 1018 12.19 -35.10 30.72
CA THR A 1018 11.18 -36.13 30.48
C THR A 1018 10.09 -35.70 29.49
N ALA A 1019 9.80 -34.39 29.40
CA ALA A 1019 8.80 -33.85 28.48
C ALA A 1019 9.09 -34.13 27.01
N LEU A 1020 8.01 -34.42 26.27
CA LEU A 1020 8.00 -34.66 24.83
C LEU A 1020 6.95 -33.78 24.16
N LEU A 1021 7.28 -33.25 22.98
CA LEU A 1021 6.35 -32.51 22.14
C LEU A 1021 5.59 -33.49 21.22
N PRO A 1022 4.27 -33.34 21.04
CA PRO A 1022 3.48 -34.19 20.13
C PRO A 1022 3.88 -33.98 18.66
N SER A 1023 4.25 -32.74 18.31
CA SER A 1023 4.80 -32.35 17.00
C SER A 1023 5.90 -31.30 17.16
N PRO A 1024 6.80 -31.13 16.16
CA PRO A 1024 7.89 -30.14 16.24
C PRO A 1024 7.38 -28.74 16.59
N ALA A 1025 8.14 -28.05 17.45
CA ALA A 1025 7.92 -26.66 17.80
C ALA A 1025 8.14 -25.74 16.59
N VAL A 1026 7.35 -24.68 16.49
CA VAL A 1026 7.49 -23.61 15.48
C VAL A 1026 7.94 -22.31 16.14
N ALA A 1027 7.47 -22.05 17.36
CA ALA A 1027 7.88 -20.93 18.20
C ALA A 1027 7.92 -21.37 19.66
N MET A 1028 8.84 -20.80 20.44
CA MET A 1028 8.97 -21.07 21.86
C MET A 1028 9.31 -19.77 22.59
N THR A 1029 8.59 -19.49 23.69
CA THR A 1029 8.84 -18.34 24.57
C THR A 1029 8.85 -18.82 26.01
N VAL A 1030 9.71 -18.22 26.84
CA VAL A 1030 9.80 -18.54 28.27
C VAL A 1030 9.51 -17.27 29.08
N VAL A 1031 8.60 -17.36 30.05
CA VAL A 1031 8.27 -16.27 30.98
C VAL A 1031 8.23 -16.84 32.39
N GLY A 1032 9.09 -16.34 33.27
CA GLY A 1032 9.30 -16.95 34.58
C GLY A 1032 9.72 -18.41 34.41
N THR A 1033 9.02 -19.33 35.06
CA THR A 1033 9.22 -20.79 34.94
C THR A 1033 8.35 -21.44 33.86
N MET A 1034 7.48 -20.69 33.18
CA MET A 1034 6.56 -21.22 32.19
C MET A 1034 7.17 -21.17 30.79
N ILE A 1035 7.01 -22.25 30.03
CA ILE A 1035 7.43 -22.41 28.64
C ILE A 1035 6.19 -22.52 27.76
N TYR A 1036 6.07 -21.60 26.80
CA TYR A 1036 5.00 -21.57 25.82
C TYR A 1036 5.53 -22.07 24.49
N VAL A 1037 4.89 -23.09 23.93
CA VAL A 1037 5.29 -23.70 22.67
C VAL A 1037 4.13 -23.67 21.69
N THR A 1038 4.32 -23.00 20.55
CA THR A 1038 3.46 -23.21 19.38
C THR A 1038 4.04 -24.35 18.57
N SER A 1039 3.21 -25.34 18.27
CA SER A 1039 3.63 -26.54 17.54
C SER A 1039 3.02 -26.60 16.14
N SER A 1040 3.70 -27.33 15.25
CA SER A 1040 3.33 -27.41 13.84
C SER A 1040 1.96 -28.04 13.56
N ARG A 1041 1.40 -28.82 14.50
CA ARG A 1041 0.13 -29.57 14.31
C ARG A 1041 -0.84 -29.51 15.50
N HIS A 1042 -0.41 -29.01 16.66
CA HIS A 1042 -1.20 -29.02 17.91
C HIS A 1042 -1.31 -27.63 18.55
N SER A 1043 -1.41 -26.57 17.73
CA SER A 1043 -1.68 -25.20 18.19
C SER A 1043 -0.67 -24.73 19.26
N VAL A 1044 -1.12 -24.49 20.50
CA VAL A 1044 -0.31 -24.06 21.64
C VAL A 1044 -0.28 -25.11 22.75
N LEU A 1045 0.90 -25.27 23.34
CA LEU A 1045 1.21 -26.13 24.47
C LEU A 1045 1.95 -25.30 25.53
N THR A 1046 1.71 -25.60 26.79
CA THR A 1046 2.35 -24.94 27.93
C THR A 1046 3.05 -25.98 28.80
N TYR A 1047 4.26 -25.65 29.23
CA TYR A 1047 5.06 -26.46 30.13
C TYR A 1047 5.59 -25.59 31.28
N THR A 1048 6.03 -26.23 32.35
CA THR A 1048 6.59 -25.56 33.54
C THR A 1048 7.93 -26.19 33.90
N ILE A 1049 8.87 -25.35 34.33
CA ILE A 1049 10.18 -25.79 34.80
C ILE A 1049 10.07 -26.05 36.30
N VAL A 1050 10.22 -27.31 36.71
CA VAL A 1050 10.13 -27.75 38.11
C VAL A 1050 11.36 -28.58 38.44
N ASN A 1051 12.17 -28.13 39.40
CA ASN A 1051 13.39 -28.82 39.86
C ASN A 1051 14.35 -29.21 38.72
N GLY A 1052 14.45 -28.39 37.68
CA GLY A 1052 15.32 -28.63 36.52
C GLY A 1052 14.80 -29.66 35.51
N ASP A 1053 13.56 -30.13 35.64
CA ASP A 1053 12.82 -30.87 34.61
C ASP A 1053 11.71 -29.99 34.00
N ILE A 1054 11.18 -30.39 32.84
CA ILE A 1054 10.10 -29.70 32.14
C ILE A 1054 8.86 -30.60 32.20
N LEU A 1055 7.75 -30.08 32.72
CA LEU A 1055 6.48 -30.81 32.87
C LEU A 1055 5.36 -30.10 32.12
N GLU A 1056 4.46 -30.85 31.48
CA GLU A 1056 3.31 -30.28 30.78
C GLU A 1056 2.29 -29.66 31.76
N SER A 1057 1.75 -28.49 31.42
CA SER A 1057 0.73 -27.78 32.21
C SER A 1057 -0.58 -27.50 31.47
N GLY A 1058 -0.63 -27.64 30.15
CA GLY A 1058 -1.87 -27.38 29.42
C GLY A 1058 -1.68 -27.30 27.91
N PHE A 1059 -2.78 -27.46 27.18
CA PHE A 1059 -2.80 -27.55 25.72
C PHE A 1059 -4.13 -27.01 25.15
N ASP A 1060 -4.13 -26.65 23.87
CA ASP A 1060 -5.36 -26.35 23.11
C ASP A 1060 -6.18 -27.63 22.90
N ALA A 1061 -7.46 -27.62 23.27
CA ALA A 1061 -8.35 -28.75 23.13
C ALA A 1061 -8.54 -29.23 21.67
N VAL A 1062 -8.22 -28.39 20.69
CA VAL A 1062 -8.34 -28.73 19.27
C VAL A 1062 -7.00 -28.58 18.57
N ALA A 1063 -6.52 -29.67 17.97
CA ALA A 1063 -5.31 -29.70 17.18
C ALA A 1063 -5.44 -28.83 15.92
N ARG A 1064 -4.51 -27.89 15.75
CA ARG A 1064 -4.43 -26.98 14.59
C ARG A 1064 -2.98 -26.77 14.20
N ASP A 1065 -2.75 -26.44 12.93
CA ASP A 1065 -1.42 -26.14 12.43
C ASP A 1065 -0.98 -24.74 12.91
N GLY A 1066 -0.22 -24.69 14.01
CA GLY A 1066 0.24 -23.44 14.62
C GLY A 1066 1.36 -22.76 13.82
N LEU A 1067 1.35 -21.42 13.79
CA LEU A 1067 2.30 -20.61 13.02
C LEU A 1067 3.16 -19.71 13.92
N SER A 1068 2.54 -18.95 14.81
CA SER A 1068 3.25 -17.99 15.67
C SER A 1068 2.47 -17.73 16.96
N HIS A 1069 3.14 -17.14 17.95
CA HIS A 1069 2.49 -16.60 19.14
C HIS A 1069 3.18 -15.33 19.64
N ALA A 1070 2.42 -14.53 20.40
CA ALA A 1070 2.92 -13.38 21.14
C ALA A 1070 2.33 -13.35 22.55
N MET A 1071 3.17 -13.00 23.54
CA MET A 1071 2.75 -12.89 24.93
C MET A 1071 1.99 -11.60 25.20
N MET A 1072 0.95 -11.71 26.02
CA MET A 1072 0.14 -10.61 26.53
C MET A 1072 0.23 -10.65 28.07
N PRO A 1073 1.21 -9.94 28.68
CA PRO A 1073 1.35 -9.97 30.13
C PRO A 1073 0.12 -9.38 30.81
N GLY A 1074 -0.34 -10.05 31.86
CA GLY A 1074 -1.39 -9.52 32.73
C GLY A 1074 -0.85 -8.38 33.60
N PHE A 1075 -1.71 -7.44 33.97
CA PHE A 1075 -1.36 -6.38 34.93
C PHE A 1075 -1.98 -6.67 36.30
N GLY A 1076 -1.16 -6.63 37.35
CA GLY A 1076 -1.60 -6.82 38.73
C GLY A 1076 -2.07 -8.26 39.00
N VAL A 1077 -3.39 -8.43 39.20
CA VAL A 1077 -4.02 -9.73 39.52
C VAL A 1077 -4.50 -10.46 38.25
N GLU A 1078 -4.42 -9.83 37.08
CA GLU A 1078 -4.84 -10.46 35.83
C GLU A 1078 -3.86 -11.57 35.38
N PRO A 1079 -4.38 -12.71 34.89
CA PRO A 1079 -3.55 -13.76 34.34
C PRO A 1079 -2.89 -13.33 33.02
N ASP A 1080 -1.71 -13.89 32.75
CA ASP A 1080 -1.08 -13.79 31.45
C ASP A 1080 -1.98 -14.41 30.36
N ARG A 1081 -1.91 -13.84 29.16
CA ARG A 1081 -2.60 -14.36 27.98
C ARG A 1081 -1.61 -14.57 26.84
N ILE A 1082 -1.98 -15.42 25.90
CA ILE A 1082 -1.18 -15.69 24.71
C ILE A 1082 -2.03 -15.59 23.45
N LEU A 1083 -1.58 -14.75 22.52
CA LEU A 1083 -2.17 -14.61 21.19
C LEU A 1083 -1.48 -15.59 20.25
N VAL A 1084 -2.23 -16.50 19.64
CA VAL A 1084 -1.72 -17.59 18.80
C VAL A 1084 -2.35 -17.49 17.40
N SER A 1085 -1.52 -17.61 16.36
CA SER A 1085 -1.98 -17.72 14.98
C SER A 1085 -1.84 -19.13 14.45
N SER A 1086 -2.79 -19.55 13.60
CA SER A 1086 -2.76 -20.85 12.93
C SER A 1086 -3.00 -20.74 11.43
N ARG A 1087 -2.64 -21.80 10.69
CA ARG A 1087 -2.98 -21.94 9.28
C ARG A 1087 -4.50 -21.91 9.11
N GLY A 1088 -4.96 -21.30 8.02
CA GLY A 1088 -6.39 -21.07 7.76
C GLY A 1088 -6.91 -19.74 8.32
N GLY A 1089 -6.04 -18.91 8.91
CA GLY A 1089 -6.35 -17.52 9.24
C GLY A 1089 -6.94 -17.29 10.64
N ALA A 1090 -6.97 -18.29 11.52
CA ALA A 1090 -7.45 -18.07 12.88
C ALA A 1090 -6.39 -17.38 13.76
N ALA A 1091 -6.81 -16.35 14.49
CA ALA A 1091 -6.05 -15.70 15.55
C ALA A 1091 -6.82 -15.82 16.87
N ARG A 1092 -6.20 -16.40 17.91
CA ARG A 1092 -6.89 -16.81 19.14
C ARG A 1092 -6.15 -16.30 20.37
N ILE A 1093 -6.88 -15.81 21.37
CA ILE A 1093 -6.30 -15.46 22.67
C ILE A 1093 -6.67 -16.54 23.68
N PHE A 1094 -5.66 -17.15 24.30
CA PHE A 1094 -5.84 -18.08 25.40
C PHE A 1094 -5.51 -17.40 26.72
N THR A 1095 -6.37 -17.57 27.72
CA THR A 1095 -6.08 -17.14 29.09
C THR A 1095 -5.32 -18.24 29.80
N ILE A 1096 -4.12 -17.92 30.27
CA ILE A 1096 -3.25 -18.89 30.92
C ILE A 1096 -3.66 -18.95 32.38
N LYS A 1097 -4.17 -20.11 32.79
CA LYS A 1097 -4.34 -20.44 34.21
C LYS A 1097 -3.10 -21.22 34.63
N THR A 1098 -2.75 -21.19 35.90
CA THR A 1098 -1.77 -22.10 36.52
C THR A 1098 -2.49 -23.16 37.36
N PRO A 1099 -3.10 -24.21 36.79
CA PRO A 1099 -3.60 -25.34 37.54
C PRO A 1099 -2.60 -26.50 37.53
N ASP A 1100 -2.57 -27.21 38.64
CA ASP A 1100 -2.18 -28.61 38.73
C ASP A 1100 -3.50 -29.38 38.98
N PRO A 1101 -3.99 -30.27 38.09
CA PRO A 1101 -3.35 -30.92 36.92
C PRO A 1101 -3.40 -30.10 35.60
N PRO A 1102 -2.82 -30.60 34.48
CA PRO A 1102 -2.86 -29.93 33.17
C PRO A 1102 -4.30 -29.68 32.67
N VAL A 1103 -4.57 -28.48 32.15
CA VAL A 1103 -5.93 -28.08 31.76
C VAL A 1103 -6.04 -27.72 30.28
N ASN A 1104 -7.20 -28.02 29.70
CA ASN A 1104 -7.60 -27.54 28.38
C ASN A 1104 -7.71 -26.02 28.36
N LEU A 1105 -6.91 -25.37 27.53
CA LEU A 1105 -6.94 -23.92 27.38
C LEU A 1105 -8.17 -23.51 26.57
N GLU A 1106 -9.01 -22.67 27.16
CA GLU A 1106 -10.15 -22.04 26.46
C GLU A 1106 -9.69 -20.77 25.74
N ALA A 1107 -10.04 -20.66 24.46
CA ALA A 1107 -9.74 -19.49 23.65
C ALA A 1107 -10.96 -18.58 23.56
N CYS A 1108 -10.79 -17.34 24.00
CA CYS A 1108 -11.74 -16.25 23.79
C CYS A 1108 -10.99 -14.93 24.04
N PRO A 1109 -10.97 -13.96 23.11
CA PRO A 1109 -11.63 -13.94 21.79
C PRO A 1109 -10.95 -14.79 20.69
N VAL A 1110 -11.67 -15.01 19.58
CA VAL A 1110 -11.21 -15.74 18.36
C VAL A 1110 -11.55 -14.92 17.10
N ALA A 1111 -10.56 -14.55 16.30
CA ALA A 1111 -10.78 -13.89 15.01
C ALA A 1111 -10.52 -14.86 13.84
N ALA A 1112 -11.40 -14.82 12.83
CA ALA A 1112 -11.23 -15.54 11.57
C ALA A 1112 -10.80 -14.55 10.48
N LEU A 1113 -9.50 -14.51 10.20
CA LEU A 1113 -8.91 -13.63 9.19
C LEU A 1113 -8.85 -14.33 7.84
N PRO A 1114 -8.89 -13.57 6.73
CA PRO A 1114 -8.75 -14.15 5.39
C PRO A 1114 -7.34 -14.62 5.06
N VAL A 1115 -6.36 -14.29 5.90
CA VAL A 1115 -4.94 -14.58 5.70
C VAL A 1115 -4.37 -15.28 6.92
N SER A 1116 -3.50 -16.26 6.69
CA SER A 1116 -2.72 -16.91 7.75
C SER A 1116 -1.57 -16.01 8.20
N LEU A 1117 -1.57 -15.61 9.47
CA LEU A 1117 -0.52 -14.80 10.07
C LEU A 1117 0.68 -15.67 10.42
N ILE A 1118 1.76 -15.59 9.64
CA ILE A 1118 2.98 -16.37 9.83
C ILE A 1118 3.85 -15.88 10.99
N LYS A 1119 3.68 -14.62 11.38
CA LYS A 1119 4.38 -13.99 12.50
C LYS A 1119 3.43 -13.05 13.23
N VAL A 1120 3.40 -13.12 14.55
CA VAL A 1120 2.72 -12.15 15.40
C VAL A 1120 3.74 -11.54 16.35
N THR A 1121 3.82 -10.21 16.36
CA THR A 1121 4.82 -9.47 17.15
C THR A 1121 4.14 -8.34 17.92
N LYS A 1122 4.60 -8.11 19.15
CA LYS A 1122 4.13 -7.02 19.99
C LYS A 1122 4.75 -5.69 19.54
N GLY A 1123 3.93 -4.66 19.38
CA GLY A 1123 4.30 -3.26 19.20
C GLY A 1123 4.39 -2.50 20.53
N CYS A 1124 4.86 -1.25 20.49
CA CYS A 1124 5.04 -0.40 21.67
C CYS A 1124 3.93 0.60 21.91
N LYS A 1125 3.15 0.96 20.89
CA LYS A 1125 2.13 2.01 21.00
C LYS A 1125 0.73 1.52 20.69
N SER A 1126 -0.19 1.82 21.59
CA SER A 1126 -1.64 1.67 21.38
C SER A 1126 -2.29 3.01 21.06
N PRO A 1127 -3.41 3.03 20.31
CA PRO A 1127 -4.16 4.27 20.10
C PRO A 1127 -4.49 4.90 21.45
N ALA A 1128 -4.14 6.18 21.65
CA ALA A 1128 -4.35 6.88 22.92
C ALA A 1128 -5.84 6.94 23.35
N SER A 1129 -6.76 6.65 22.42
CA SER A 1129 -8.20 6.64 22.64
C SER A 1129 -8.74 5.30 23.17
N LEU A 1130 -7.93 4.24 23.21
CA LEU A 1130 -8.30 2.96 23.80
C LEU A 1130 -7.67 2.81 25.18
N MET A 1131 -8.35 2.10 26.08
CA MET A 1131 -7.81 1.64 27.36
C MET A 1131 -6.84 0.45 27.18
N ALA A 1132 -6.69 -0.05 25.95
CA ALA A 1132 -5.77 -1.13 25.59
C ALA A 1132 -4.30 -0.75 25.84
N HIS A 1133 -3.55 -1.66 26.47
CA HIS A 1133 -2.15 -1.38 26.86
C HIS A 1133 -1.11 -1.72 25.78
N CYS A 1134 -1.44 -2.55 24.79
CA CYS A 1134 -0.47 -3.03 23.80
C CYS A 1134 -1.11 -3.29 22.42
N THR A 1135 -0.41 -2.91 21.36
CA THR A 1135 -0.74 -3.26 19.97
C THR A 1135 0.02 -4.49 19.53
N TYR A 1136 -0.60 -5.36 18.75
CA TYR A 1136 0.04 -6.50 18.12
C TYR A 1136 -0.04 -6.38 16.60
N TYR A 1137 1.04 -6.75 15.91
CA TYR A 1137 1.12 -6.79 14.46
C TYR A 1137 1.19 -8.25 14.00
N GLY A 1138 0.28 -8.62 13.10
CA GLY A 1138 0.24 -9.91 12.43
C GLY A 1138 0.70 -9.75 10.98
N PHE A 1139 1.68 -10.54 10.56
CA PHE A 1139 2.23 -10.52 9.21
C PHE A 1139 1.75 -11.75 8.44
N GLY A 1140 1.13 -11.53 7.28
CA GLY A 1140 0.70 -12.57 6.35
C GLY A 1140 1.81 -12.98 5.39
N ILE A 1141 1.79 -14.24 4.93
CA ILE A 1141 2.75 -14.72 3.93
C ILE A 1141 2.63 -13.98 2.60
N ASN A 1142 1.42 -13.51 2.27
CA ASN A 1142 1.13 -12.71 1.09
C ASN A 1142 1.59 -11.24 1.23
N GLY A 1143 2.27 -10.86 2.32
CA GLY A 1143 2.75 -9.50 2.55
C GLY A 1143 1.76 -8.57 3.25
N SER A 1144 0.52 -9.00 3.52
CA SER A 1144 -0.43 -8.18 4.28
C SER A 1144 -0.03 -8.04 5.76
N VAL A 1145 -0.37 -6.89 6.37
CA VAL A 1145 -0.14 -6.64 7.80
C VAL A 1145 -1.43 -6.26 8.49
N TYR A 1146 -1.73 -6.94 9.59
CA TYR A 1146 -2.89 -6.69 10.44
C TYR A 1146 -2.46 -6.11 11.79
N ARG A 1147 -3.20 -5.10 12.25
CA ARG A 1147 -3.20 -4.65 13.64
C ARG A 1147 -4.22 -5.45 14.42
N LEU A 1148 -3.80 -5.98 15.57
CA LEU A 1148 -4.61 -6.72 16.51
C LEU A 1148 -4.63 -5.96 17.84
N LEU A 1149 -5.81 -5.51 18.25
CA LEU A 1149 -6.03 -4.69 19.44
C LEU A 1149 -6.93 -5.42 20.43
N ALA A 1150 -6.41 -5.60 21.63
CA ALA A 1150 -7.16 -6.08 22.78
C ALA A 1150 -8.22 -5.05 23.19
N LEU A 1151 -9.47 -5.47 23.35
CA LEU A 1151 -10.57 -4.60 23.79
C LEU A 1151 -11.01 -4.93 25.21
N HIS A 1152 -11.28 -3.88 26.00
CA HIS A 1152 -11.95 -4.00 27.29
C HIS A 1152 -13.46 -4.24 27.14
N ALA A 1153 -14.12 -4.70 28.19
CA ALA A 1153 -15.54 -5.05 28.18
C ALA A 1153 -16.47 -3.93 27.63
N LYS A 1154 -16.27 -2.68 28.05
CA LYS A 1154 -17.11 -1.55 27.61
C LYS A 1154 -16.88 -1.20 26.14
N GLU A 1155 -15.61 -1.09 25.74
CA GLU A 1155 -15.22 -0.81 24.35
C GLU A 1155 -15.69 -1.91 23.41
N CYS A 1156 -15.54 -3.18 23.82
CA CYS A 1156 -16.00 -4.34 23.08
C CYS A 1156 -17.52 -4.30 22.90
N ARG A 1157 -18.29 -4.08 23.98
CA ARG A 1157 -19.74 -3.97 23.91
C ARG A 1157 -20.20 -2.86 22.96
N LEU A 1158 -19.61 -1.67 23.05
CA LEU A 1158 -19.93 -0.55 22.17
C LEU A 1158 -19.65 -0.90 20.70
N LEU A 1159 -18.47 -1.45 20.41
CA LEU A 1159 -18.07 -1.81 19.05
C LEU A 1159 -18.88 -2.98 18.48
N GLN A 1160 -19.30 -3.94 19.32
CA GLN A 1160 -20.20 -5.03 18.91
C GLN A 1160 -21.56 -4.50 18.50
N LEU A 1161 -22.15 -3.60 19.29
CA LEU A 1161 -23.43 -2.98 18.96
C LEU A 1161 -23.33 -2.19 17.65
N LEU A 1162 -22.24 -1.43 17.47
CA LEU A 1162 -21.98 -0.70 16.23
C LEU A 1162 -21.81 -1.64 15.02
N LEU A 1163 -20.99 -2.68 15.16
CA LEU A 1163 -20.75 -3.65 14.09
C LEU A 1163 -22.04 -4.38 13.70
N ASN A 1164 -22.87 -4.74 14.68
CA ASN A 1164 -24.18 -5.33 14.45
C ASN A 1164 -25.08 -4.40 13.62
N ILE A 1165 -25.05 -3.08 13.85
CA ILE A 1165 -25.76 -2.11 13.02
C ILE A 1165 -25.19 -2.12 11.59
N CYS A 1166 -23.87 -2.05 11.43
CA CYS A 1166 -23.21 -2.06 10.12
C CYS A 1166 -23.49 -3.33 9.30
N LEU A 1167 -23.53 -4.50 9.93
CA LEU A 1167 -23.79 -5.79 9.25
C LEU A 1167 -25.19 -5.86 8.61
N ARG A 1168 -26.14 -5.04 9.10
CA ARG A 1168 -27.50 -4.94 8.55
C ARG A 1168 -27.61 -3.95 7.39
N ASP A 1169 -26.62 -3.09 7.21
CA ASP A 1169 -26.62 -2.00 6.23
C ASP A 1169 -26.16 -2.51 4.86
N GLU A 1170 -27.04 -2.44 3.86
CA GLU A 1170 -26.74 -2.89 2.49
C GLU A 1170 -25.67 -2.04 1.78
N VAL A 1171 -25.45 -0.80 2.22
CA VAL A 1171 -24.42 0.08 1.64
C VAL A 1171 -23.05 -0.25 2.21
N ILE A 1172 -22.96 -0.61 3.50
CA ILE A 1172 -21.71 -0.97 4.18
C ILE A 1172 -21.32 -2.42 3.90
N CYS A 1173 -22.30 -3.32 3.92
CA CYS A 1173 -22.14 -4.76 3.77
C CYS A 1173 -23.11 -5.33 2.69
N PRO A 1174 -22.92 -4.98 1.40
CA PRO A 1174 -23.84 -5.39 0.33
C PRO A 1174 -24.01 -6.91 0.18
N SER A 1175 -22.94 -7.69 0.46
CA SER A 1175 -22.95 -9.16 0.39
C SER A 1175 -23.86 -9.82 1.43
N LEU A 1176 -24.15 -9.11 2.53
CA LEU A 1176 -24.94 -9.57 3.67
C LEU A 1176 -26.39 -9.07 3.64
N SER A 1177 -26.80 -8.31 2.62
CA SER A 1177 -28.16 -7.76 2.43
C SER A 1177 -29.31 -8.75 2.70
N ARG A 1178 -29.08 -10.05 2.46
CA ARG A 1178 -30.06 -11.09 2.80
C ARG A 1178 -30.10 -11.36 4.31
N ARG A 1179 -31.29 -11.25 4.90
CA ARG A 1179 -31.57 -11.49 6.33
C ARG A 1179 -30.83 -12.65 6.99
N HIS A 1180 -30.90 -13.85 6.42
CA HIS A 1180 -30.25 -15.01 7.01
C HIS A 1180 -28.72 -14.86 7.09
N ARG A 1181 -28.08 -14.15 6.15
CA ARG A 1181 -26.63 -13.94 6.09
C ARG A 1181 -26.14 -13.01 7.19
N TYR A 1182 -26.78 -11.85 7.38
CA TYR A 1182 -26.36 -10.95 8.45
C TYR A 1182 -26.68 -11.51 9.84
N LEU A 1183 -27.76 -12.29 10.02
CA LEU A 1183 -28.06 -12.91 11.31
C LEU A 1183 -27.02 -13.97 11.71
N ASP A 1184 -26.55 -14.77 10.75
CA ASP A 1184 -25.45 -15.72 10.96
C ASP A 1184 -24.15 -14.97 11.30
N ALA A 1185 -23.83 -13.90 10.56
CA ALA A 1185 -22.66 -13.05 10.86
C ALA A 1185 -22.72 -12.43 12.27
N ILE A 1186 -23.87 -11.92 12.70
CA ILE A 1186 -24.08 -11.38 14.05
C ILE A 1186 -23.86 -12.47 15.12
N SER A 1187 -24.42 -13.66 14.92
CA SER A 1187 -24.22 -14.78 15.85
C SER A 1187 -22.74 -15.19 15.95
N GLN A 1188 -22.01 -15.13 14.84
CA GLN A 1188 -20.57 -15.39 14.83
C GLN A 1188 -19.79 -14.32 15.61
N VAL A 1189 -20.14 -13.04 15.47
CA VAL A 1189 -19.53 -11.93 16.24
C VAL A 1189 -19.76 -12.11 17.74
N GLU A 1190 -20.99 -12.43 18.16
CA GLU A 1190 -21.35 -12.64 19.57
C GLU A 1190 -20.60 -13.81 20.20
N ASN A 1191 -20.43 -14.91 19.48
CA ASN A 1191 -19.71 -16.10 19.97
C ASN A 1191 -18.19 -15.92 19.98
N SER A 1192 -17.65 -15.17 19.02
CA SER A 1192 -16.21 -15.06 18.79
C SER A 1192 -15.56 -13.87 19.50
N MET A 1193 -16.37 -12.86 19.85
CA MET A 1193 -15.92 -11.56 20.39
C MET A 1193 -14.91 -10.84 19.47
N HIS A 1194 -15.01 -11.09 18.16
CA HIS A 1194 -14.19 -10.49 17.12
C HIS A 1194 -14.88 -9.24 16.54
N ILE A 1195 -14.15 -8.13 16.52
CA ILE A 1195 -14.57 -6.89 15.85
C ILE A 1195 -13.75 -6.74 14.57
N ASP A 1196 -14.44 -6.77 13.43
CA ASP A 1196 -13.81 -6.52 12.13
C ASP A 1196 -13.71 -5.02 11.86
N GLY A 1197 -12.50 -4.48 11.98
CA GLY A 1197 -12.19 -3.09 11.72
C GLY A 1197 -12.34 -2.68 10.26
N THR A 1198 -12.40 -3.63 9.30
CA THR A 1198 -12.64 -3.29 7.88
C THR A 1198 -14.05 -2.75 7.68
N ILE A 1199 -15.05 -3.37 8.32
CA ILE A 1199 -16.44 -2.95 8.25
C ILE A 1199 -16.60 -1.58 8.95
N LEU A 1200 -15.93 -1.39 10.10
CA LEU A 1200 -15.95 -0.10 10.80
C LEU A 1200 -15.25 1.01 10.01
N ALA A 1201 -14.18 0.71 9.26
CA ALA A 1201 -13.52 1.68 8.39
C ALA A 1201 -14.44 2.13 7.24
N ARG A 1202 -15.27 1.24 6.68
CA ARG A 1202 -16.30 1.58 5.69
C ARG A 1202 -17.39 2.48 6.26
N LEU A 1203 -17.71 2.35 7.55
CA LEU A 1203 -18.60 3.31 8.22
C LEU A 1203 -17.92 4.67 8.35
N VAL A 1204 -16.64 4.72 8.76
CA VAL A 1204 -15.89 5.97 8.97
C VAL A 1204 -15.69 6.78 7.68
N SER A 1205 -15.67 6.12 6.51
CA SER A 1205 -15.63 6.81 5.21
C SER A 1205 -16.96 7.45 4.82
N ARG A 1206 -18.08 7.03 5.42
CA ARG A 1206 -19.36 7.75 5.43
C ARG A 1206 -19.33 8.68 6.66
N ASP A 1207 -19.95 9.85 6.66
CA ASP A 1207 -19.84 10.78 7.78
C ASP A 1207 -20.73 10.42 9.00
N SER A 1208 -20.70 11.21 10.06
CA SER A 1208 -21.58 11.04 11.23
C SER A 1208 -23.06 11.19 10.89
N THR A 1209 -23.39 12.05 9.91
CA THR A 1209 -24.76 12.27 9.46
C THR A 1209 -25.37 11.02 8.81
N TYR A 1210 -24.54 10.19 8.20
CA TYR A 1210 -24.96 8.91 7.65
C TYR A 1210 -25.44 7.96 8.76
N LEU A 1211 -24.69 7.86 9.87
CA LEU A 1211 -25.12 7.05 11.01
C LEU A 1211 -26.41 7.60 11.63
N ASP A 1212 -26.55 8.92 11.75
CA ASP A 1212 -27.80 9.53 12.22
C ASP A 1212 -28.98 9.14 11.32
N LYS A 1213 -28.81 9.15 9.99
CA LYS A 1213 -29.84 8.69 9.04
C LYS A 1213 -30.20 7.22 9.23
N VAL A 1214 -29.21 6.35 9.43
CA VAL A 1214 -29.41 4.92 9.69
C VAL A 1214 -30.18 4.69 10.99
N LEU A 1215 -29.82 5.40 12.06
CA LEU A 1215 -30.50 5.31 13.35
C LEU A 1215 -31.92 5.86 13.27
N MET A 1216 -32.16 6.98 12.57
CA MET A 1216 -33.50 7.56 12.36
C MET A 1216 -34.39 6.71 11.45
N ALA A 1217 -33.81 5.89 10.57
CA ALA A 1217 -34.56 4.98 9.71
C ALA A 1217 -35.24 3.84 10.49
N CYS A 1218 -34.81 3.58 11.75
CA CYS A 1218 -35.50 2.68 12.68
C CYS A 1218 -36.94 3.12 12.94
N ASP A 1219 -37.15 4.43 13.16
CA ASP A 1219 -38.47 5.01 13.45
C ASP A 1219 -39.42 4.96 12.23
N ARG A 1220 -38.88 4.70 11.04
CA ARG A 1220 -39.62 4.66 9.77
C ARG A 1220 -39.90 3.24 9.25
N ASN A 1221 -39.59 2.18 10.02
CA ASN A 1221 -39.75 0.76 9.63
C ASN A 1221 -39.04 0.38 8.30
N GLN A 1222 -38.03 1.14 7.84
CA GLN A 1222 -37.29 0.83 6.61
C GLN A 1222 -36.27 -0.31 6.84
N PHE A 1223 -35.71 -0.39 8.05
CA PHE A 1223 -34.89 -1.52 8.51
C PHE A 1223 -35.76 -2.52 9.29
N LYS A 1224 -36.10 -3.65 8.68
CA LYS A 1224 -37.09 -4.62 9.23
C LYS A 1224 -36.74 -5.24 10.60
N ASP A 1225 -35.48 -5.15 11.03
CA ASP A 1225 -34.95 -5.89 12.20
C ASP A 1225 -34.20 -5.01 13.22
N LEU A 1226 -34.19 -3.68 13.07
CA LEU A 1226 -33.55 -2.74 14.00
C LEU A 1226 -34.62 -2.07 14.88
N THR A 1227 -34.55 -2.24 16.21
CA THR A 1227 -35.58 -1.79 17.15
C THR A 1227 -35.16 -0.54 17.92
N THR A 1228 -36.12 0.27 18.36
CA THR A 1228 -35.88 1.45 19.22
C THR A 1228 -35.15 1.09 20.51
N GLU A 1229 -35.42 -0.10 21.08
CA GLU A 1229 -34.71 -0.62 22.26
C GLU A 1229 -33.22 -0.86 21.97
N THR A 1230 -32.88 -1.40 20.79
CA THR A 1230 -31.47 -1.60 20.39
C THR A 1230 -30.73 -0.27 20.23
N VAL A 1231 -31.39 0.74 19.67
CA VAL A 1231 -30.83 2.10 19.54
C VAL A 1231 -30.59 2.72 20.92
N GLN A 1232 -31.55 2.59 21.85
CA GLN A 1232 -31.41 3.10 23.21
C GLN A 1232 -30.21 2.44 23.93
N VAL A 1233 -30.09 1.12 23.87
CA VAL A 1233 -28.94 0.38 24.45
C VAL A 1233 -27.62 0.81 23.83
N PHE A 1234 -27.61 1.12 22.53
CA PHE A 1234 -26.42 1.63 21.84
C PHE A 1234 -26.02 3.03 22.30
N ILE A 1235 -26.97 3.94 22.47
CA ILE A 1235 -26.73 5.30 22.99
C ILE A 1235 -26.19 5.22 24.43
N GLU A 1236 -26.80 4.39 25.29
CA GLU A 1236 -26.31 4.16 26.67
C GLU A 1236 -24.86 3.63 26.70
N ALA A 1237 -24.50 2.75 25.76
CA ALA A 1237 -23.13 2.24 25.64
C ALA A 1237 -22.13 3.34 25.20
N ILE A 1238 -22.57 4.31 24.40
CA ILE A 1238 -21.76 5.48 24.04
C ILE A 1238 -21.50 6.35 25.28
N GLU A 1239 -22.55 6.66 26.04
CA GLU A 1239 -22.45 7.46 27.27
C GLU A 1239 -21.51 6.79 28.28
N GLU A 1240 -21.66 5.48 28.49
CA GLU A 1240 -20.85 4.71 29.43
C GLU A 1240 -19.36 4.66 29.05
N THR A 1241 -19.06 4.58 27.75
CA THR A 1241 -17.70 4.38 27.23
C THR A 1241 -16.97 5.71 27.01
N LEU A 1242 -17.64 6.70 26.40
CA LEU A 1242 -17.04 7.97 26.00
C LEU A 1242 -17.27 9.09 27.01
N ARG A 1243 -18.19 8.94 27.97
CA ARG A 1243 -18.56 9.95 28.99
C ARG A 1243 -19.05 11.26 28.38
N VAL A 1244 -19.97 11.16 27.42
CA VAL A 1244 -20.56 12.30 26.69
C VAL A 1244 -22.07 12.22 26.78
N ASP A 1245 -22.73 13.35 27.06
CA ASP A 1245 -24.20 13.41 27.27
C ASP A 1245 -24.97 14.04 26.06
N VAL A 1246 -24.27 14.58 25.05
CA VAL A 1246 -24.86 15.21 23.84
C VAL A 1246 -24.02 14.93 22.59
N ASN A 1247 -24.64 14.93 21.40
CA ASN A 1247 -23.97 14.66 20.11
C ASN A 1247 -23.27 13.29 20.06
N HIS A 1248 -23.95 12.23 20.52
CA HIS A 1248 -23.40 10.89 20.69
C HIS A 1248 -22.73 10.32 19.43
N THR A 1249 -23.38 10.42 18.28
CA THR A 1249 -22.84 9.92 17.00
C THR A 1249 -21.56 10.66 16.60
N GLN A 1250 -21.53 11.97 16.78
CA GLN A 1250 -20.32 12.76 16.50
C GLN A 1250 -19.16 12.37 17.42
N ALA A 1251 -19.41 12.23 18.73
CA ALA A 1251 -18.39 11.81 19.68
C ALA A 1251 -17.84 10.42 19.35
N LEU A 1252 -18.72 9.49 18.97
CA LEU A 1252 -18.36 8.16 18.50
C LEU A 1252 -17.48 8.22 17.26
N PHE A 1253 -17.81 9.02 16.26
CA PHE A 1253 -17.02 9.15 15.03
C PHE A 1253 -15.62 9.72 15.30
N THR A 1254 -15.52 10.75 16.15
CA THR A 1254 -14.22 11.32 16.56
C THR A 1254 -13.37 10.26 17.26
N TRP A 1255 -13.96 9.48 18.18
CA TRP A 1255 -13.29 8.38 18.85
C TRP A 1255 -12.88 7.27 17.87
N LEU A 1256 -13.80 6.80 17.02
CA LEU A 1256 -13.58 5.71 16.08
C LEU A 1256 -12.51 6.05 15.03
N ARG A 1257 -12.50 7.29 14.52
CA ARG A 1257 -11.43 7.79 13.63
C ARG A 1257 -10.07 7.70 14.27
N ARG A 1258 -9.93 8.04 15.56
CA ARG A 1258 -8.66 7.93 16.31
C ARG A 1258 -8.28 6.48 16.56
N VAL A 1259 -9.24 5.61 16.87
CA VAL A 1259 -9.03 4.17 17.06
C VAL A 1259 -8.53 3.52 15.77
N LEU A 1260 -9.10 3.88 14.62
CA LEU A 1260 -8.77 3.30 13.32
C LEU A 1260 -7.63 4.03 12.58
N HIS A 1261 -7.13 5.16 13.09
CA HIS A 1261 -6.03 5.88 12.46
C HIS A 1261 -4.76 5.01 12.38
N ILE A 1262 -4.05 5.11 11.24
CA ILE A 1262 -2.86 4.33 10.93
C ILE A 1262 -1.63 5.23 11.11
N GLU A 1263 -0.75 4.83 12.03
CA GLU A 1263 0.51 5.52 12.30
C GLU A 1263 1.66 4.50 12.30
N ILE A 1264 2.21 4.20 11.11
CA ILE A 1264 3.36 3.29 10.93
C ILE A 1264 4.39 3.87 9.96
#